data_AF-A0A8B6ENW3-F1
#
_entry.id   AF-A0A8B6ENW3-F1
#
_cell.length_a   1.000
_cell.length_b   1.000
_cell.length_c   1.000
_cell.angle_alpha   90.00
_cell.angle_beta   90.00
_cell.angle_gamma   90.00
#
_symmetry.space_group_name_H-M   'P 1'
#
loop_
_entity.id
_entity.type
_entity.pdbx_description
1 polymer ?
#
loop_
_entity_poly.entity_id
_entity_poly.type
_entity_poly.pdbx_seq_one_letter_code
_entity_poly.pdbx_strand_id
1 'polypeptide(L)'
;MAQSNMNLTYQTRVFAERVLSLKDEQERVQKKTFTNWMNSYLKQKNMKVENLFEDIKDGVYLLSLLEVLSGDKLKMEKGKLKRVHYVSNISTALNFLEQKKIKLVNINVSDIADGKPSIVLGLIWTIILYFQIEDTFAQNDDTGEQAPLSAIDKFRKNAKKALLAWTANAITKKYGIEVNNFGKSWRDGLAFNAMVHTINPDLVDFDQCRKQDARTNLEQAFSVAESQLGIARLLDPEDVDVEKPDEKSVMTYVAQFLKAYPEAGEDPSLSKRKNPAEQEISDYNDLLTWIKEEADEVLQIVDQPVTDRQAEYMDYLAFKTEFDRRQKIFQRLEEKVVSKKAVKITPKMWQELEPKWRDIARRTRMWLWKLDASLPGRLGKFGDWLNQAEEMLEIEPENQEDHIEMADQLLKLLNEHKDFFKEMDSYKEFFLQVKRAGKYEGEFIPPPQMDNLHTRLQVVCKEAPKRENLLQYDEFRFRLAGFSAATEEKLKIWLSKLGTQEDVEEMAMDYKDFVQTKNLFANYDKMLSETKKRGDAFRKHVSKEEAAQINQFADEETQKWKTMSAEIKSLQSMFDEGLEQWRRYNGCYDMVIAWITEGEQVMHGGTKEQIEEYFTEIPQYEERLQFLNESANFLIENCQEPIAEEIKQNVNMINGRFTELVEGYQHYKKVEVIGKGRQEYQLGVDRISAWLQNAEEVLAKEVPCKHAALKDHLQDVDMCGNQVAEMEADFKVTTKTAQSLVKDSEQTMVNEMLQTLNVQKEVIVRLRKEIPERIKYLKAVLPNVESLETGILDLNAWLVKGEALLATHKLDGDHRAVEERLEKHKQFFSETTYQKSIVESKNKVHQKVTSTKPKLKNVNFDDVDIPMEETNTRFQSLISAAKDWEKKLDNLSRLWKVYSQKEQALAGWLQQAQTVLNDNEDDSDSLIRKHKGFFNKIDKRLLDDYLRAGQDILMVLDDRDKSELQQDMASMQETWKNVQASAPIKLVKLEFRLPEEIFIEQVDDAEKTLQQEQKQLQRNENVKQTLQKHRQIFNQGPFVPTCTRCLEDMESFTKNLHQLDRNDHNLQDRYDHHLDRWRKLNGAMENIHLQLKQLPERWKEYNQKMNEFKKAVQAVDDLTKALQREDLTSEEYKDLQNKYQKALRDMNKLAEDGQWLEENLEELLKDSPEADADEERRKLRDLMGQFVSIQPGMESLTDKSAVFSKAYDFRDNLHKRSDWLDEAQRLVNEDPFIDGLEDARAYLGEHEVGRSVVFDVMFNKKWCVIFACCL
;
A
#
# COMPACT_ATOMS: atom_id res chain seq x y z
N MET A 1 -15.93 -29.76 -51.96
CA MET A 1 -14.82 -28.82 -52.21
C MET A 1 -15.18 -27.38 -51.83
N ALA A 2 -16.25 -26.77 -52.36
CA ALA A 2 -16.61 -25.36 -52.10
C ALA A 2 -16.61 -24.96 -50.61
N GLN A 3 -17.28 -25.72 -49.72
CA GLN A 3 -17.29 -25.47 -48.28
C GLN A 3 -15.90 -25.52 -47.62
N SER A 4 -14.95 -26.31 -48.17
CA SER A 4 -13.59 -26.39 -47.63
C SER A 4 -12.80 -25.11 -47.90
N ASN A 5 -12.94 -24.52 -49.10
CA ASN A 5 -12.33 -23.23 -49.40
C ASN A 5 -13.03 -22.10 -48.62
N MET A 6 -14.35 -22.16 -48.46
CA MET A 6 -15.11 -21.14 -47.72
C MET A 6 -14.69 -21.10 -46.23
N ASN A 7 -14.56 -22.27 -45.58
CA ASN A 7 -14.01 -22.36 -44.23
C ASN A 7 -12.56 -21.88 -44.15
N LEU A 8 -11.70 -22.26 -45.10
CA LEU A 8 -10.31 -21.81 -45.11
C LEU A 8 -10.19 -20.28 -45.28
N THR A 9 -11.03 -19.67 -46.12
CA THR A 9 -11.06 -18.21 -46.30
C THR A 9 -11.65 -17.50 -45.09
N TYR A 10 -12.72 -18.02 -44.46
CA TYR A 10 -13.29 -17.46 -43.24
C TYR A 10 -12.32 -17.55 -42.06
N GLN A 11 -11.69 -18.72 -41.84
CA GLN A 11 -10.63 -18.88 -40.83
C GLN A 11 -9.44 -17.96 -41.11
N THR A 12 -9.01 -17.81 -42.37
CA THR A 12 -7.94 -16.87 -42.74
C THR A 12 -8.33 -15.42 -42.47
N ARG A 13 -9.59 -15.04 -42.68
CA ARG A 13 -10.09 -13.68 -42.44
C ARG A 13 -10.25 -13.37 -40.95
N VAL A 14 -10.85 -14.25 -40.17
CA VAL A 14 -10.93 -14.14 -38.70
C VAL A 14 -9.54 -14.20 -38.06
N PHE A 15 -8.61 -14.99 -38.61
CA PHE A 15 -7.20 -14.99 -38.21
C PHE A 15 -6.52 -13.67 -38.57
N ALA A 16 -6.74 -13.11 -39.76
CA ALA A 16 -6.19 -11.80 -40.14
C ALA A 16 -6.76 -10.66 -39.29
N GLU A 17 -8.06 -10.65 -39.00
CA GLU A 17 -8.72 -9.66 -38.14
C GLU A 17 -8.27 -9.81 -36.68
N ARG A 18 -8.09 -11.04 -36.16
CA ARG A 18 -7.51 -11.27 -34.81
C ARG A 18 -6.01 -10.93 -34.77
N VAL A 19 -5.25 -11.14 -35.84
CA VAL A 19 -3.82 -10.75 -35.92
C VAL A 19 -3.67 -9.24 -36.06
N LEU A 20 -4.56 -8.55 -36.79
CA LEU A 20 -4.60 -7.09 -36.84
C LEU A 20 -5.00 -6.52 -35.48
N SER A 21 -6.09 -7.00 -34.87
CA SER A 21 -6.51 -6.59 -33.52
C SER A 21 -5.42 -6.82 -32.46
N LEU A 22 -4.75 -7.99 -32.47
CA LEU A 22 -3.62 -8.25 -31.56
C LEU A 22 -2.40 -7.37 -31.84
N LYS A 23 -2.17 -6.97 -33.09
CA LYS A 23 -1.07 -6.06 -33.47
C LYS A 23 -1.39 -4.62 -33.07
N ASP A 24 -2.61 -4.16 -33.33
CA ASP A 24 -3.08 -2.81 -32.98
C ASP A 24 -3.17 -2.64 -31.46
N GLU A 25 -3.53 -3.70 -30.73
CA GLU A 25 -3.50 -3.74 -29.26
C GLU A 25 -2.06 -3.73 -28.71
N GLN A 26 -1.13 -4.49 -29.31
CA GLN A 26 0.29 -4.38 -28.97
C GLN A 26 0.87 -3.00 -29.35
N GLU A 27 0.38 -2.36 -30.41
CA GLU A 27 0.75 -0.98 -30.78
C GLU A 27 0.18 0.04 -29.78
N ARG A 28 -1.06 -0.16 -29.29
CA ARG A 28 -1.70 0.62 -28.22
C ARG A 28 -0.89 0.55 -26.92
N VAL A 29 -0.57 -0.66 -26.46
CA VAL A 29 0.20 -0.89 -25.22
C VAL A 29 1.63 -0.37 -25.34
N GLN A 30 2.34 -0.62 -26.44
CA GLN A 30 3.68 -0.06 -26.66
C GLN A 30 3.63 1.48 -26.70
N LYS A 31 2.65 2.08 -27.39
CA LYS A 31 2.49 3.54 -27.43
C LYS A 31 2.27 4.12 -26.03
N LYS A 32 1.36 3.55 -25.25
CA LYS A 32 1.05 3.96 -23.86
C LYS A 32 2.31 3.87 -22.99
N THR A 33 2.92 2.69 -22.93
CA THR A 33 4.11 2.40 -22.12
C THR A 33 5.28 3.31 -22.50
N PHE A 34 5.56 3.50 -23.78
CA PHE A 34 6.66 4.34 -24.25
C PHE A 34 6.37 5.84 -24.08
N THR A 35 5.11 6.27 -24.14
CA THR A 35 4.70 7.65 -23.81
C THR A 35 4.94 7.93 -22.32
N ASN A 36 4.48 7.02 -21.45
CA ASN A 36 4.69 7.12 -20.00
C ASN A 36 6.18 7.11 -19.64
N TRP A 37 6.98 6.29 -20.33
CA TRP A 37 8.42 6.21 -20.14
C TRP A 37 9.17 7.47 -20.60
N MET A 38 8.81 8.02 -21.77
CA MET A 38 9.34 9.31 -22.20
C MET A 38 8.97 10.41 -21.20
N ASN A 39 7.74 10.38 -20.66
CA ASN A 39 7.28 11.33 -19.65
C ASN A 39 8.02 11.21 -18.31
N SER A 40 8.41 10.00 -17.85
CA SER A 40 9.18 9.85 -16.61
C SER A 40 10.56 10.53 -16.67
N TYR A 41 11.17 10.61 -17.86
CA TYR A 41 12.43 11.35 -18.06
C TYR A 41 12.19 12.83 -18.41
N LEU A 42 11.28 13.13 -19.33
CA LEU A 42 11.01 14.50 -19.81
C LEU A 42 10.37 15.42 -18.75
N LYS A 43 9.79 14.86 -17.68
CA LYS A 43 9.38 15.59 -16.46
C LYS A 43 10.52 16.47 -15.91
N GLN A 44 11.78 16.02 -16.00
CA GLN A 44 12.96 16.81 -15.59
C GLN A 44 13.18 18.08 -16.42
N LYS A 45 12.68 18.12 -17.66
CA LYS A 45 12.74 19.28 -18.57
C LYS A 45 11.42 20.08 -18.58
N ASN A 46 10.46 19.76 -17.69
CA ASN A 46 9.07 20.25 -17.73
C ASN A 46 8.37 20.02 -19.09
N MET A 47 8.72 18.95 -19.79
CA MET A 47 8.09 18.55 -21.06
C MET A 47 7.23 17.30 -20.86
N LYS A 48 6.10 17.22 -21.56
CA LYS A 48 5.18 16.08 -21.54
C LYS A 48 4.70 15.75 -22.95
N VAL A 49 4.84 14.49 -23.35
CA VAL A 49 4.23 13.89 -24.54
C VAL A 49 2.79 13.49 -24.19
N GLU A 50 1.83 13.90 -25.03
CA GLU A 50 0.42 13.51 -24.94
C GLU A 50 0.03 12.55 -26.07
N ASN A 51 0.63 12.71 -27.26
CA ASN A 51 0.48 11.82 -28.39
C ASN A 51 1.84 11.59 -29.07
N LEU A 52 2.53 10.52 -28.66
CA LEU A 52 3.86 10.13 -29.14
C LEU A 52 4.07 10.19 -30.67
N PHE A 53 3.03 9.96 -31.46
CA PHE A 53 3.15 9.96 -32.93
C PHE A 53 3.09 11.37 -33.53
N GLU A 54 2.50 12.35 -32.84
CA GLU A 54 2.44 13.75 -33.25
C GLU A 54 3.58 14.56 -32.62
N ASP A 55 3.78 14.44 -31.31
CA ASP A 55 4.70 15.29 -30.55
C ASP A 55 6.17 15.05 -30.93
N ILE A 56 6.53 13.83 -31.37
CA ILE A 56 7.89 13.51 -31.79
C ILE A 56 8.26 14.11 -33.17
N LYS A 57 7.27 14.56 -33.96
CA LYS A 57 7.48 14.99 -35.35
C LYS A 57 8.41 16.19 -35.50
N ASP A 58 8.60 16.99 -34.45
CA ASP A 58 9.48 18.18 -34.47
C ASP A 58 10.92 17.91 -34.02
N GLY A 59 11.21 16.70 -33.54
CA GLY A 59 12.50 16.28 -33.00
C GLY A 59 12.90 16.93 -31.66
N VAL A 60 12.14 17.89 -31.13
CA VAL A 60 12.46 18.60 -29.89
C VAL A 60 12.29 17.64 -28.70
N TYR A 61 11.17 16.92 -28.63
CA TYR A 61 10.94 15.90 -27.61
C TYR A 61 11.96 14.75 -27.66
N LEU A 62 12.39 14.37 -28.87
CA LEU A 62 13.40 13.32 -29.08
C LEU A 62 14.80 13.78 -28.64
N LEU A 63 15.21 15.00 -29.00
CA LEU A 63 16.49 15.58 -28.56
C LEU A 63 16.49 15.79 -27.04
N SER A 64 15.44 16.38 -26.46
CA SER A 64 15.31 16.58 -25.01
C SER A 64 15.36 15.27 -24.22
N LEU A 65 14.79 14.18 -24.75
CA LEU A 65 14.89 12.85 -24.15
C LEU A 65 16.35 12.36 -24.15
N LEU A 66 17.06 12.50 -25.28
CA LEU A 66 18.44 12.05 -25.42
C LEU A 66 19.41 12.87 -24.55
N GLU A 67 19.18 14.18 -24.37
CA GLU A 67 19.91 14.98 -23.38
C GLU A 67 19.74 14.43 -21.96
N VAL A 68 18.53 14.01 -21.57
CA VAL A 68 18.25 13.45 -20.22
C VAL A 68 18.83 12.05 -20.05
N LEU A 69 18.80 11.22 -21.09
CA LEU A 69 19.27 9.83 -21.02
C LEU A 69 20.79 9.68 -21.11
N SER A 70 21.50 10.66 -21.66
CA SER A 70 22.96 10.60 -21.85
C SER A 70 23.76 11.65 -21.07
N GLY A 71 23.11 12.71 -20.58
CA GLY A 71 23.78 13.88 -19.99
C GLY A 71 24.37 14.86 -21.02
N ASP A 72 24.55 14.44 -22.28
CA ASP A 72 25.12 15.28 -23.33
C ASP A 72 24.14 16.39 -23.76
N LYS A 73 24.58 17.66 -23.79
CA LYS A 73 23.78 18.75 -24.39
C LYS A 73 23.78 18.65 -25.91
N LEU A 74 22.59 18.64 -26.52
CA LEU A 74 22.41 18.44 -27.96
C LEU A 74 21.96 19.72 -28.67
N LYS A 75 22.46 19.93 -29.89
CA LYS A 75 22.09 21.10 -30.70
C LYS A 75 20.62 20.99 -31.13
N MET A 76 19.80 21.95 -30.75
CA MET A 76 18.34 21.90 -30.88
C MET A 76 17.78 23.24 -31.40
N GLU A 77 17.06 23.21 -32.51
CA GLU A 77 16.33 24.35 -33.06
C GLU A 77 15.00 24.55 -32.30
N LYS A 78 14.69 25.79 -31.91
CA LYS A 78 13.54 26.16 -31.06
C LYS A 78 12.75 27.34 -31.65
N GLY A 79 11.46 27.44 -31.34
CA GLY A 79 10.59 28.57 -31.71
C GLY A 79 9.44 28.17 -32.65
N LYS A 80 9.07 29.04 -33.61
CA LYS A 80 8.08 28.70 -34.67
C LYS A 80 8.71 27.76 -35.71
N LEU A 81 8.78 26.49 -35.36
CA LEU A 81 9.38 25.45 -36.18
C LEU A 81 8.56 25.17 -37.47
N LYS A 82 9.25 24.63 -38.48
CA LYS A 82 8.70 24.18 -39.76
C LYS A 82 9.28 22.80 -40.07
N ARG A 83 8.69 22.06 -41.01
CA ARG A 83 9.15 20.70 -41.40
C ARG A 83 10.64 20.59 -41.75
N VAL A 84 11.29 21.65 -42.21
CA VAL A 84 12.76 21.66 -42.42
C VAL A 84 13.55 21.66 -41.10
N HIS A 85 13.09 22.38 -40.07
CA HIS A 85 13.68 22.38 -38.72
C HIS A 85 13.39 21.05 -38.00
N TYR A 86 12.20 20.46 -38.24
CA TYR A 86 11.85 19.11 -37.76
C TYR A 86 12.87 18.08 -38.25
N VAL A 87 13.14 18.08 -39.57
CA VAL A 87 14.15 17.23 -40.21
C VAL A 87 15.55 17.52 -39.65
N SER A 88 15.89 18.78 -39.38
CA SER A 88 17.17 19.16 -38.74
C SER A 88 17.32 18.53 -37.35
N ASN A 89 16.36 18.77 -36.45
CA ASN A 89 16.35 18.24 -35.08
C ASN A 89 16.38 16.71 -35.05
N ILE A 90 15.53 16.05 -35.84
CA ILE A 90 15.49 14.57 -35.91
C ILE A 90 16.80 14.02 -36.49
N SER A 91 17.40 14.66 -37.50
CA SER A 91 18.71 14.26 -38.02
C SER A 91 19.79 14.35 -36.94
N THR A 92 19.79 15.42 -36.14
CA THR A 92 20.73 15.55 -35.01
C THR A 92 20.55 14.44 -33.97
N ALA A 93 19.30 14.06 -33.67
CA ALA A 93 19.01 12.95 -32.75
C ALA A 93 19.47 11.59 -33.30
N LEU A 94 19.21 11.29 -34.57
CA LEU A 94 19.63 10.02 -35.18
C LEU A 94 21.16 9.94 -35.30
N ASN A 95 21.82 11.02 -35.74
CA ASN A 95 23.28 11.09 -35.81
C ASN A 95 23.95 10.85 -34.44
N PHE A 96 23.35 11.35 -33.35
CA PHE A 96 23.84 11.12 -32.00
C PHE A 96 23.72 9.65 -31.57
N LEU A 97 22.62 8.98 -31.92
CA LEU A 97 22.45 7.54 -31.65
C LEU A 97 23.48 6.70 -32.43
N GLU A 98 23.75 7.06 -33.70
CA GLU A 98 24.80 6.41 -34.49
C GLU A 98 26.22 6.66 -33.93
N GLN A 99 26.48 7.85 -33.37
CA GLN A 99 27.74 8.14 -32.65
C GLN A 99 27.92 7.29 -31.39
N LYS A 100 26.84 7.02 -30.64
CA LYS A 100 26.82 6.02 -29.54
C LYS A 100 26.82 4.57 -30.05
N LYS A 101 27.06 4.34 -31.36
CA LYS A 101 27.15 3.04 -32.06
C LYS A 101 25.84 2.25 -32.14
N ILE A 102 24.69 2.89 -31.89
CA ILE A 102 23.37 2.26 -31.93
C ILE A 102 22.94 2.07 -33.38
N LYS A 103 22.55 0.84 -33.76
CA LYS A 103 22.15 0.52 -35.15
C LYS A 103 20.67 0.82 -35.41
N LEU A 104 20.43 1.95 -36.07
CA LEU A 104 19.13 2.31 -36.64
C LEU A 104 18.89 1.51 -37.92
N VAL A 105 17.87 0.63 -37.91
CA VAL A 105 17.51 -0.22 -39.06
C VAL A 105 16.10 0.14 -39.51
N ASN A 106 15.95 0.56 -40.77
CA ASN A 106 14.69 0.99 -41.39
C ASN A 106 14.00 2.17 -40.66
N ILE A 107 14.78 3.09 -40.08
CA ILE A 107 14.31 4.31 -39.42
C ILE A 107 14.87 5.51 -40.19
N ASN A 108 14.03 6.23 -40.94
CA ASN A 108 14.44 7.44 -41.65
C ASN A 108 13.90 8.71 -40.97
N VAL A 109 14.64 9.80 -41.09
CA VAL A 109 14.28 11.13 -40.56
C VAL A 109 12.89 11.59 -41.03
N SER A 110 12.57 11.36 -42.31
CA SER A 110 11.26 11.71 -42.89
C SER A 110 10.10 10.94 -42.27
N ASP A 111 10.31 9.67 -41.94
CA ASP A 111 9.26 8.79 -41.41
C ASP A 111 8.87 9.14 -39.97
N ILE A 112 9.83 9.66 -39.20
CA ILE A 112 9.61 10.22 -37.85
C ILE A 112 8.94 11.60 -37.95
N ALA A 113 9.36 12.45 -38.90
CA ALA A 113 8.71 13.75 -39.18
C ALA A 113 7.28 13.61 -39.74
N ASP A 114 6.92 12.43 -40.25
CA ASP A 114 5.56 12.03 -40.62
C ASP A 114 4.81 11.32 -39.48
N GLY A 115 5.49 10.95 -38.39
CA GLY A 115 4.90 10.30 -37.21
C GLY A 115 4.48 8.85 -37.43
N LYS A 116 5.12 8.12 -38.35
CA LYS A 116 4.69 6.76 -38.72
C LYS A 116 4.78 5.80 -37.50
N PRO A 117 3.65 5.26 -36.99
CA PRO A 117 3.58 4.60 -35.68
C PRO A 117 4.65 3.53 -35.44
N SER A 118 4.75 2.55 -36.34
CA SER A 118 5.69 1.43 -36.23
C SER A 118 7.17 1.84 -36.26
N ILE A 119 7.50 2.95 -36.92
CA ILE A 119 8.86 3.49 -36.99
C ILE A 119 9.17 4.32 -35.74
N VAL A 120 8.21 5.10 -35.24
CA VAL A 120 8.34 5.83 -33.96
C VAL A 120 8.51 4.87 -32.79
N LEU A 121 7.66 3.83 -32.68
CA LEU A 121 7.82 2.79 -31.64
C LEU A 121 9.10 1.98 -31.82
N GLY A 122 9.53 1.73 -33.06
CA GLY A 122 10.80 1.06 -33.36
C GLY A 122 12.02 1.87 -32.87
N LEU A 123 11.98 3.19 -33.06
CA LEU A 123 13.00 4.12 -32.57
C LEU A 123 13.00 4.19 -31.04
N ILE A 124 11.87 4.49 -30.39
CA ILE A 124 11.81 4.63 -28.93
C ILE A 124 12.17 3.32 -28.23
N TRP A 125 11.73 2.17 -28.74
CA TRP A 125 12.18 0.86 -28.25
C TRP A 125 13.71 0.68 -28.35
N THR A 126 14.33 1.17 -29.43
CA THR A 126 15.79 1.07 -29.61
C THR A 126 16.54 1.96 -28.61
N ILE A 127 15.98 3.13 -28.25
CA ILE A 127 16.53 4.02 -27.22
C ILE A 127 16.34 3.41 -25.82
N ILE A 128 15.16 2.87 -25.50
CA ILE A 128 14.87 2.12 -24.26
C ILE A 128 15.88 0.99 -24.07
N LEU A 129 16.00 0.12 -25.09
CA LEU A 129 16.85 -1.07 -25.04
C LEU A 129 18.30 -0.70 -24.75
N TYR A 130 18.80 0.41 -25.29
CA TYR A 130 20.16 0.87 -25.04
C TYR A 130 20.30 1.56 -23.66
N PHE A 131 19.64 2.70 -23.44
CA PHE A 131 19.86 3.58 -22.28
C PHE A 131 19.21 3.12 -20.96
N GLN A 132 18.43 2.03 -20.98
CA GLN A 132 17.78 1.48 -19.77
C GLN A 132 18.04 -0.02 -19.55
N ILE A 133 18.55 -0.76 -20.55
CA ILE A 133 18.80 -2.20 -20.42
C ILE A 133 20.26 -2.53 -20.73
N GLU A 134 20.75 -2.24 -21.94
CA GLU A 134 22.11 -2.62 -22.35
C GLU A 134 23.20 -1.85 -21.60
N ASP A 135 23.07 -0.53 -21.43
CA ASP A 135 24.02 0.31 -20.68
C ASP A 135 24.09 -0.09 -19.19
N THR A 136 22.94 -0.37 -18.57
CA THR A 136 22.85 -0.79 -17.16
C THR A 136 23.45 -2.17 -16.88
N PHE A 137 23.59 -3.03 -17.89
CA PHE A 137 24.40 -4.26 -17.79
C PHE A 137 25.88 -4.04 -18.17
N ALA A 138 26.18 -3.14 -19.11
CA ALA A 138 27.55 -2.89 -19.57
C ALA A 138 28.46 -2.27 -18.49
N GLN A 139 27.89 -1.54 -17.53
CA GLN A 139 28.64 -0.91 -16.43
C GLN A 139 29.07 -1.90 -15.32
N ASN A 140 28.69 -3.17 -15.39
CA ASN A 140 28.90 -4.18 -14.34
C ASN A 140 29.93 -5.29 -14.70
N ASP A 141 30.57 -5.24 -15.86
CA ASP A 141 31.32 -6.38 -16.45
C ASP A 141 32.82 -6.04 -16.68
N ASP A 142 33.53 -5.61 -15.62
CA ASP A 142 34.95 -5.20 -15.66
C ASP A 142 35.94 -6.37 -15.42
N THR A 143 35.70 -7.51 -16.08
CA THR A 143 36.68 -8.60 -16.15
C THR A 143 36.86 -9.07 -17.60
N GLY A 144 38.07 -8.88 -18.13
CA GLY A 144 38.34 -8.93 -19.56
C GLY A 144 38.50 -10.32 -20.19
N GLU A 145 38.73 -10.28 -21.52
CA GLU A 145 39.07 -11.39 -22.42
C GLU A 145 37.99 -12.45 -22.71
N GLN A 146 37.24 -12.25 -23.81
CA GLN A 146 37.44 -13.03 -25.04
C GLN A 146 36.63 -12.52 -26.25
N ALA A 147 37.15 -12.76 -27.45
CA ALA A 147 36.57 -12.38 -28.75
C ALA A 147 36.87 -13.47 -29.80
N PRO A 148 36.38 -13.40 -31.06
CA PRO A 148 35.29 -12.57 -31.60
C PRO A 148 34.16 -13.41 -32.26
N LEU A 149 32.94 -12.88 -32.40
CA LEU A 149 31.92 -13.36 -33.35
C LEU A 149 30.81 -12.31 -33.53
N SER A 150 30.14 -12.29 -34.69
CA SER A 150 29.23 -11.21 -35.15
C SER A 150 28.37 -10.59 -34.03
N ALA A 151 28.67 -9.33 -33.71
CA ALA A 151 28.31 -8.70 -32.44
C ALA A 151 26.86 -8.20 -32.33
N ILE A 152 25.96 -8.54 -33.25
CA ILE A 152 24.62 -7.93 -33.33
C ILE A 152 23.54 -8.93 -32.88
N ASP A 153 23.52 -10.13 -33.45
CA ASP A 153 22.55 -11.18 -33.06
C ASP A 153 22.92 -11.90 -31.76
N LYS A 154 24.19 -11.84 -31.33
CA LYS A 154 24.61 -12.24 -29.99
C LYS A 154 24.14 -11.26 -28.92
N PHE A 155 24.29 -9.95 -29.14
CA PHE A 155 24.03 -8.92 -28.10
C PHE A 155 22.55 -8.75 -27.78
N ARG A 156 21.66 -8.66 -28.78
CA ARG A 156 20.20 -8.54 -28.53
C ARG A 156 19.60 -9.72 -27.75
N LYS A 157 20.22 -10.90 -27.82
CA LYS A 157 19.82 -12.06 -27.00
C LYS A 157 20.40 -12.03 -25.59
N ASN A 158 21.53 -11.34 -25.37
CA ASN A 158 22.10 -11.15 -24.04
C ASN A 158 21.24 -10.21 -23.19
N ALA A 159 20.85 -9.02 -23.66
CA ALA A 159 20.08 -8.06 -22.85
C ALA A 159 18.80 -8.64 -22.24
N LYS A 160 17.96 -9.31 -23.06
CA LYS A 160 16.75 -10.00 -22.57
C LYS A 160 17.08 -11.16 -21.61
N LYS A 161 18.16 -11.91 -21.87
CA LYS A 161 18.56 -13.04 -21.02
C LYS A 161 19.17 -12.59 -19.69
N ALA A 162 19.92 -11.49 -19.68
CA ALA A 162 20.48 -10.87 -18.48
C ALA A 162 19.38 -10.32 -17.58
N LEU A 163 18.41 -9.59 -18.16
CA LEU A 163 17.23 -9.13 -17.41
C LEU A 163 16.42 -10.30 -16.84
N LEU A 164 16.20 -11.39 -17.62
CA LEU A 164 15.57 -12.61 -17.10
C LEU A 164 16.36 -13.25 -15.95
N ALA A 165 17.69 -13.38 -16.10
CA ALA A 165 18.55 -13.98 -15.08
C ALA A 165 18.58 -13.15 -13.79
N TRP A 166 18.65 -11.81 -13.90
CA TRP A 166 18.54 -10.88 -12.79
C TRP A 166 17.19 -11.02 -12.07
N THR A 167 16.07 -11.05 -12.82
CA THR A 167 14.75 -11.29 -12.20
C THR A 167 14.66 -12.66 -11.53
N ALA A 168 15.22 -13.72 -12.15
CA ALA A 168 15.19 -15.07 -11.59
C ALA A 168 15.99 -15.19 -10.28
N ASN A 169 17.14 -14.51 -10.19
CA ASN A 169 17.87 -14.38 -8.92
C ASN A 169 17.02 -13.66 -7.86
N ALA A 170 16.41 -12.53 -8.24
CA ALA A 170 15.63 -11.68 -7.34
C ALA A 170 14.36 -12.34 -6.78
N ILE A 171 13.69 -13.22 -7.54
CA ILE A 171 12.37 -13.76 -7.18
C ILE A 171 12.27 -15.30 -7.17
N THR A 172 12.89 -16.02 -8.11
CA THR A 172 12.66 -17.47 -8.25
C THR A 172 13.21 -18.24 -7.04
N LYS A 173 14.42 -17.90 -6.59
CA LYS A 173 15.07 -18.54 -5.42
C LYS A 173 14.38 -18.21 -4.08
N LYS A 174 13.68 -17.08 -3.97
CA LYS A 174 13.04 -16.60 -2.73
C LYS A 174 11.57 -16.99 -2.60
N TYR A 175 10.82 -17.10 -3.71
CA TYR A 175 9.35 -17.34 -3.68
C TYR A 175 8.87 -18.56 -4.46
N GLY A 176 9.74 -19.22 -5.23
CA GLY A 176 9.38 -20.38 -6.07
C GLY A 176 8.66 -20.04 -7.38
N ILE A 177 8.76 -18.79 -7.87
CA ILE A 177 8.08 -18.35 -9.11
C ILE A 177 9.00 -18.49 -10.32
N GLU A 178 8.58 -19.26 -11.33
CA GLU A 178 9.33 -19.45 -12.57
C GLU A 178 9.07 -18.35 -13.63
N VAL A 179 9.98 -17.38 -13.70
CA VAL A 179 9.95 -16.32 -14.72
C VAL A 179 10.77 -16.72 -15.95
N ASN A 180 10.09 -17.35 -16.91
CA ASN A 180 10.69 -17.91 -18.12
C ASN A 180 10.59 -16.98 -19.36
N ASN A 181 9.91 -15.84 -19.26
CA ASN A 181 9.63 -14.89 -20.35
C ASN A 181 9.16 -13.53 -19.79
N PHE A 182 9.00 -12.52 -20.65
CA PHE A 182 8.42 -11.20 -20.28
C PHE A 182 6.96 -11.06 -20.75
N GLY A 183 6.24 -12.16 -20.89
CA GLY A 183 4.83 -12.18 -21.28
C GLY A 183 3.99 -12.90 -20.22
N LYS A 184 3.59 -14.14 -20.51
CA LYS A 184 2.71 -14.95 -19.66
C LYS A 184 3.22 -15.15 -18.23
N SER A 185 4.54 -15.18 -18.00
CA SER A 185 5.12 -15.30 -16.64
C SER A 185 4.93 -14.09 -15.73
N TRP A 186 4.34 -12.99 -16.22
CA TRP A 186 4.04 -11.78 -15.45
C TRP A 186 2.54 -11.48 -15.35
N ARG A 187 1.70 -12.30 -15.99
CA ARG A 187 0.26 -12.05 -16.14
C ARG A 187 -0.50 -12.08 -14.81
N ASP A 188 -0.08 -12.94 -13.87
CA ASP A 188 -0.74 -13.13 -12.57
C ASP A 188 -0.42 -12.03 -11.55
N GLY A 189 0.47 -11.09 -11.88
CA GLY A 189 0.97 -10.04 -10.99
C GLY A 189 1.86 -10.54 -9.84
N LEU A 190 2.05 -11.85 -9.66
CA LEU A 190 2.85 -12.42 -8.57
C LEU A 190 4.34 -12.12 -8.77
N ALA A 191 4.83 -12.17 -10.02
CA ALA A 191 6.22 -11.82 -10.34
C ALA A 191 6.53 -10.34 -10.06
N PHE A 192 5.57 -9.42 -10.25
CA PHE A 192 5.75 -8.00 -9.91
C PHE A 192 5.75 -7.76 -8.40
N ASN A 193 4.76 -8.31 -7.66
CA ASN A 193 4.74 -8.24 -6.20
C ASN A 193 5.99 -8.88 -5.58
N ALA A 194 6.55 -9.93 -6.20
CA ALA A 194 7.77 -10.59 -5.76
C ALA A 194 9.01 -9.69 -5.86
N MET A 195 9.11 -8.86 -6.93
CA MET A 195 10.19 -7.87 -7.02
C MET A 195 10.05 -6.80 -5.92
N VAL A 196 8.84 -6.25 -5.74
CA VAL A 196 8.54 -5.26 -4.69
C VAL A 196 8.92 -5.79 -3.30
N HIS A 197 8.48 -7.00 -2.96
CA HIS A 197 8.78 -7.67 -1.69
C HIS A 197 10.23 -8.19 -1.56
N THR A 198 11.00 -8.25 -2.67
CA THR A 198 12.46 -8.45 -2.60
C THR A 198 13.19 -7.16 -2.26
N ILE A 199 12.77 -6.02 -2.84
CA ILE A 199 13.35 -4.71 -2.59
C ILE A 199 13.01 -4.22 -1.17
N ASN A 200 11.75 -4.34 -0.75
CA ASN A 200 11.32 -4.08 0.62
C ASN A 200 10.16 -5.02 1.03
N PRO A 201 10.38 -5.98 1.94
CA PRO A 201 9.34 -6.90 2.41
C PRO A 201 8.12 -6.22 3.03
N ASP A 202 8.28 -5.10 3.72
CA ASP A 202 7.21 -4.49 4.53
C ASP A 202 6.11 -3.82 3.69
N LEU A 203 6.27 -3.76 2.36
CA LEU A 203 5.35 -3.09 1.45
C LEU A 203 4.22 -3.98 0.89
N VAL A 204 4.32 -5.31 1.00
CA VAL A 204 3.43 -6.27 0.33
C VAL A 204 3.27 -7.55 1.17
N ASP A 205 2.05 -7.90 1.57
CA ASP A 205 1.78 -9.26 2.08
C ASP A 205 1.82 -10.27 0.91
N PHE A 206 2.93 -10.98 0.78
CA PHE A 206 3.15 -11.91 -0.31
C PHE A 206 2.29 -13.19 -0.23
N ASP A 207 1.85 -13.60 0.97
CA ASP A 207 0.94 -14.73 1.16
C ASP A 207 -0.54 -14.34 1.04
N GLN A 208 -0.85 -13.04 1.02
CA GLN A 208 -2.10 -12.50 0.51
C GLN A 208 -2.13 -12.49 -1.03
N CYS A 209 -1.06 -12.00 -1.69
CA CYS A 209 -0.98 -11.96 -3.17
C CYS A 209 -1.23 -13.32 -3.84
N ARG A 210 -0.71 -14.40 -3.25
CA ARG A 210 -0.92 -15.79 -3.71
C ARG A 210 -2.39 -16.25 -3.73
N LYS A 211 -3.31 -15.49 -3.13
CA LYS A 211 -4.76 -15.79 -3.02
C LYS A 211 -5.63 -14.78 -3.77
N GLN A 212 -5.04 -13.70 -4.29
CA GLN A 212 -5.73 -12.64 -5.03
C GLN A 212 -5.80 -12.95 -6.53
N ASP A 213 -6.69 -12.26 -7.25
CA ASP A 213 -6.75 -12.34 -8.70
C ASP A 213 -5.61 -11.56 -9.38
N ALA A 214 -5.36 -11.88 -10.65
CA ALA A 214 -4.31 -11.28 -11.46
C ALA A 214 -4.41 -9.74 -11.55
N ARG A 215 -5.63 -9.19 -11.69
CA ARG A 215 -5.84 -7.75 -11.91
C ARG A 215 -5.62 -6.97 -10.62
N THR A 216 -6.05 -7.50 -9.47
CA THR A 216 -5.75 -6.96 -8.13
C THR A 216 -4.24 -7.02 -7.84
N ASN A 217 -3.58 -8.16 -8.09
CA ASN A 217 -2.13 -8.29 -7.89
C ASN A 217 -1.34 -7.27 -8.72
N LEU A 218 -1.70 -7.08 -9.99
CA LEU A 218 -1.06 -6.09 -10.87
C LEU A 218 -1.29 -4.65 -10.37
N GLU A 219 -2.51 -4.29 -9.99
CA GLU A 219 -2.84 -2.94 -9.50
C GLU A 219 -2.09 -2.60 -8.22
N GLN A 220 -2.01 -3.56 -7.29
CA GLN A 220 -1.23 -3.44 -6.06
C GLN A 220 0.25 -3.24 -6.35
N ALA A 221 0.86 -4.12 -7.16
CA ALA A 221 2.29 -4.02 -7.48
C ALA A 221 2.64 -2.69 -8.15
N PHE A 222 1.86 -2.23 -9.11
CA PHE A 222 2.12 -0.99 -9.83
C PHE A 222 1.95 0.25 -8.94
N SER A 223 0.91 0.26 -8.09
CA SER A 223 0.64 1.38 -7.17
C SER A 223 1.65 1.47 -6.02
N VAL A 224 2.09 0.33 -5.48
CA VAL A 224 3.13 0.29 -4.44
C VAL A 224 4.49 0.65 -5.04
N ALA A 225 4.82 0.14 -6.23
CA ALA A 225 6.09 0.46 -6.89
C ALA A 225 6.19 1.96 -7.24
N GLU A 226 5.11 2.61 -7.67
CA GLU A 226 5.10 4.05 -7.93
C GLU A 226 5.13 4.90 -6.65
N SER A 227 4.30 4.56 -5.64
CA SER A 227 4.15 5.40 -4.44
C SER A 227 5.21 5.18 -3.37
N GLN A 228 5.85 4.01 -3.31
CA GLN A 228 6.82 3.63 -2.26
C GLN A 228 8.23 3.38 -2.80
N LEU A 229 8.37 2.93 -4.06
CA LEU A 229 9.67 2.62 -4.69
C LEU A 229 10.06 3.61 -5.82
N GLY A 230 9.24 4.62 -6.09
CA GLY A 230 9.52 5.65 -7.11
C GLY A 230 9.54 5.14 -8.56
N ILE A 231 9.09 3.92 -8.82
CA ILE A 231 9.06 3.27 -10.13
C ILE A 231 7.84 3.78 -10.90
N ALA A 232 8.06 4.68 -11.87
CA ALA A 232 6.98 5.35 -12.60
C ALA A 232 6.06 4.36 -13.33
N ARG A 233 4.76 4.41 -13.06
CA ARG A 233 3.75 3.47 -13.57
C ARG A 233 3.63 3.59 -15.09
N LEU A 234 4.19 2.62 -15.82
CA LEU A 234 4.14 2.60 -17.28
C LEU A 234 2.94 1.85 -17.84
N LEU A 235 2.52 0.78 -17.15
CA LEU A 235 1.48 -0.17 -17.51
C LEU A 235 0.31 -0.05 -16.54
N ASP A 236 -0.90 -0.36 -17.01
CA ASP A 236 -2.05 -0.66 -16.15
C ASP A 236 -2.35 -2.17 -16.19
N PRO A 237 -3.08 -2.72 -15.19
CA PRO A 237 -3.36 -4.16 -15.11
C PRO A 237 -3.99 -4.74 -16.38
N GLU A 238 -4.81 -3.98 -17.09
CA GLU A 238 -5.45 -4.39 -18.34
C GLU A 238 -4.52 -4.46 -19.56
N ASP A 239 -3.34 -3.84 -19.50
CA ASP A 239 -2.32 -3.99 -20.54
C ASP A 239 -1.49 -5.30 -20.34
N VAL A 240 -1.66 -5.98 -19.20
CA VAL A 240 -0.89 -7.16 -18.78
C VAL A 240 -1.77 -8.39 -18.52
N ASP A 241 -3.02 -8.24 -18.05
CA ASP A 241 -3.99 -9.34 -17.92
C ASP A 241 -4.64 -9.73 -19.26
N VAL A 242 -3.81 -10.10 -20.23
CA VAL A 242 -4.22 -10.47 -21.60
C VAL A 242 -3.60 -11.80 -22.03
N GLU A 243 -4.17 -12.44 -23.04
CA GLU A 243 -3.73 -13.78 -23.50
C GLU A 243 -2.24 -13.83 -23.89
N LYS A 244 -1.68 -12.70 -24.35
CA LYS A 244 -0.28 -12.57 -24.75
C LYS A 244 0.22 -11.13 -24.49
N PRO A 245 0.72 -10.82 -23.28
CA PRO A 245 1.21 -9.50 -22.93
C PRO A 245 2.38 -9.07 -23.83
N ASP A 246 2.55 -7.76 -24.04
CA ASP A 246 3.62 -7.24 -24.88
C ASP A 246 4.98 -7.30 -24.15
N GLU A 247 5.86 -8.19 -24.61
CA GLU A 247 7.15 -8.43 -23.95
C GLU A 247 8.04 -7.20 -23.89
N LYS A 248 7.97 -6.29 -24.88
CA LYS A 248 8.77 -5.06 -24.84
C LYS A 248 8.30 -4.16 -23.70
N SER A 249 6.99 -3.96 -23.59
CA SER A 249 6.40 -3.06 -22.61
C SER A 249 6.63 -3.56 -21.18
N VAL A 250 6.49 -4.88 -20.96
CA VAL A 250 6.89 -5.53 -19.70
C VAL A 250 8.39 -5.38 -19.45
N MET A 251 9.26 -5.60 -20.45
CA MET A 251 10.71 -5.37 -20.30
C MET A 251 11.04 -3.93 -19.92
N THR A 252 10.40 -2.92 -20.52
CA THR A 252 10.61 -1.49 -20.19
C THR A 252 10.27 -1.20 -18.74
N TYR A 253 9.19 -1.79 -18.22
CA TYR A 253 8.78 -1.59 -16.82
C TYR A 253 9.66 -2.37 -15.83
N VAL A 254 9.94 -3.65 -16.08
CA VAL A 254 10.86 -4.46 -15.25
C VAL A 254 12.26 -3.85 -15.21
N ALA A 255 12.76 -3.28 -16.31
CA ALA A 255 14.05 -2.60 -16.36
C ALA A 255 14.11 -1.31 -15.52
N GLN A 256 12.98 -0.74 -15.06
CA GLN A 256 13.03 0.34 -14.08
C GLN A 256 13.45 -0.17 -12.70
N PHE A 257 12.94 -1.35 -12.28
CA PHE A 257 13.34 -1.98 -11.03
C PHE A 257 14.84 -2.31 -11.03
N LEU A 258 15.38 -2.85 -12.14
CA LEU A 258 16.83 -3.04 -12.31
C LEU A 258 17.61 -1.72 -12.19
N LYS A 259 17.13 -0.64 -12.82
CA LYS A 259 17.85 0.64 -12.86
C LYS A 259 17.78 1.43 -11.55
N ALA A 260 16.79 1.16 -10.69
CA ALA A 260 16.62 1.80 -9.39
C ALA A 260 17.18 0.96 -8.22
N TYR A 261 17.15 -0.37 -8.33
CA TYR A 261 17.52 -1.33 -7.27
C TYR A 261 18.32 -2.52 -7.83
N PRO A 262 19.47 -2.29 -8.50
CA PRO A 262 20.25 -3.36 -9.15
C PRO A 262 20.66 -4.49 -8.20
N GLU A 263 20.91 -4.17 -6.93
CA GLU A 263 21.26 -5.11 -5.86
C GLU A 263 20.18 -6.18 -5.59
N ALA A 264 18.92 -5.95 -5.97
CA ALA A 264 17.82 -6.89 -5.71
C ALA A 264 17.98 -8.24 -6.44
N GLY A 265 18.85 -8.33 -7.46
CA GLY A 265 19.16 -9.56 -8.21
C GLY A 265 20.54 -10.17 -7.90
N GLU A 266 21.26 -9.69 -6.88
CA GLU A 266 22.47 -10.35 -6.39
C GLU A 266 22.12 -11.63 -5.62
N ASP A 267 22.92 -12.69 -5.78
CA ASP A 267 22.74 -13.92 -5.00
C ASP A 267 23.43 -13.80 -3.63
N PRO A 268 22.72 -13.95 -2.48
CA PRO A 268 23.31 -13.85 -1.14
C PRO A 268 24.40 -14.90 -0.83
N SER A 269 24.57 -15.92 -1.68
CA SER A 269 25.68 -16.87 -1.62
C SER A 269 26.88 -16.51 -2.51
N LEU A 270 26.75 -15.57 -3.45
CA LEU A 270 27.83 -15.07 -4.33
C LEU A 270 28.27 -13.64 -4.02
N SER A 271 27.49 -12.88 -3.23
CA SER A 271 28.09 -11.87 -2.35
C SER A 271 29.14 -12.59 -1.49
N LYS A 272 30.41 -12.53 -1.89
CA LYS A 272 31.52 -12.86 -0.99
C LYS A 272 31.24 -12.10 0.29
N ARG A 273 31.18 -12.80 1.43
CA ARG A 273 31.36 -12.13 2.73
C ARG A 273 32.78 -11.57 2.71
N LYS A 274 32.95 -10.38 2.12
CA LYS A 274 34.17 -9.57 2.28
C LYS A 274 34.41 -9.57 3.78
N ASN A 275 35.57 -10.07 4.19
CA ASN A 275 35.94 -10.16 5.59
C ASN A 275 35.60 -8.81 6.23
N PRO A 276 34.84 -8.71 7.34
CA PRO A 276 34.36 -7.42 7.84
C PRO A 276 35.49 -6.39 7.99
N ALA A 277 36.68 -6.87 8.33
CA ALA A 277 37.93 -6.14 8.39
C ALA A 277 38.49 -5.64 7.04
N GLU A 278 38.28 -6.37 5.93
CA GLU A 278 38.62 -5.93 4.57
C GLU A 278 37.57 -4.99 3.99
N GLN A 279 36.28 -5.19 4.30
CA GLN A 279 35.25 -4.21 3.94
C GLN A 279 35.46 -2.89 4.70
N GLU A 280 35.85 -2.94 5.97
CA GLU A 280 36.26 -1.75 6.74
C GLU A 280 37.42 -0.98 6.07
N ILE A 281 38.48 -1.68 5.64
CA ILE A 281 39.58 -1.02 4.90
C ILE A 281 39.13 -0.52 3.53
N SER A 282 38.25 -1.25 2.84
CA SER A 282 37.68 -0.83 1.55
C SER A 282 36.90 0.47 1.71
N ASP A 283 35.99 0.53 2.70
CA ASP A 283 35.17 1.70 3.01
C ASP A 283 36.02 2.89 3.51
N TYR A 284 37.08 2.62 4.30
CA TYR A 284 38.03 3.65 4.74
C TYR A 284 38.80 4.26 3.57
N ASN A 285 39.35 3.44 2.68
CA ASN A 285 40.12 3.91 1.53
C ASN A 285 39.22 4.65 0.52
N ASP A 286 38.04 4.10 0.24
CA ASP A 286 37.02 4.67 -0.63
C ASP A 286 36.63 6.10 -0.20
N LEU A 287 36.28 6.26 1.08
CA LEU A 287 36.02 7.59 1.66
C LEU A 287 37.25 8.50 1.60
N LEU A 288 38.43 8.00 1.95
CA LEU A 288 39.64 8.81 2.05
C LEU A 288 40.14 9.29 0.67
N THR A 289 39.96 8.50 -0.39
CA THR A 289 40.20 8.89 -1.79
C THR A 289 39.15 9.89 -2.25
N TRP A 290 37.85 9.60 -2.05
CA TRP A 290 36.77 10.52 -2.43
C TRP A 290 36.92 11.91 -1.81
N ILE A 291 37.27 11.97 -0.51
CA ILE A 291 37.59 13.21 0.20
C ILE A 291 38.75 13.97 -0.45
N LYS A 292 39.83 13.27 -0.83
CA LYS A 292 41.10 13.88 -1.28
C LYS A 292 41.11 14.28 -2.76
N GLU A 293 40.33 13.61 -3.59
CA GLU A 293 40.44 13.71 -5.05
C GLU A 293 39.18 14.29 -5.70
N GLU A 294 37.98 13.94 -5.24
CA GLU A 294 36.71 14.44 -5.83
C GLU A 294 36.10 15.59 -5.00
N ALA A 295 35.95 15.39 -3.69
CA ALA A 295 35.20 16.31 -2.84
C ALA A 295 35.93 17.63 -2.59
N ASP A 296 37.26 17.60 -2.46
CA ASP A 296 38.06 18.81 -2.23
C ASP A 296 38.09 19.74 -3.45
N GLU A 297 38.08 19.19 -4.68
CA GLU A 297 38.02 19.97 -5.93
C GLU A 297 36.65 20.65 -6.09
N VAL A 298 35.55 19.90 -5.97
CA VAL A 298 34.19 20.45 -6.12
C VAL A 298 33.92 21.54 -5.06
N LEU A 299 34.35 21.33 -3.82
CA LEU A 299 34.13 22.27 -2.72
C LEU A 299 35.09 23.48 -2.71
N GLN A 300 35.83 23.76 -3.79
CA GLN A 300 36.48 25.06 -4.00
C GLN A 300 35.48 26.16 -4.40
N ILE A 301 34.30 25.78 -4.90
CA ILE A 301 33.23 26.72 -5.29
C ILE A 301 32.67 27.52 -4.10
N VAL A 302 32.86 27.03 -2.87
CA VAL A 302 32.37 27.67 -1.63
C VAL A 302 32.97 29.06 -1.45
N ASP A 303 34.24 29.24 -1.79
CA ASP A 303 34.99 30.49 -1.60
C ASP A 303 34.81 31.51 -2.76
N GLN A 304 34.07 31.13 -3.82
CA GLN A 304 33.75 32.00 -4.96
C GLN A 304 32.40 32.70 -4.78
N PRO A 305 32.15 33.90 -5.32
CA PRO A 305 30.82 34.52 -5.28
C PRO A 305 29.79 33.71 -6.10
N VAL A 306 28.51 33.70 -5.68
CA VAL A 306 27.42 33.11 -6.48
C VAL A 306 27.26 33.90 -7.78
N THR A 307 27.24 33.19 -8.91
CA THR A 307 27.08 33.81 -10.25
C THR A 307 25.81 33.38 -10.98
N ASP A 308 25.42 32.11 -10.87
CA ASP A 308 24.08 31.62 -11.24
C ASP A 308 23.54 30.75 -10.10
N ARG A 309 22.65 31.34 -9.30
CA ARG A 309 22.02 30.70 -8.13
C ARG A 309 21.21 29.45 -8.49
N GLN A 310 20.68 29.34 -9.71
CA GLN A 310 19.85 28.19 -10.11
C GLN A 310 20.70 27.04 -10.65
N ALA A 311 21.77 27.32 -11.39
CA ALA A 311 22.75 26.31 -11.79
C ALA A 311 23.49 25.75 -10.56
N GLU A 312 24.07 26.65 -9.75
CA GLU A 312 24.92 26.27 -8.62
C GLU A 312 24.15 25.49 -7.53
N TYR A 313 22.85 25.74 -7.35
CA TYR A 313 22.01 24.92 -6.45
C TYR A 313 21.75 23.50 -7.01
N MET A 314 21.69 23.32 -8.33
CA MET A 314 21.55 21.99 -8.93
C MET A 314 22.86 21.19 -8.84
N ASP A 315 24.01 21.87 -9.00
CA ASP A 315 25.33 21.27 -8.79
C ASP A 315 25.54 20.88 -7.32
N TYR A 316 25.13 21.75 -6.38
CA TYR A 316 25.05 21.42 -4.95
C TYR A 316 24.17 20.19 -4.68
N LEU A 317 22.98 20.10 -5.29
CA LEU A 317 22.06 18.98 -5.06
C LEU A 317 22.63 17.64 -5.58
N ALA A 318 23.33 17.67 -6.73
CA ALA A 318 24.05 16.51 -7.25
C ALA A 318 25.18 16.07 -6.29
N PHE A 319 26.02 17.01 -5.86
CA PHE A 319 27.11 16.74 -4.92
C PHE A 319 26.59 16.24 -3.56
N LYS A 320 25.54 16.86 -3.02
CA LYS A 320 24.88 16.47 -1.76
C LYS A 320 24.33 15.05 -1.82
N THR A 321 23.80 14.62 -2.97
CA THR A 321 23.33 13.24 -3.16
C THR A 321 24.47 12.21 -3.01
N GLU A 322 25.65 12.52 -3.55
CA GLU A 322 26.82 11.65 -3.39
C GLU A 322 27.42 11.73 -1.98
N PHE A 323 27.51 12.93 -1.39
CA PHE A 323 27.88 13.11 0.02
C PHE A 323 26.99 12.27 0.94
N ASP A 324 25.66 12.26 0.74
CA ASP A 324 24.71 11.46 1.54
C ASP A 324 24.86 9.94 1.30
N ARG A 325 25.34 9.53 0.12
CA ARG A 325 25.71 8.13 -0.15
C ARG A 325 26.96 7.75 0.65
N ARG A 326 27.98 8.60 0.68
CA ARG A 326 29.22 8.41 1.44
C ARG A 326 29.03 8.57 2.96
N GLN A 327 28.13 9.42 3.42
CA GLN A 327 27.84 9.63 4.85
C GLN A 327 27.38 8.33 5.54
N LYS A 328 26.58 7.51 4.85
CA LYS A 328 26.16 6.18 5.33
C LYS A 328 27.33 5.20 5.45
N ILE A 329 28.40 5.39 4.68
CA ILE A 329 29.64 4.60 4.83
C ILE A 329 30.40 5.09 6.07
N PHE A 330 30.57 6.41 6.21
CA PHE A 330 31.26 7.02 7.36
C PHE A 330 30.62 6.63 8.70
N GLN A 331 29.29 6.78 8.82
CA GLN A 331 28.54 6.45 10.05
C GLN A 331 28.70 4.98 10.48
N ARG A 332 28.78 4.04 9.53
CA ARG A 332 29.01 2.60 9.85
C ARG A 332 30.44 2.30 10.30
N LEU A 333 31.42 3.12 9.92
CA LEU A 333 32.79 3.05 10.45
C LEU A 333 32.85 3.71 11.83
N GLU A 334 32.23 4.88 11.98
CA GLU A 334 32.12 5.63 13.24
C GLU A 334 31.48 4.80 14.35
N GLU A 335 30.31 4.19 14.10
CA GLU A 335 29.62 3.30 15.05
C GLU A 335 30.54 2.15 15.53
N LYS A 336 31.29 1.54 14.60
CA LYS A 336 32.24 0.46 14.92
C LYS A 336 33.45 0.94 15.71
N VAL A 337 33.98 2.13 15.43
CA VAL A 337 35.11 2.71 16.16
C VAL A 337 34.69 3.12 17.57
N VAL A 338 33.58 3.87 17.69
CA VAL A 338 33.01 4.32 18.97
C VAL A 338 32.61 3.13 19.86
N SER A 339 31.95 2.11 19.30
CA SER A 339 31.60 0.89 20.06
C SER A 339 32.78 -0.07 20.31
N LYS A 340 33.99 0.28 19.88
CA LYS A 340 35.23 -0.51 20.02
C LYS A 340 35.16 -1.91 19.36
N LYS A 341 34.38 -2.02 18.27
CA LYS A 341 34.16 -3.26 17.49
C LYS A 341 34.89 -3.29 16.14
N ALA A 342 35.50 -2.17 15.71
CA ALA A 342 36.29 -2.10 14.49
C ALA A 342 37.47 -3.09 14.52
N VAL A 343 37.69 -3.83 13.43
CA VAL A 343 38.62 -4.98 13.38
C VAL A 343 39.96 -4.61 12.75
N LYS A 344 39.97 -3.67 11.79
CA LYS A 344 41.22 -3.18 11.15
C LYS A 344 41.39 -1.65 11.13
N ILE A 345 40.37 -0.85 11.46
CA ILE A 345 40.54 0.61 11.59
C ILE A 345 41.25 0.90 12.92
N THR A 346 42.49 1.38 12.83
CA THR A 346 43.23 1.82 14.02
C THR A 346 42.81 3.24 14.44
N PRO A 347 42.96 3.64 15.72
CA PRO A 347 42.67 5.01 16.16
C PRO A 347 43.41 6.08 15.35
N LYS A 348 44.66 5.80 14.92
CA LYS A 348 45.45 6.70 14.08
C LYS A 348 44.90 6.85 12.65
N MET A 349 44.32 5.79 12.08
CA MET A 349 43.62 5.86 10.79
C MET A 349 42.35 6.70 10.93
N TRP A 350 41.55 6.45 11.98
CA TRP A 350 40.35 7.23 12.25
C TRP A 350 40.68 8.73 12.41
N GLN A 351 41.75 9.06 13.15
CA GLN A 351 42.27 10.43 13.27
C GLN A 351 42.77 11.08 11.96
N GLU A 352 43.00 10.32 10.87
CA GLU A 352 43.23 10.92 9.54
C GLU A 352 41.92 11.18 8.78
N LEU A 353 40.96 10.25 8.88
CA LEU A 353 39.71 10.29 8.12
C LEU A 353 38.68 11.25 8.73
N GLU A 354 38.44 11.18 10.05
CA GLU A 354 37.40 11.93 10.75
C GLU A 354 37.55 13.46 10.57
N PRO A 355 38.71 14.09 10.82
CA PRO A 355 38.83 15.55 10.68
C PRO A 355 38.59 16.02 9.25
N LYS A 356 38.96 15.21 8.24
CA LYS A 356 38.78 15.54 6.83
C LYS A 356 37.33 15.36 6.39
N TRP A 357 36.67 14.29 6.85
CA TRP A 357 35.23 14.12 6.64
C TRP A 357 34.43 15.25 7.28
N ARG A 358 34.79 15.67 8.51
CA ARG A 358 34.21 16.84 9.19
C ARG A 358 34.42 18.13 8.37
N ASP A 359 35.58 18.36 7.76
CA ASP A 359 35.80 19.54 6.90
C ASP A 359 34.98 19.51 5.61
N ILE A 360 34.91 18.37 4.92
CA ILE A 360 34.06 18.20 3.74
C ILE A 360 32.58 18.43 4.11
N ALA A 361 32.10 17.90 5.23
CA ALA A 361 30.75 18.15 5.72
C ALA A 361 30.49 19.64 6.01
N ARG A 362 31.44 20.32 6.68
CA ARG A 362 31.43 21.76 6.97
C ARG A 362 31.35 22.59 5.69
N ARG A 363 32.20 22.32 4.70
CA ARG A 363 32.20 23.03 3.40
C ARG A 363 30.95 22.74 2.58
N THR A 364 30.43 21.51 2.62
CA THR A 364 29.13 21.15 1.99
C THR A 364 27.99 21.97 2.59
N ARG A 365 27.98 22.14 3.92
CA ARG A 365 27.01 23.00 4.61
C ARG A 365 27.20 24.48 4.26
N MET A 366 28.44 24.99 4.25
CA MET A 366 28.73 26.37 3.84
C MET A 366 28.28 26.65 2.38
N TRP A 367 28.34 25.66 1.49
CA TRP A 367 27.84 25.80 0.12
C TRP A 367 26.32 26.04 0.10
N LEU A 368 25.54 25.22 0.82
CA LEU A 368 24.10 25.43 0.98
C LEU A 368 23.81 26.78 1.62
N TRP A 369 24.55 27.14 2.67
CA TRP A 369 24.36 28.40 3.38
C TRP A 369 24.56 29.62 2.46
N LYS A 370 25.66 29.64 1.69
CA LYS A 370 25.96 30.62 0.64
C LYS A 370 24.82 30.73 -0.39
N LEU A 371 24.27 29.60 -0.84
CA LEU A 371 23.19 29.55 -1.81
C LEU A 371 21.86 30.10 -1.26
N ASP A 372 21.55 29.83 0.01
CA ASP A 372 20.34 30.35 0.66
C ASP A 372 20.46 31.83 1.07
N ALA A 373 21.64 32.28 1.50
CA ALA A 373 21.95 33.69 1.72
C ALA A 373 21.73 34.53 0.44
N SER A 374 22.02 33.95 -0.73
CA SER A 374 21.85 34.60 -2.03
C SER A 374 20.39 34.72 -2.53
N LEU A 375 19.40 34.30 -1.74
CA LEU A 375 17.98 34.47 -2.07
C LEU A 375 17.54 35.96 -1.99
N PRO A 376 16.56 36.40 -2.81
CA PRO A 376 16.18 37.81 -2.87
C PRO A 376 15.53 38.35 -1.59
N GLY A 377 15.77 39.64 -1.31
CA GLY A 377 15.04 40.44 -0.32
C GLY A 377 15.03 39.88 1.11
N ARG A 378 13.84 39.73 1.71
CA ARG A 378 13.71 39.12 3.05
C ARG A 378 13.95 37.61 3.03
N LEU A 379 13.92 36.94 1.88
CA LEU A 379 14.14 35.49 1.80
C LEU A 379 15.62 35.10 1.94
N GLY A 380 16.57 35.92 1.44
CA GLY A 380 18.01 35.75 1.72
C GLY A 380 18.31 35.83 3.21
N LYS A 381 17.72 36.84 3.88
CA LYS A 381 17.83 37.00 5.34
C LYS A 381 17.21 35.84 6.12
N PHE A 382 16.14 35.21 5.59
CA PHE A 382 15.60 33.98 6.16
C PHE A 382 16.55 32.79 5.93
N GLY A 383 17.21 32.71 4.78
CA GLY A 383 18.28 31.75 4.50
C GLY A 383 19.43 31.89 5.50
N ASP A 384 20.05 33.07 5.58
CA ASP A 384 21.09 33.40 6.56
C ASP A 384 20.67 33.06 8.00
N TRP A 385 19.46 33.43 8.39
CA TRP A 385 18.93 33.10 9.72
C TRP A 385 18.77 31.59 9.91
N LEU A 386 18.28 30.84 8.92
CA LEU A 386 18.12 29.38 9.03
C LEU A 386 19.48 28.66 9.07
N ASN A 387 20.48 29.22 8.38
CA ASN A 387 21.86 28.73 8.39
C ASN A 387 22.47 28.89 9.79
N GLN A 388 22.42 30.10 10.34
CA GLN A 388 22.89 30.41 11.69
C GLN A 388 22.06 29.66 12.75
N ALA A 389 20.78 29.39 12.51
CA ALA A 389 19.95 28.56 13.38
C ALA A 389 20.47 27.11 13.48
N GLU A 390 20.94 26.52 12.37
CA GLU A 390 21.55 25.19 12.40
C GLU A 390 22.91 25.20 13.09
N GLU A 391 23.71 26.25 12.91
CA GLU A 391 24.99 26.44 13.62
C GLU A 391 24.76 26.51 15.14
N MET A 392 23.82 27.36 15.59
CA MET A 392 23.45 27.53 17.00
C MET A 392 22.88 26.27 17.67
N LEU A 393 22.46 25.26 16.90
CA LEU A 393 22.04 23.96 17.43
C LEU A 393 23.21 22.99 17.61
N GLU A 394 24.25 23.10 16.79
CA GLU A 394 25.43 22.22 16.76
C GLU A 394 26.62 22.73 17.60
N ILE A 395 26.58 23.97 18.10
CA ILE A 395 27.58 24.46 19.06
C ILE A 395 27.46 23.65 20.37
N GLU A 396 28.39 22.73 20.58
CA GLU A 396 28.65 22.06 21.85
C GLU A 396 29.47 22.97 22.78
N PRO A 397 29.29 22.88 24.12
CA PRO A 397 30.16 23.56 25.08
C PRO A 397 31.58 22.98 25.05
N GLU A 398 32.59 23.81 25.33
CA GLU A 398 33.95 23.31 25.55
C GLU A 398 33.99 22.54 26.89
N ASN A 399 34.76 21.45 26.94
CA ASN A 399 34.82 20.58 28.11
C ASN A 399 35.72 21.16 29.20
N GLN A 400 35.13 21.96 30.10
CA GLN A 400 35.81 22.44 31.31
C GLN A 400 35.88 21.35 32.39
N GLU A 401 36.95 21.36 33.20
CA GLU A 401 37.05 20.50 34.38
C GLU A 401 36.19 21.04 35.56
N ASP A 402 36.08 22.36 35.69
CA ASP A 402 35.27 23.00 36.71
C ASP A 402 33.77 23.10 36.32
N HIS A 403 32.90 22.73 37.25
CA HIS A 403 31.45 22.67 37.02
C HIS A 403 30.75 24.03 37.03
N ILE A 404 31.34 25.06 37.67
CA ILE A 404 30.82 26.42 37.67
C ILE A 404 31.22 27.14 36.38
N GLU A 405 32.47 27.01 35.93
CA GLU A 405 32.93 27.52 34.63
C GLU A 405 32.14 26.88 33.47
N MET A 406 31.91 25.56 33.53
CA MET A 406 31.03 24.85 32.59
C MET A 406 29.60 25.41 32.61
N ALA A 407 29.03 25.70 33.78
CA ALA A 407 27.69 26.25 33.91
C ALA A 407 27.58 27.71 33.42
N ASP A 408 28.63 28.51 33.58
CA ASP A 408 28.70 29.88 33.07
C ASP A 408 28.83 29.88 31.53
N GLN A 409 29.60 28.96 30.96
CA GLN A 409 29.65 28.72 29.51
C GLN A 409 28.29 28.24 28.96
N LEU A 410 27.62 27.31 29.64
CA LEU A 410 26.27 26.86 29.29
C LEU A 410 25.22 27.97 29.43
N LEU A 411 25.32 28.85 30.44
CA LEU A 411 24.46 30.02 30.59
C LEU A 411 24.66 31.02 29.45
N LYS A 412 25.92 31.26 29.06
CA LYS A 412 26.23 32.11 27.90
C LYS A 412 25.59 31.54 26.63
N LEU A 413 25.84 30.27 26.32
CA LEU A 413 25.26 29.58 25.16
C LEU A 413 23.71 29.57 25.20
N LEU A 414 23.11 29.38 26.38
CA LEU A 414 21.67 29.45 26.58
C LEU A 414 21.10 30.84 26.27
N ASN A 415 21.79 31.91 26.69
CA ASN A 415 21.37 33.28 26.43
C ASN A 415 21.55 33.63 24.96
N GLU A 416 22.67 33.25 24.33
CA GLU A 416 22.92 33.44 22.90
C GLU A 416 21.88 32.68 22.05
N HIS A 417 21.56 31.43 22.41
CA HIS A 417 20.48 30.64 21.80
C HIS A 417 19.11 31.33 21.97
N LYS A 418 18.75 31.76 23.19
CA LYS A 418 17.49 32.48 23.45
C LYS A 418 17.38 33.79 22.69
N ASP A 419 18.45 34.55 22.62
CA ASP A 419 18.48 35.84 21.93
C ASP A 419 18.35 35.65 20.41
N PHE A 420 19.02 34.64 19.86
CA PHE A 420 18.93 34.29 18.45
C PHE A 420 17.54 33.77 18.03
N PHE A 421 16.94 32.86 18.81
CA PHE A 421 15.67 32.22 18.46
C PHE A 421 14.42 33.07 18.74
N LYS A 422 14.54 34.28 19.32
CA LYS A 422 13.43 35.23 19.53
C LYS A 422 12.61 35.54 18.27
N GLU A 423 13.24 35.58 17.09
CA GLU A 423 12.55 35.88 15.83
C GLU A 423 11.99 34.62 15.11
N MET A 424 12.17 33.42 15.67
CA MET A 424 11.85 32.14 15.01
C MET A 424 10.43 32.07 14.45
N ASP A 425 9.41 32.39 15.25
CA ASP A 425 8.01 32.31 14.79
C ASP A 425 7.70 33.38 13.71
N SER A 426 8.35 34.55 13.74
CA SER A 426 8.22 35.58 12.69
C SER A 426 8.82 35.11 11.36
N TYR A 427 9.98 34.45 11.39
CA TYR A 427 10.61 33.85 10.21
C TYR A 427 9.83 32.66 9.67
N LYS A 428 9.30 31.81 10.56
CA LYS A 428 8.45 30.66 10.25
C LYS A 428 7.13 31.05 9.60
N GLU A 429 6.41 32.03 10.15
CA GLU A 429 5.20 32.56 9.53
C GLU A 429 5.49 33.20 8.16
N PHE A 430 6.55 34.02 8.07
CA PHE A 430 7.00 34.60 6.81
C PHE A 430 7.30 33.52 5.75
N PHE A 431 8.11 32.52 6.08
CA PHE A 431 8.47 31.46 5.14
C PHE A 431 7.26 30.60 4.75
N LEU A 432 6.34 30.32 5.67
CA LEU A 432 5.10 29.60 5.34
C LEU A 432 4.19 30.40 4.39
N GLN A 433 4.16 31.73 4.48
CA GLN A 433 3.49 32.58 3.50
C GLN A 433 4.18 32.54 2.13
N VAL A 434 5.52 32.65 2.09
CA VAL A 434 6.29 32.56 0.84
C VAL A 434 6.16 31.20 0.17
N LYS A 435 6.23 30.10 0.93
CA LYS A 435 6.06 28.73 0.41
C LYS A 435 4.65 28.50 -0.15
N ARG A 436 3.60 29.08 0.45
CA ARG A 436 2.23 29.06 -0.11
C ARG A 436 2.09 29.87 -1.40
N ALA A 437 2.88 30.93 -1.57
CA ALA A 437 2.89 31.76 -2.78
C ALA A 437 3.72 31.17 -3.93
N GLY A 438 4.75 30.36 -3.63
CA GLY A 438 5.59 29.68 -4.62
C GLY A 438 6.55 30.60 -5.42
N LYS A 439 6.54 31.90 -5.13
CA LYS A 439 7.40 32.94 -5.71
C LYS A 439 7.65 34.03 -4.67
N TYR A 440 8.77 34.75 -4.78
CA TYR A 440 9.09 35.87 -3.90
C TYR A 440 9.71 37.02 -4.70
N GLU A 441 9.25 38.26 -4.46
CA GLU A 441 9.67 39.50 -5.17
C GLU A 441 9.68 39.42 -6.72
N GLY A 442 8.97 38.44 -7.30
CA GLY A 442 8.88 38.19 -8.75
C GLY A 442 9.75 37.02 -9.22
N GLU A 443 10.77 36.62 -8.46
CA GLU A 443 11.61 35.47 -8.77
C GLU A 443 10.91 34.12 -8.54
N PHE A 444 11.35 33.12 -9.31
CA PHE A 444 11.06 31.72 -9.06
C PHE A 444 12.24 31.08 -8.31
N ILE A 445 11.94 30.42 -7.20
CA ILE A 445 12.91 29.65 -6.41
C ILE A 445 12.69 28.16 -6.73
N PRO A 446 13.75 27.36 -6.96
CA PRO A 446 13.59 25.93 -7.23
C PRO A 446 12.74 25.24 -6.14
N PRO A 447 11.71 24.44 -6.49
CA PRO A 447 10.93 23.71 -5.50
C PRO A 447 11.80 22.83 -4.57
N PRO A 448 12.86 22.14 -5.03
CA PRO A 448 13.78 21.43 -4.13
C PRO A 448 14.49 22.33 -3.11
N GLN A 449 14.75 23.60 -3.41
CA GLN A 449 15.29 24.57 -2.44
C GLN A 449 14.20 24.99 -1.43
N MET A 450 12.98 25.26 -1.89
CA MET A 450 11.83 25.57 -1.01
C MET A 450 11.40 24.38 -0.13
N ASP A 451 11.62 23.14 -0.55
CA ASP A 451 11.36 21.94 0.25
C ASP A 451 12.54 21.61 1.18
N ASN A 452 13.79 21.83 0.77
CA ASN A 452 14.97 21.76 1.64
C ASN A 452 14.88 22.77 2.80
N LEU A 453 14.68 24.06 2.49
CA LEU A 453 14.48 25.13 3.47
C LEU A 453 13.31 24.83 4.41
N HIS A 454 12.21 24.27 3.91
CA HIS A 454 11.07 23.89 4.75
C HIS A 454 11.39 22.74 5.71
N THR A 455 12.10 21.72 5.22
CA THR A 455 12.47 20.53 6.01
C THR A 455 13.45 20.93 7.11
N ARG A 456 14.46 21.74 6.78
CA ARG A 456 15.40 22.33 7.74
C ARG A 456 14.69 23.22 8.75
N LEU A 457 13.77 24.10 8.32
CA LEU A 457 12.93 24.89 9.22
C LEU A 457 12.08 24.03 10.17
N GLN A 458 11.52 22.91 9.71
CA GLN A 458 10.79 21.98 10.58
C GLN A 458 11.71 21.32 11.61
N VAL A 459 12.92 20.89 11.20
CA VAL A 459 13.93 20.33 12.11
C VAL A 459 14.35 21.38 13.15
N VAL A 460 14.72 22.59 12.73
CA VAL A 460 15.05 23.71 13.62
C VAL A 460 13.91 24.02 14.59
N CYS A 461 12.66 24.13 14.12
CA CYS A 461 11.49 24.36 14.97
C CYS A 461 11.21 23.23 15.97
N LYS A 462 11.70 22.01 15.72
CA LYS A 462 11.53 20.82 16.58
C LYS A 462 12.67 20.67 17.57
N GLU A 463 13.91 20.95 17.14
CA GLU A 463 15.12 20.69 17.91
C GLU A 463 15.58 21.93 18.71
N ALA A 464 15.30 23.17 18.28
CA ALA A 464 15.63 24.37 19.07
C ALA A 464 14.91 24.43 20.44
N PRO A 465 13.61 24.10 20.56
CA PRO A 465 12.99 23.97 21.88
C PRO A 465 13.62 22.85 22.72
N LYS A 466 14.17 21.79 22.12
CA LYS A 466 14.91 20.76 22.87
C LYS A 466 16.28 21.25 23.30
N ARG A 467 17.05 21.87 22.42
CA ARG A 467 18.39 22.40 22.71
C ARG A 467 18.31 23.48 23.78
N GLU A 468 17.27 24.32 23.76
CA GLU A 468 17.00 25.25 24.86
C GLU A 468 16.71 24.51 26.18
N ASN A 469 15.83 23.50 26.19
CA ASN A 469 15.55 22.72 27.40
C ASN A 469 16.77 21.93 27.92
N LEU A 470 17.60 21.40 27.02
CA LEU A 470 18.87 20.73 27.32
C LEU A 470 19.86 21.72 27.93
N LEU A 471 20.11 22.86 27.28
CA LEU A 471 20.98 23.92 27.80
C LEU A 471 20.47 24.44 29.15
N GLN A 472 19.15 24.65 29.31
CA GLN A 472 18.57 25.01 30.60
C GLN A 472 18.83 23.94 31.66
N TYR A 473 18.63 22.66 31.34
CA TYR A 473 18.84 21.56 32.28
C TYR A 473 20.32 21.42 32.64
N ASP A 474 21.23 21.31 31.68
CA ASP A 474 22.66 21.13 31.94
C ASP A 474 23.27 22.36 32.63
N GLU A 475 22.88 23.59 32.29
CA GLU A 475 23.27 24.80 33.02
C GLU A 475 22.93 24.69 34.51
N PHE A 476 21.70 24.27 34.84
CA PHE A 476 21.27 24.08 36.23
C PHE A 476 21.81 22.79 36.88
N ARG A 477 22.18 21.79 36.09
CA ARG A 477 22.80 20.53 36.54
C ARG A 477 24.26 20.76 36.94
N PHE A 478 25.06 21.38 36.07
CA PHE A 478 26.45 21.73 36.35
C PHE A 478 26.53 22.82 37.43
N ARG A 479 25.66 23.83 37.42
CA ARG A 479 25.64 24.84 38.50
C ARG A 479 25.23 24.25 39.84
N LEU A 480 24.30 23.28 39.86
CA LEU A 480 23.97 22.51 41.06
C LEU A 480 25.17 21.67 41.51
N ALA A 481 25.83 20.93 40.61
CA ALA A 481 26.98 20.08 40.92
C ALA A 481 28.20 20.87 41.42
N GLY A 482 28.49 22.04 40.83
CA GLY A 482 29.55 22.95 41.31
C GLY A 482 29.21 23.57 42.66
N PHE A 483 27.96 23.99 42.89
CA PHE A 483 27.51 24.49 44.19
C PHE A 483 27.47 23.38 45.26
N SER A 484 27.17 22.15 44.86
CA SER A 484 27.26 20.92 45.66
C SER A 484 28.72 20.68 46.08
N ALA A 485 29.67 20.65 45.14
CA ALA A 485 31.09 20.46 45.42
C ALA A 485 31.70 21.58 46.31
N ALA A 486 31.38 22.85 46.05
CA ALA A 486 31.83 23.96 46.89
C ALA A 486 31.24 23.89 48.32
N THR A 487 30.02 23.35 48.46
CA THR A 487 29.41 23.09 49.76
C THR A 487 30.03 21.88 50.45
N GLU A 488 30.43 20.84 49.72
CA GLU A 488 31.19 19.69 50.26
C GLU A 488 32.59 20.10 50.74
N GLU A 489 33.29 20.99 50.03
CA GLU A 489 34.60 21.49 50.48
C GLU A 489 34.48 22.30 51.77
N LYS A 490 33.48 23.18 51.86
CA LYS A 490 33.16 23.89 53.11
C LYS A 490 32.78 22.94 54.25
N LEU A 491 31.89 21.98 53.98
CA LEU A 491 31.49 20.93 54.92
C LEU A 491 32.71 20.13 55.42
N LYS A 492 33.66 19.79 54.55
CA LYS A 492 34.91 19.09 54.89
C LYS A 492 35.84 19.93 55.77
N ILE A 493 35.90 21.25 55.57
CA ILE A 493 36.64 22.17 56.45
C ILE A 493 35.96 22.23 57.82
N TRP A 494 34.63 22.34 57.85
CA TRP A 494 33.84 22.43 59.08
C TRP A 494 33.79 21.13 59.89
N LEU A 495 33.91 19.97 59.23
CA LEU A 495 34.07 18.65 59.87
C LEU A 495 35.51 18.36 60.33
N SER A 496 36.46 19.29 60.14
CA SER A 496 37.81 19.15 60.70
C SER A 496 37.83 19.42 62.20
N LYS A 497 38.86 18.92 62.89
CA LYS A 497 38.98 19.11 64.34
C LYS A 497 39.13 20.59 64.71
N LEU A 498 38.35 21.01 65.70
CA LEU A 498 38.27 22.37 66.21
C LEU A 498 39.64 22.90 66.68
N GLY A 499 39.85 24.21 66.57
CA GLY A 499 41.06 24.87 67.06
C GLY A 499 40.90 25.41 68.49
N THR A 500 41.61 26.50 68.75
CA THR A 500 41.40 27.40 69.91
C THR A 500 40.04 28.10 69.81
N GLN A 501 39.63 28.83 70.84
CA GLN A 501 38.39 29.62 70.78
C GLN A 501 38.39 30.58 69.57
N GLU A 502 39.52 31.22 69.25
CA GLU A 502 39.62 32.17 68.13
C GLU A 502 39.41 31.47 66.76
N ASP A 503 40.02 30.29 66.57
CA ASP A 503 39.86 29.48 65.35
C ASP A 503 38.39 29.04 65.15
N VAL A 504 37.71 28.68 66.24
CA VAL A 504 36.29 28.27 66.19
C VAL A 504 35.38 29.49 66.00
N GLU A 505 35.73 30.68 66.51
CA GLU A 505 34.98 31.91 66.24
C GLU A 505 35.09 32.34 64.77
N GLU A 506 36.27 32.18 64.14
CA GLU A 506 36.43 32.36 62.69
C GLU A 506 35.63 31.31 61.89
N MET A 507 35.71 30.04 62.26
CA MET A 507 35.01 28.96 61.55
C MET A 507 33.49 29.07 61.67
N ALA A 508 32.97 29.45 62.84
CA ALA A 508 31.55 29.73 63.05
C ALA A 508 31.08 30.98 62.29
N MET A 509 31.94 32.00 62.13
CA MET A 509 31.64 33.17 61.30
C MET A 509 31.59 32.83 59.81
N ASP A 510 32.50 32.00 59.30
CA ASP A 510 32.48 31.49 57.92
C ASP A 510 31.24 30.62 57.65
N TYR A 511 30.91 29.71 58.57
CA TYR A 511 29.65 28.97 58.55
C TYR A 511 28.44 29.92 58.48
N LYS A 512 28.42 30.95 59.33
CA LYS A 512 27.32 31.91 59.40
C LYS A 512 27.17 32.72 58.12
N ASP A 513 28.27 33.17 57.52
CA ASP A 513 28.22 33.89 56.24
C ASP A 513 27.77 32.97 55.09
N PHE A 514 28.33 31.77 54.98
CA PHE A 514 27.99 30.83 53.90
C PHE A 514 26.56 30.29 54.02
N VAL A 515 26.13 29.93 55.23
CA VAL A 515 24.83 29.28 55.45
C VAL A 515 23.70 30.27 55.69
N GLN A 516 23.88 31.25 56.58
CA GLN A 516 22.83 32.20 56.97
C GLN A 516 22.82 33.44 56.06
N THR A 517 23.93 34.18 55.92
CA THR A 517 23.98 35.41 55.12
C THR A 517 23.73 35.13 53.63
N LYS A 518 24.45 34.16 53.06
CA LYS A 518 24.30 33.70 51.67
C LYS A 518 23.13 32.72 51.47
N ASN A 519 22.33 32.45 52.52
CA ASN A 519 21.07 31.69 52.47
C ASN A 519 21.21 30.32 51.77
N LEU A 520 22.22 29.53 52.15
CA LEU A 520 22.58 28.26 51.50
C LEU A 520 21.37 27.35 51.26
N PHE A 521 20.60 27.02 52.30
CA PHE A 521 19.50 26.04 52.18
C PHE A 521 18.46 26.50 51.15
N ALA A 522 17.98 27.73 51.27
CA ALA A 522 16.97 28.28 50.35
C ALA A 522 17.50 28.42 48.92
N ASN A 523 18.78 28.71 48.73
CA ASN A 523 19.40 28.79 47.41
C ASN A 523 19.63 27.39 46.80
N TYR A 524 20.08 26.40 47.58
CA TYR A 524 20.27 25.02 47.09
C TYR A 524 18.91 24.37 46.79
N ASP A 525 17.92 24.45 47.68
CA ASP A 525 16.57 23.91 47.46
C ASP A 525 15.92 24.54 46.21
N LYS A 526 16.12 25.86 46.00
CA LYS A 526 15.66 26.57 44.79
C LYS A 526 16.40 26.11 43.53
N MET A 527 17.72 25.94 43.59
CA MET A 527 18.50 25.41 42.46
C MET A 527 18.03 24.00 42.12
N LEU A 528 18.01 23.07 43.08
CA LEU A 528 17.54 21.69 42.92
C LEU A 528 16.10 21.63 42.38
N SER A 529 15.19 22.50 42.85
CA SER A 529 13.82 22.58 42.37
C SER A 529 13.73 23.05 40.91
N GLU A 530 14.49 24.08 40.52
CA GLU A 530 14.57 24.54 39.14
C GLU A 530 15.31 23.54 38.23
N THR A 531 16.35 22.85 38.71
CA THR A 531 17.03 21.76 37.97
C THR A 531 16.04 20.62 37.69
N LYS A 532 15.25 20.20 38.69
CA LYS A 532 14.18 19.20 38.52
C LYS A 532 13.11 19.67 37.53
N LYS A 533 12.62 20.90 37.66
CA LYS A 533 11.60 21.50 36.79
C LYS A 533 12.07 21.65 35.33
N ARG A 534 13.33 22.00 35.10
CA ARG A 534 13.97 22.05 33.77
C ARG A 534 14.20 20.63 33.23
N GLY A 535 14.63 19.71 34.08
CA GLY A 535 14.69 18.27 33.78
C GLY A 535 13.33 17.71 33.35
N ASP A 536 12.24 18.08 34.03
CA ASP A 536 10.86 17.67 33.69
C ASP A 536 10.33 18.27 32.39
N ALA A 537 10.83 19.44 31.99
CA ALA A 537 10.58 20.01 30.67
C ALA A 537 11.34 19.21 29.60
N PHE A 538 12.64 18.98 29.80
CA PHE A 538 13.49 18.26 28.86
C PHE A 538 13.11 16.77 28.69
N ARG A 539 12.75 16.09 29.80
CA ARG A 539 12.25 14.70 29.90
C ARG A 539 11.17 14.36 28.87
N LYS A 540 10.34 15.34 28.46
CA LYS A 540 9.24 15.17 27.50
C LYS A 540 9.71 15.02 26.04
N HIS A 541 11.00 15.19 25.77
CA HIS A 541 11.56 15.29 24.43
C HIS A 541 12.74 14.33 24.15
N VAL A 542 13.08 13.46 25.12
CA VAL A 542 14.20 12.51 25.09
C VAL A 542 13.72 11.05 25.16
N SER A 543 14.64 10.09 25.02
CA SER A 543 14.37 8.66 25.20
C SER A 543 14.03 8.28 26.65
N LYS A 544 13.54 7.04 26.84
CA LYS A 544 13.30 6.48 28.19
C LYS A 544 14.58 6.33 29.01
N GLU A 545 15.73 6.15 28.35
CA GLU A 545 17.01 5.91 29.01
C GLU A 545 17.63 7.22 29.48
N GLU A 546 17.63 8.26 28.64
CA GLU A 546 18.00 9.64 29.02
C GLU A 546 17.05 10.17 30.11
N ALA A 547 15.74 9.92 29.99
CA ALA A 547 14.76 10.26 31.02
C ALA A 547 15.07 9.55 32.35
N ALA A 548 15.55 8.30 32.33
CA ALA A 548 15.97 7.62 33.56
C ALA A 548 17.21 8.27 34.19
N GLN A 549 18.22 8.62 33.38
CA GLN A 549 19.43 9.33 33.84
C GLN A 549 19.11 10.70 34.47
N ILE A 550 18.15 11.46 33.92
CA ILE A 550 17.69 12.73 34.49
C ILE A 550 17.05 12.53 35.88
N ASN A 551 16.26 11.47 36.09
CA ASN A 551 15.73 11.15 37.42
C ASN A 551 16.85 10.69 38.36
N GLN A 552 17.73 9.81 37.90
CA GLN A 552 18.84 9.28 38.70
C GLN A 552 19.70 10.42 39.26
N PHE A 553 20.19 11.34 38.40
CA PHE A 553 20.96 12.50 38.87
C PHE A 553 20.15 13.37 39.85
N ALA A 554 18.87 13.62 39.53
CA ALA A 554 18.01 14.46 40.36
C ALA A 554 17.71 13.84 41.74
N ASP A 555 17.65 12.51 41.85
CA ASP A 555 17.49 11.78 43.09
C ASP A 555 18.82 11.61 43.83
N GLU A 556 19.93 11.36 43.14
CA GLU A 556 21.29 11.32 43.69
C GLU A 556 21.64 12.64 44.39
N GLU A 557 21.56 13.79 43.70
CA GLU A 557 21.77 15.10 44.35
C GLU A 557 20.72 15.38 45.44
N THR A 558 19.51 14.83 45.36
CA THR A 558 18.51 14.97 46.45
C THR A 558 18.90 14.20 47.70
N GLN A 559 19.45 12.98 47.59
CA GLN A 559 19.91 12.22 48.75
C GLN A 559 21.22 12.81 49.28
N LYS A 560 22.15 13.18 48.39
CA LYS A 560 23.40 13.88 48.73
C LYS A 560 23.11 15.16 49.52
N TRP A 561 22.19 15.98 49.03
CA TRP A 561 21.75 17.20 49.73
C TRP A 561 21.04 16.92 51.05
N LYS A 562 20.27 15.83 51.21
CA LYS A 562 19.72 15.46 52.52
C LYS A 562 20.83 15.15 53.53
N THR A 563 21.84 14.40 53.12
CA THR A 563 23.01 14.07 53.97
C THR A 563 23.79 15.33 54.32
N MET A 564 24.27 16.07 53.31
CA MET A 564 25.01 17.33 53.51
C MET A 564 24.21 18.34 54.33
N SER A 565 22.92 18.53 54.04
CA SER A 565 22.09 19.48 54.78
C SER A 565 21.68 18.99 56.17
N ALA A 566 21.85 17.71 56.51
CA ALA A 566 21.76 17.23 57.88
C ALA A 566 23.07 17.53 58.63
N GLU A 567 24.22 17.18 58.03
CA GLU A 567 25.55 17.41 58.60
C GLU A 567 25.82 18.91 58.83
N ILE A 568 25.51 19.78 57.85
CA ILE A 568 25.61 21.23 57.97
C ILE A 568 24.68 21.77 59.08
N LYS A 569 23.49 21.20 59.26
CA LYS A 569 22.60 21.61 60.37
C LYS A 569 23.15 21.19 61.74
N SER A 570 23.75 20.00 61.86
CA SER A 570 24.46 19.61 63.09
C SER A 570 25.74 20.43 63.32
N LEU A 571 26.42 20.89 62.27
CA LEU A 571 27.61 21.74 62.40
C LEU A 571 27.31 23.09 63.03
N GLN A 572 26.14 23.72 62.79
CA GLN A 572 25.82 24.92 63.55
C GLN A 572 25.74 24.62 65.05
N SER A 573 25.05 23.54 65.43
CA SER A 573 24.99 23.14 66.83
C SER A 573 26.38 22.83 67.39
N MET A 574 27.23 22.11 66.65
CA MET A 574 28.59 21.77 67.08
C MET A 574 29.52 22.99 67.17
N PHE A 575 29.32 24.04 66.39
CA PHE A 575 30.03 25.31 66.51
C PHE A 575 29.48 26.22 67.62
N ASP A 576 28.16 26.40 67.71
CA ASP A 576 27.53 27.16 68.78
C ASP A 576 27.86 26.50 70.14
N GLU A 577 27.77 25.16 70.22
CA GLU A 577 28.19 24.35 71.37
C GLU A 577 29.70 24.40 71.58
N GLY A 578 30.54 24.26 70.55
CA GLY A 578 31.99 24.33 70.69
C GLY A 578 32.50 25.69 71.19
N LEU A 579 31.81 26.78 70.84
CA LEU A 579 32.06 28.12 71.37
C LEU A 579 31.48 28.33 72.77
N GLU A 580 30.32 27.76 73.06
CA GLU A 580 29.79 27.73 74.42
C GLU A 580 30.72 26.94 75.35
N GLN A 581 31.17 25.75 74.95
CA GLN A 581 32.18 24.97 75.67
C GLN A 581 33.52 25.72 75.77
N TRP A 582 34.06 26.37 74.72
CA TRP A 582 35.29 27.16 74.87
C TRP A 582 35.16 28.32 75.87
N ARG A 583 34.05 29.08 75.83
CA ARG A 583 33.80 30.18 76.77
C ARG A 583 33.51 29.69 78.18
N ARG A 584 32.81 28.56 78.32
CA ARG A 584 32.49 27.87 79.58
C ARG A 584 33.73 27.24 80.19
N TYR A 585 34.61 26.65 79.38
CA TYR A 585 35.95 26.19 79.74
C TYR A 585 36.77 27.35 80.30
N ASN A 586 37.06 28.38 79.50
CA ASN A 586 37.90 29.51 79.92
C ASN A 586 37.31 30.24 81.15
N GLY A 587 36.00 30.53 81.12
CA GLY A 587 35.30 31.20 82.22
C GLY A 587 35.24 30.38 83.52
N CYS A 588 35.10 29.05 83.45
CA CYS A 588 35.17 28.21 84.64
C CYS A 588 36.62 27.97 85.09
N TYR A 589 37.58 27.89 84.18
CA TYR A 589 39.00 27.64 84.47
C TYR A 589 39.56 28.69 85.42
N ASP A 590 39.46 29.97 85.06
CA ASP A 590 39.96 31.09 85.85
C ASP A 590 39.26 31.21 87.20
N MET A 591 37.94 30.97 87.25
CA MET A 591 37.18 31.04 88.50
C MET A 591 37.50 29.87 89.44
N VAL A 592 37.62 28.65 88.92
CA VAL A 592 37.89 27.43 89.70
C VAL A 592 39.35 27.42 90.19
N ILE A 593 40.34 27.80 89.36
CA ILE A 593 41.74 27.81 89.80
C ILE A 593 42.00 28.85 90.90
N ALA A 594 41.34 30.01 90.84
CA ALA A 594 41.40 31.02 91.89
C ALA A 594 40.82 30.49 93.21
N TRP A 595 39.59 29.95 93.17
CA TRP A 595 38.90 29.42 94.34
C TRP A 595 39.62 28.21 94.97
N ILE A 596 40.19 27.29 94.18
CA ILE A 596 41.03 26.21 94.70
C ILE A 596 42.24 26.79 95.43
N THR A 597 42.94 27.75 94.81
CA THR A 597 44.19 28.29 95.36
C THR A 597 43.96 29.10 96.64
N GLU A 598 42.80 29.73 96.79
CA GLU A 598 42.39 30.36 98.05
C GLU A 598 41.88 29.33 99.08
N GLY A 599 41.11 28.32 98.66
CA GLY A 599 40.59 27.26 99.52
C GLY A 599 41.68 26.36 100.12
N GLU A 600 42.74 26.03 99.37
CA GLU A 600 43.94 25.36 99.88
C GLU A 600 44.57 26.14 101.04
N GLN A 601 44.62 27.47 100.95
CA GLN A 601 45.13 28.32 102.03
C GLN A 601 44.18 28.31 103.25
N VAL A 602 42.85 28.26 103.03
CA VAL A 602 41.86 28.14 104.12
C VAL A 602 41.92 26.78 104.82
N MET A 603 42.08 25.67 104.10
CA MET A 603 42.22 24.33 104.72
C MET A 603 43.50 24.18 105.57
N HIS A 604 44.59 24.84 105.16
CA HIS A 604 45.87 24.74 105.86
C HIS A 604 46.10 25.77 106.97
N GLY A 605 45.31 26.86 107.02
CA GLY A 605 45.49 27.95 107.99
C GLY A 605 44.24 28.53 108.66
N GLY A 606 43.04 28.14 108.25
CA GLY A 606 41.77 28.69 108.76
C GLY A 606 41.24 28.04 110.05
N THR A 607 40.27 28.70 110.69
CA THR A 607 39.50 28.10 111.82
C THR A 607 38.39 27.18 111.33
N LYS A 608 37.77 26.40 112.24
CA LYS A 608 36.63 25.53 111.92
C LYS A 608 35.51 26.29 111.24
N GLU A 609 35.15 27.47 111.75
CA GLU A 609 34.09 28.30 111.21
C GLU A 609 34.43 28.78 109.80
N GLN A 610 35.67 29.22 109.57
CA GLN A 610 36.13 29.65 108.25
C GLN A 610 36.17 28.49 107.24
N ILE A 611 36.52 27.28 107.67
CA ILE A 611 36.46 26.07 106.85
C ILE A 611 35.00 25.68 106.57
N GLU A 612 34.10 25.71 107.56
CA GLU A 612 32.68 25.41 107.34
C GLU A 612 31.98 26.44 106.44
N GLU A 613 32.36 27.72 106.55
CA GLU A 613 31.84 28.85 105.77
C GLU A 613 32.38 28.88 104.32
N TYR A 614 33.71 28.87 104.12
CA TYR A 614 34.33 28.94 102.79
C TYR A 614 33.91 27.77 101.89
N PHE A 615 33.87 26.56 102.46
CA PHE A 615 33.46 25.36 101.74
C PHE A 615 31.94 25.14 101.69
N THR A 616 31.12 26.14 102.06
CA THR A 616 29.70 26.17 101.61
C THR A 616 29.60 26.39 100.10
N GLU A 617 30.61 27.00 99.48
CA GLU A 617 30.61 27.28 98.04
C GLU A 617 30.96 26.05 97.18
N ILE A 618 31.41 24.93 97.78
CA ILE A 618 31.81 23.69 97.07
C ILE A 618 30.86 23.33 95.93
N PRO A 619 29.52 23.23 96.09
CA PRO A 619 28.65 22.76 95.00
C PRO A 619 28.66 23.68 93.77
N GLN A 620 28.87 24.99 93.96
CA GLN A 620 28.98 25.95 92.86
C GLN A 620 30.29 25.78 92.08
N TYR A 621 31.35 25.31 92.75
CA TYR A 621 32.65 25.06 92.13
C TYR A 621 32.84 23.61 91.70
N GLU A 622 32.12 22.64 92.28
CA GLU A 622 31.89 21.29 91.73
C GLU A 622 31.14 21.39 90.40
N GLU A 623 30.05 22.19 90.34
CA GLU A 623 29.31 22.46 89.10
C GLU A 623 30.20 23.16 88.07
N ARG A 624 30.94 24.22 88.43
CA ARG A 624 31.89 24.88 87.52
C ARG A 624 33.05 23.97 87.09
N LEU A 625 33.51 23.06 87.95
CA LEU A 625 34.52 22.07 87.58
C LEU A 625 33.94 20.98 86.67
N GLN A 626 32.72 20.51 86.91
CA GLN A 626 32.02 19.63 85.98
C GLN A 626 31.83 20.33 84.63
N PHE A 627 31.46 21.61 84.61
CA PHE A 627 31.31 22.38 83.37
C PHE A 627 32.66 22.59 82.67
N LEU A 628 33.72 22.86 83.43
CA LEU A 628 35.10 22.89 82.95
C LEU A 628 35.49 21.54 82.34
N ASN A 629 35.11 20.42 82.96
CA ASN A 629 35.42 19.05 82.54
C ASN A 629 34.58 18.57 81.35
N GLU A 630 33.30 18.93 81.27
CA GLU A 630 32.41 18.67 80.14
C GLU A 630 32.92 19.42 78.91
N SER A 631 33.16 20.72 79.09
CA SER A 631 33.76 21.57 78.06
C SER A 631 35.13 21.02 77.66
N ALA A 632 35.98 20.69 78.63
CA ALA A 632 37.30 20.12 78.37
C ALA A 632 37.21 18.80 77.61
N ASN A 633 36.38 17.84 78.01
CA ASN A 633 36.28 16.54 77.35
C ASN A 633 35.73 16.69 75.92
N PHE A 634 34.72 17.54 75.72
CA PHE A 634 34.24 17.92 74.39
C PHE A 634 35.39 18.49 73.54
N LEU A 635 36.19 19.41 74.09
CA LEU A 635 37.32 20.02 73.40
C LEU A 635 38.50 19.04 73.22
N ILE A 636 38.73 18.09 74.13
CA ILE A 636 39.76 17.04 74.01
C ILE A 636 39.40 16.06 72.87
N GLU A 637 38.13 15.71 72.75
CA GLU A 637 37.64 14.82 71.70
C GLU A 637 37.53 15.54 70.35
N ASN A 638 37.04 16.78 70.31
CA ASN A 638 36.74 17.49 69.07
C ASN A 638 37.83 18.46 68.59
N CYS A 639 38.72 18.98 69.47
CA CYS A 639 39.82 19.84 69.05
C CYS A 639 41.07 19.08 68.59
N GLN A 640 41.97 19.80 67.94
CA GLN A 640 43.26 19.31 67.44
C GLN A 640 44.14 18.76 68.58
N GLU A 641 44.82 17.66 68.30
CA GLU A 641 45.59 16.86 69.27
C GLU A 641 46.54 17.64 70.21
N PRO A 642 47.34 18.63 69.77
CA PRO A 642 48.18 19.40 70.69
C PRO A 642 47.37 20.27 71.68
N ILE A 643 46.26 20.85 71.24
CA ILE A 643 45.36 21.67 72.07
C ILE A 643 44.60 20.76 73.04
N ALA A 644 44.11 19.62 72.56
CA ALA A 644 43.47 18.60 73.38
C ALA A 644 44.40 18.11 74.52
N GLU A 645 45.67 17.82 74.23
CA GLU A 645 46.63 17.38 75.24
C GLU A 645 46.99 18.50 76.25
N GLU A 646 47.04 19.77 75.83
CA GLU A 646 47.21 20.91 76.74
C GLU A 646 46.00 21.10 77.67
N ILE A 647 44.78 21.12 77.12
CA ILE A 647 43.53 21.15 77.90
C ILE A 647 43.52 20.02 78.91
N LYS A 648 43.81 18.79 78.47
CA LYS A 648 43.85 17.59 79.30
C LYS A 648 44.88 17.67 80.43
N GLN A 649 46.06 18.25 80.21
CA GLN A 649 47.06 18.45 81.26
C GLN A 649 46.58 19.49 82.30
N ASN A 650 46.06 20.62 81.83
CA ASN A 650 45.50 21.67 82.69
C ASN A 650 44.31 21.15 83.52
N VAL A 651 43.43 20.38 82.91
CA VAL A 651 42.23 19.78 83.51
C VAL A 651 42.58 18.68 84.50
N ASN A 652 43.56 17.82 84.21
CA ASN A 652 44.04 16.84 85.18
C ASN A 652 44.69 17.52 86.41
N MET A 653 45.41 18.63 86.21
CA MET A 653 45.98 19.42 87.31
C MET A 653 44.89 20.06 88.19
N ILE A 654 43.86 20.66 87.58
CA ILE A 654 42.75 21.27 88.34
C ILE A 654 41.90 20.20 89.05
N ASN A 655 41.54 19.11 88.39
CA ASN A 655 40.79 18.02 89.01
C ASN A 655 41.56 17.41 90.19
N GLY A 656 42.88 17.20 90.05
CA GLY A 656 43.72 16.70 91.14
C GLY A 656 43.63 17.60 92.37
N ARG A 657 43.94 18.90 92.22
CA ARG A 657 43.92 19.86 93.33
C ARG A 657 42.53 20.07 93.93
N PHE A 658 41.48 20.15 93.10
CA PHE A 658 40.10 20.25 93.58
C PHE A 658 39.67 19.00 94.35
N THR A 659 40.02 17.81 93.86
CA THR A 659 39.67 16.54 94.52
C THR A 659 40.41 16.40 95.85
N GLU A 660 41.72 16.66 95.91
CA GLU A 660 42.47 16.64 97.17
C GLU A 660 41.88 17.63 98.20
N LEU A 661 41.44 18.81 97.75
CA LEU A 661 40.82 19.83 98.60
C LEU A 661 39.43 19.44 99.11
N VAL A 662 38.54 18.99 98.21
CA VAL A 662 37.15 18.65 98.51
C VAL A 662 37.03 17.30 99.21
N GLU A 663 37.88 16.31 98.91
CA GLU A 663 37.97 15.09 99.72
C GLU A 663 38.48 15.42 101.13
N GLY A 664 39.40 16.37 101.29
CA GLY A 664 39.81 16.89 102.60
C GLY A 664 38.63 17.42 103.43
N TYR A 665 37.68 18.11 102.80
CA TYR A 665 36.48 18.63 103.47
C TYR A 665 35.34 17.60 103.60
N GLN A 666 35.12 16.73 102.61
CA GLN A 666 34.13 15.64 102.69
C GLN A 666 34.54 14.59 103.74
N HIS A 667 35.84 14.29 103.87
CA HIS A 667 36.36 13.42 104.95
C HIS A 667 36.14 14.04 106.34
N TYR A 668 36.19 15.38 106.46
CA TYR A 668 35.83 16.10 107.68
C TYR A 668 34.32 16.02 108.01
N LYS A 669 33.45 15.96 106.99
CA LYS A 669 31.99 16.14 107.12
C LYS A 669 31.15 14.85 107.09
N LYS A 670 31.63 13.78 106.45
CA LYS A 670 30.82 12.59 106.10
C LYS A 670 31.01 11.38 107.01
N VAL A 671 31.96 11.44 107.95
CA VAL A 671 32.38 10.32 108.82
C VAL A 671 31.32 9.87 109.84
N GLU A 672 30.43 10.75 110.30
CA GLU A 672 29.78 10.53 111.61
C GLU A 672 28.43 9.79 111.61
N VAL A 673 27.50 10.04 110.67
CA VAL A 673 26.09 9.57 110.81
C VAL A 673 25.48 8.89 109.57
N ILE A 674 25.79 9.37 108.36
CA ILE A 674 24.81 9.42 107.26
C ILE A 674 24.64 8.09 106.49
N GLY A 675 25.70 7.31 106.33
CA GLY A 675 25.74 6.22 105.34
C GLY A 675 24.77 5.05 105.59
N LYS A 676 24.25 4.89 106.81
CA LYS A 676 23.64 3.62 107.24
C LYS A 676 22.22 3.36 106.71
N GLY A 677 21.38 4.39 106.57
CA GLY A 677 20.00 4.19 106.13
C GLY A 677 19.81 4.24 104.61
N ARG A 678 20.70 4.91 103.85
CA ARG A 678 20.60 5.08 102.37
C ARG A 678 20.38 3.74 101.65
N GLN A 679 20.95 2.66 102.17
CA GLN A 679 20.82 1.30 101.63
C GLN A 679 19.42 0.68 101.76
N GLU A 680 18.70 0.95 102.86
CA GLU A 680 17.34 0.40 103.09
C GLU A 680 16.28 1.07 102.21
N TYR A 681 16.53 2.31 101.77
CA TYR A 681 15.67 3.02 100.83
C TYR A 681 15.69 2.37 99.44
N GLN A 682 16.87 2.09 98.89
CA GLN A 682 17.03 1.68 97.48
C GLN A 682 16.28 0.39 97.15
N LEU A 683 16.37 -0.63 98.01
CA LEU A 683 15.66 -1.90 97.83
C LEU A 683 14.12 -1.73 97.78
N GLY A 684 13.59 -0.69 98.41
CA GLY A 684 12.17 -0.31 98.35
C GLY A 684 11.79 0.49 97.10
N VAL A 685 12.76 1.08 96.40
CA VAL A 685 12.58 1.72 95.09
C VAL A 685 12.52 0.69 93.98
N ASP A 686 13.53 -0.18 93.91
CA ASP A 686 13.79 -1.02 92.74
C ASP A 686 12.59 -1.92 92.42
N ARG A 687 11.96 -2.49 93.46
CA ARG A 687 10.73 -3.29 93.35
C ARG A 687 9.53 -2.52 92.79
N ILE A 688 9.39 -1.24 93.15
CA ILE A 688 8.29 -0.39 92.68
C ILE A 688 8.59 0.07 91.23
N SER A 689 9.82 0.50 90.94
CA SER A 689 10.25 0.87 89.59
C SER A 689 10.09 -0.29 88.59
N ALA A 690 10.43 -1.52 88.98
CA ALA A 690 10.26 -2.70 88.12
C ALA A 690 8.79 -2.98 87.76
N TRP A 691 7.85 -2.83 88.70
CA TRP A 691 6.43 -2.97 88.39
C TRP A 691 5.91 -1.83 87.51
N LEU A 692 6.35 -0.60 87.77
CA LEU A 692 5.95 0.57 86.97
C LEU A 692 6.48 0.47 85.54
N GLN A 693 7.75 0.09 85.37
CA GLN A 693 8.34 -0.15 84.06
C GLN A 693 7.54 -1.20 83.29
N ASN A 694 7.18 -2.33 83.92
CA ASN A 694 6.33 -3.34 83.29
C ASN A 694 4.91 -2.81 82.96
N ALA A 695 4.29 -2.01 83.83
CA ALA A 695 2.96 -1.44 83.58
C ALA A 695 2.97 -0.35 82.49
N GLU A 696 4.04 0.45 82.43
CA GLU A 696 4.29 1.43 81.36
C GLU A 696 4.66 0.71 80.05
N GLU A 697 5.44 -0.36 80.07
CA GLU A 697 5.77 -1.20 78.91
C GLU A 697 4.51 -1.87 78.34
N VAL A 698 3.64 -2.45 79.17
CA VAL A 698 2.34 -2.99 78.74
C VAL A 698 1.45 -1.92 78.09
N LEU A 699 1.54 -0.66 78.52
CA LEU A 699 0.80 0.47 77.95
C LEU A 699 1.49 1.16 76.76
N ALA A 700 2.80 0.99 76.59
CA ALA A 700 3.59 1.55 75.51
C ALA A 700 3.78 0.57 74.34
N LYS A 701 3.74 -0.74 74.61
CA LYS A 701 3.78 -1.86 73.67
C LYS A 701 2.86 -1.59 72.49
N GLU A 702 3.41 -1.61 71.28
CA GLU A 702 2.61 -1.39 70.08
C GLU A 702 1.67 -2.58 69.83
N VAL A 703 0.40 -2.26 69.60
CA VAL A 703 -0.68 -3.25 69.44
C VAL A 703 -1.40 -3.01 68.12
N PRO A 704 -1.48 -4.00 67.22
CA PRO A 704 -2.22 -3.85 65.96
C PRO A 704 -3.70 -3.55 66.23
N CYS A 705 -4.31 -2.63 65.46
CA CYS A 705 -5.71 -2.20 65.64
C CYS A 705 -6.74 -3.24 65.12
N LYS A 706 -6.53 -4.50 65.45
CA LYS A 706 -7.40 -5.63 65.13
C LYS A 706 -8.20 -6.03 66.36
N HIS A 707 -9.48 -6.38 66.22
CA HIS A 707 -10.39 -6.63 67.35
C HIS A 707 -9.80 -7.61 68.39
N ALA A 708 -9.16 -8.70 67.93
CA ALA A 708 -8.53 -9.69 68.80
C ALA A 708 -7.35 -9.12 69.60
N ALA A 709 -6.37 -8.48 68.93
CA ALA A 709 -5.18 -7.95 69.61
C ALA A 709 -5.50 -6.80 70.58
N LEU A 710 -6.50 -5.97 70.23
CA LEU A 710 -7.03 -4.93 71.13
C LEU A 710 -7.71 -5.51 72.37
N LYS A 711 -8.33 -6.69 72.25
CA LYS A 711 -8.99 -7.40 73.35
C LYS A 711 -7.98 -8.07 74.29
N ASP A 712 -6.89 -8.61 73.75
CA ASP A 712 -5.82 -9.22 74.54
C ASP A 712 -5.01 -8.14 75.30
N HIS A 713 -4.63 -7.04 74.63
CA HIS A 713 -4.04 -5.86 75.28
C HIS A 713 -4.97 -5.24 76.34
N LEU A 714 -6.29 -5.23 76.10
CA LEU A 714 -7.27 -4.81 77.10
C LEU A 714 -7.23 -5.71 78.35
N GLN A 715 -6.93 -7.01 78.23
CA GLN A 715 -6.79 -7.91 79.37
C GLN A 715 -5.46 -7.68 80.12
N ASP A 716 -4.33 -7.52 79.41
CA ASP A 716 -3.03 -7.17 80.01
C ASP A 716 -3.15 -5.89 80.87
N VAL A 717 -3.82 -4.86 80.31
CA VAL A 717 -4.04 -3.57 80.97
C VAL A 717 -5.02 -3.67 82.15
N ASP A 718 -6.05 -4.52 82.09
CA ASP A 718 -6.96 -4.79 83.22
C ASP A 718 -6.22 -5.52 84.36
N MET A 719 -5.29 -6.45 84.04
CA MET A 719 -4.42 -7.10 85.03
C MET A 719 -3.51 -6.10 85.76
N CYS A 720 -2.84 -5.19 85.05
CA CYS A 720 -2.10 -4.09 85.68
C CYS A 720 -3.01 -3.23 86.57
N GLY A 721 -4.24 -2.94 86.13
CA GLY A 721 -5.24 -2.19 86.89
C GLY A 721 -5.61 -2.81 88.24
N ASN A 722 -5.63 -4.14 88.34
CA ASN A 722 -5.91 -4.86 89.59
C ASN A 722 -4.74 -4.81 90.59
N GLN A 723 -3.50 -4.66 90.14
CA GLN A 723 -2.30 -4.64 91.00
C GLN A 723 -1.97 -3.27 91.61
N VAL A 724 -2.53 -2.18 91.08
CA VAL A 724 -2.27 -0.78 91.52
C VAL A 724 -2.38 -0.61 93.05
N ALA A 725 -3.36 -1.26 93.68
CA ALA A 725 -3.65 -1.12 95.11
C ALA A 725 -2.58 -1.74 96.03
N GLU A 726 -1.84 -2.75 95.56
CA GLU A 726 -0.74 -3.38 96.31
C GLU A 726 0.51 -2.50 96.27
N MET A 727 0.87 -1.99 95.08
CA MET A 727 2.01 -1.09 94.93
C MET A 727 1.78 0.26 95.63
N GLU A 728 0.54 0.74 95.72
CA GLU A 728 0.18 1.87 96.61
C GLU A 728 0.41 1.59 98.10
N ALA A 729 0.55 0.34 98.54
CA ALA A 729 0.87 -0.01 99.93
C ALA A 729 2.40 -0.05 100.15
N ASP A 730 3.14 -0.76 99.31
CA ASP A 730 4.61 -0.81 99.35
C ASP A 730 5.23 0.60 99.24
N PHE A 731 4.68 1.42 98.33
CA PHE A 731 5.04 2.84 98.18
C PHE A 731 5.04 3.63 99.50
N LYS A 732 4.05 3.38 100.37
CA LYS A 732 3.92 4.06 101.68
C LYS A 732 4.97 3.60 102.70
N VAL A 733 5.58 2.43 102.49
CA VAL A 733 6.68 1.91 103.32
C VAL A 733 7.99 2.55 102.90
N THR A 734 8.36 2.48 101.61
CA THR A 734 9.56 3.15 101.06
C THR A 734 9.56 4.65 101.35
N THR A 735 8.37 5.30 101.30
CA THR A 735 8.21 6.70 101.69
C THR A 735 8.54 6.98 103.16
N LYS A 736 8.26 6.06 104.09
CA LYS A 736 8.62 6.25 105.51
C LYS A 736 10.12 6.10 105.74
N THR A 737 10.74 5.12 105.10
CA THR A 737 12.21 4.94 105.14
C THR A 737 12.92 6.17 104.57
N ALA A 738 12.41 6.72 103.46
CA ALA A 738 12.87 8.00 102.93
C ALA A 738 12.71 9.13 103.96
N GLN A 739 11.53 9.26 104.61
CA GLN A 739 11.26 10.30 105.61
C GLN A 739 12.16 10.26 106.86
N SER A 740 12.70 9.09 107.24
CA SER A 740 13.74 9.01 108.28
C SER A 740 15.12 9.49 107.80
N LEU A 741 15.42 9.37 106.51
CA LEU A 741 16.69 9.76 105.90
C LEU A 741 16.72 11.20 105.37
N VAL A 742 15.53 11.80 105.19
CA VAL A 742 15.29 13.18 104.74
C VAL A 742 16.10 14.23 105.51
N LYS A 743 16.46 13.97 106.77
CA LYS A 743 17.22 14.92 107.60
C LYS A 743 18.73 14.91 107.39
N ASP A 744 19.29 13.73 107.15
CA ASP A 744 20.72 13.48 107.30
C ASP A 744 21.40 13.11 105.99
N SER A 745 20.66 12.67 104.96
CA SER A 745 21.21 12.52 103.60
C SER A 745 21.20 13.84 102.83
N GLU A 746 22.03 13.96 101.79
CA GLU A 746 22.10 15.20 100.98
C GLU A 746 20.72 15.54 100.41
N GLN A 747 20.35 16.82 100.36
CA GLN A 747 19.02 17.23 99.90
C GLN A 747 18.75 16.79 98.45
N THR A 748 19.78 16.58 97.63
CA THR A 748 19.70 15.90 96.32
C THR A 748 19.29 14.45 96.47
N MET A 749 20.04 13.61 97.18
CA MET A 749 19.66 12.20 97.38
C MET A 749 18.31 12.08 98.10
N VAL A 750 17.98 12.99 99.02
CA VAL A 750 16.68 13.09 99.69
C VAL A 750 15.55 13.53 98.76
N ASN A 751 15.84 14.41 97.79
CA ASN A 751 14.87 14.81 96.79
C ASN A 751 14.75 13.73 95.72
N GLU A 752 15.81 13.09 95.24
CA GLU A 752 15.74 11.84 94.48
C GLU A 752 14.96 10.78 95.25
N MET A 753 15.08 10.73 96.58
CA MET A 753 14.27 9.83 97.39
C MET A 753 12.79 10.22 97.30
N LEU A 754 12.45 11.48 97.59
CA LEU A 754 11.07 11.97 97.53
C LEU A 754 10.52 12.20 96.12
N GLN A 755 11.34 12.20 95.07
CA GLN A 755 11.02 12.48 93.67
C GLN A 755 11.09 11.22 92.81
N THR A 756 11.98 10.27 93.07
CA THR A 756 11.74 8.89 92.65
C THR A 756 10.43 8.43 93.29
N LEU A 757 10.20 8.71 94.58
CA LEU A 757 8.89 8.45 95.16
C LEU A 757 7.76 9.30 94.55
N ASN A 758 7.90 10.61 94.33
CA ASN A 758 6.81 11.39 93.73
C ASN A 758 6.58 11.04 92.25
N VAL A 759 7.60 10.65 91.47
CA VAL A 759 7.45 10.14 90.10
C VAL A 759 6.85 8.75 90.13
N GLN A 760 7.30 7.83 90.97
CA GLN A 760 6.67 6.52 91.17
C GLN A 760 5.19 6.70 91.54
N LYS A 761 4.87 7.62 92.45
CA LYS A 761 3.51 8.00 92.87
C LYS A 761 2.72 8.71 91.77
N GLU A 762 3.33 9.56 90.97
CA GLU A 762 2.67 10.25 89.85
C GLU A 762 2.42 9.30 88.70
N VAL A 763 3.34 8.37 88.41
CA VAL A 763 3.12 7.24 87.50
C VAL A 763 2.03 6.33 88.08
N ILE A 764 2.07 5.92 89.35
CA ILE A 764 0.97 5.16 90.00
C ILE A 764 -0.37 5.91 89.89
N VAL A 765 -0.42 7.23 90.15
CA VAL A 765 -1.64 8.04 90.09
C VAL A 765 -2.07 8.34 88.65
N ARG A 766 -1.14 8.40 87.69
CA ARG A 766 -1.39 8.52 86.25
C ARG A 766 -1.96 7.20 85.75
N LEU A 767 -1.26 6.07 85.93
CA LEU A 767 -1.72 4.71 85.67
C LEU A 767 -3.09 4.44 86.31
N ARG A 768 -3.32 4.83 87.57
CA ARG A 768 -4.62 4.70 88.27
C ARG A 768 -5.78 5.44 87.59
N LYS A 769 -5.52 6.42 86.72
CA LYS A 769 -6.52 7.13 85.89
C LYS A 769 -6.50 6.65 84.44
N GLU A 770 -5.30 6.52 83.89
CA GLU A 770 -4.98 6.18 82.52
C GLU A 770 -5.31 4.73 82.20
N ILE A 771 -5.07 3.76 83.09
CA ILE A 771 -5.51 2.37 82.91
C ILE A 771 -7.05 2.30 82.82
N PRO A 772 -7.86 2.84 83.75
CA PRO A 772 -9.31 2.90 83.59
C PRO A 772 -9.80 3.68 82.35
N GLU A 773 -9.18 4.81 81.98
CA GLU A 773 -9.54 5.52 80.75
C GLU A 773 -9.16 4.73 79.49
N ARG A 774 -8.00 4.07 79.48
CA ARG A 774 -7.53 3.19 78.41
C ARG A 774 -8.50 2.04 78.22
N ILE A 775 -8.86 1.36 79.31
CA ILE A 775 -9.87 0.31 79.37
C ILE A 775 -11.20 0.81 78.79
N LYS A 776 -11.64 2.03 79.15
CA LYS A 776 -12.87 2.65 78.64
C LYS A 776 -12.81 2.94 77.14
N TYR A 777 -11.72 3.52 76.63
CA TYR A 777 -11.59 3.81 75.20
C TYR A 777 -11.40 2.54 74.36
N LEU A 778 -10.59 1.56 74.80
CA LEU A 778 -10.48 0.25 74.16
C LEU A 778 -11.85 -0.45 74.10
N LYS A 779 -12.60 -0.52 75.22
CA LYS A 779 -13.96 -1.10 75.26
C LYS A 779 -14.97 -0.34 74.39
N ALA A 780 -14.77 0.96 74.13
CA ALA A 780 -15.62 1.77 73.24
C ALA A 780 -15.23 1.63 71.75
N VAL A 781 -13.96 1.34 71.45
CA VAL A 781 -13.43 1.23 70.08
C VAL A 781 -13.57 -0.19 69.52
N LEU A 782 -13.46 -1.22 70.36
CA LEU A 782 -13.59 -2.64 69.98
C LEU A 782 -14.77 -2.94 69.02
N PRO A 783 -16.02 -2.49 69.29
CA PRO A 783 -17.16 -2.78 68.43
C PRO A 783 -17.18 -1.94 67.14
N ASN A 784 -16.49 -0.80 67.13
CA ASN A 784 -16.37 0.03 65.94
C ASN A 784 -15.29 -0.54 65.00
N VAL A 785 -14.18 -1.06 65.53
CA VAL A 785 -13.17 -1.83 64.78
C VAL A 785 -13.79 -3.11 64.22
N GLU A 786 -14.54 -3.87 65.02
CA GLU A 786 -15.29 -5.06 64.56
C GLU A 786 -16.25 -4.74 63.39
N SER A 787 -16.95 -3.60 63.47
CA SER A 787 -17.81 -3.11 62.38
C SER A 787 -17.02 -2.66 61.15
N LEU A 788 -15.78 -2.21 61.30
CA LEU A 788 -14.90 -1.88 60.17
C LEU A 788 -14.32 -3.14 59.54
N GLU A 789 -13.75 -4.08 60.31
CA GLU A 789 -13.25 -5.36 59.82
C GLU A 789 -14.33 -6.10 59.01
N THR A 790 -15.51 -6.30 59.59
CA THR A 790 -16.66 -6.94 58.91
C THR A 790 -17.14 -6.13 57.70
N GLY A 791 -17.25 -4.79 57.84
CA GLY A 791 -17.71 -3.93 56.76
C GLY A 791 -16.74 -3.83 55.57
N ILE A 792 -15.44 -3.88 55.83
CA ILE A 792 -14.38 -3.89 54.83
C ILE A 792 -14.35 -5.26 54.13
N LEU A 793 -14.56 -6.36 54.85
CA LEU A 793 -14.71 -7.69 54.23
C LEU A 793 -15.93 -7.77 53.31
N ASP A 794 -17.10 -7.31 53.76
CA ASP A 794 -18.33 -7.29 52.94
C ASP A 794 -18.17 -6.40 51.69
N LEU A 795 -17.59 -5.20 51.86
CA LEU A 795 -17.29 -4.30 50.75
C LEU A 795 -16.30 -4.92 49.76
N ASN A 796 -15.21 -5.53 50.23
CA ASN A 796 -14.26 -6.22 49.35
C ASN A 796 -14.89 -7.42 48.64
N ALA A 797 -15.83 -8.13 49.26
CA ALA A 797 -16.58 -9.21 48.61
C ALA A 797 -17.53 -8.69 47.51
N TRP A 798 -18.01 -7.45 47.57
CA TRP A 798 -18.70 -6.79 46.47
C TRP A 798 -17.72 -6.26 45.40
N LEU A 799 -16.62 -5.63 45.82
CA LEU A 799 -15.56 -5.13 44.92
C LEU A 799 -15.01 -6.26 44.03
N VAL A 800 -14.61 -7.39 44.61
CA VAL A 800 -14.08 -8.54 43.85
C VAL A 800 -15.10 -9.07 42.84
N LYS A 801 -16.40 -9.04 43.15
CA LYS A 801 -17.46 -9.42 42.18
C LYS A 801 -17.59 -8.41 41.04
N GLY A 802 -17.48 -7.12 41.34
CA GLY A 802 -17.49 -6.06 40.32
C GLY A 802 -16.23 -6.08 39.45
N GLU A 803 -15.04 -6.23 40.05
CA GLU A 803 -13.76 -6.40 39.36
C GLU A 803 -13.79 -7.62 38.44
N ALA A 804 -14.31 -8.76 38.92
CA ALA A 804 -14.52 -9.96 38.12
C ALA A 804 -15.55 -9.74 36.99
N LEU A 805 -16.65 -9.04 37.23
CA LEU A 805 -17.63 -8.70 36.20
C LEU A 805 -16.99 -7.84 35.09
N LEU A 806 -16.21 -6.82 35.44
CA LEU A 806 -15.46 -6.03 34.46
C LEU A 806 -14.42 -6.86 33.71
N ALA A 807 -13.77 -7.83 34.37
CA ALA A 807 -12.84 -8.75 33.72
C ALA A 807 -13.53 -9.75 32.76
N THR A 808 -14.85 -9.96 32.87
CA THR A 808 -15.65 -10.69 31.86
C THR A 808 -16.14 -9.81 30.71
N HIS A 809 -15.98 -8.48 30.78
CA HIS A 809 -16.33 -7.60 29.67
C HIS A 809 -15.25 -7.61 28.59
N LYS A 810 -15.76 -7.64 27.36
CA LYS A 810 -15.04 -7.67 26.10
C LYS A 810 -15.87 -6.93 25.06
N LEU A 811 -15.26 -6.58 23.94
CA LEU A 811 -15.92 -5.96 22.81
C LEU A 811 -16.22 -7.03 21.75
N ASP A 812 -16.79 -8.15 22.19
CA ASP A 812 -17.06 -9.36 21.40
C ASP A 812 -18.56 -9.72 21.32
N GLY A 813 -18.94 -10.55 20.37
CA GLY A 813 -20.31 -10.96 20.06
C GLY A 813 -21.16 -9.96 19.27
N ASP A 814 -22.39 -10.40 18.94
CA ASP A 814 -23.36 -9.65 18.14
C ASP A 814 -24.01 -8.47 18.90
N HIS A 815 -24.86 -7.71 18.18
CA HIS A 815 -25.61 -6.58 18.74
C HIS A 815 -26.35 -6.95 20.04
N ARG A 816 -26.97 -8.14 20.12
CA ARG A 816 -27.76 -8.57 21.28
C ARG A 816 -26.87 -8.94 22.46
N ALA A 817 -25.77 -9.65 22.21
CA ALA A 817 -24.81 -10.03 23.23
C ALA A 817 -24.12 -8.78 23.82
N VAL A 818 -23.85 -7.74 23.02
CA VAL A 818 -23.34 -6.46 23.53
C VAL A 818 -24.41 -5.74 24.37
N GLU A 819 -25.67 -5.71 23.93
CA GLU A 819 -26.78 -5.08 24.67
C GLU A 819 -27.09 -5.82 25.99
N GLU A 820 -27.06 -7.16 26.02
CA GLU A 820 -27.25 -7.95 27.24
C GLU A 820 -26.09 -7.78 28.24
N ARG A 821 -24.83 -7.68 27.76
CA ARG A 821 -23.67 -7.36 28.62
C ARG A 821 -23.80 -5.95 29.22
N LEU A 822 -24.27 -4.98 28.44
CA LEU A 822 -24.50 -3.60 28.89
C LEU A 822 -25.62 -3.50 29.93
N GLU A 823 -26.71 -4.26 29.75
CA GLU A 823 -27.80 -4.30 30.73
C GLU A 823 -27.38 -4.99 32.03
N LYS A 824 -26.67 -6.13 31.96
CA LYS A 824 -26.08 -6.79 33.13
C LYS A 824 -25.11 -5.89 33.89
N HIS A 825 -24.32 -5.10 33.17
CA HIS A 825 -23.44 -4.09 33.75
C HIS A 825 -24.24 -3.01 34.50
N LYS A 826 -25.21 -2.38 33.82
CA LYS A 826 -26.08 -1.34 34.42
C LYS A 826 -26.89 -1.87 35.60
N GLN A 827 -27.35 -3.13 35.55
CA GLN A 827 -28.04 -3.78 36.65
C GLN A 827 -27.12 -3.98 37.87
N PHE A 828 -25.93 -4.56 37.72
CA PHE A 828 -25.00 -4.78 38.84
C PHE A 828 -24.53 -3.45 39.46
N PHE A 829 -24.12 -2.50 38.62
CA PHE A 829 -23.65 -1.20 39.10
C PHE A 829 -24.77 -0.23 39.49
N SER A 830 -26.05 -0.62 39.41
CA SER A 830 -27.15 0.13 40.04
C SER A 830 -27.01 0.17 41.57
N GLU A 831 -26.45 -0.89 42.18
CA GLU A 831 -26.13 -0.94 43.61
C GLU A 831 -25.04 0.06 44.02
N THR A 832 -24.26 0.63 43.07
CA THR A 832 -23.17 1.58 43.35
C THR A 832 -23.58 2.68 44.31
N THR A 833 -24.81 3.20 44.22
CA THR A 833 -25.30 4.25 45.12
C THR A 833 -25.47 3.76 46.57
N TYR A 834 -25.96 2.53 46.75
CA TYR A 834 -26.10 1.89 48.07
C TYR A 834 -24.74 1.51 48.64
N GLN A 835 -23.87 0.87 47.84
CA GLN A 835 -22.53 0.49 48.24
C GLN A 835 -21.66 1.73 48.55
N LYS A 836 -21.80 2.82 47.79
CA LYS A 836 -21.20 4.13 48.12
C LYS A 836 -21.71 4.68 49.45
N SER A 837 -23.00 4.51 49.76
CA SER A 837 -23.55 4.87 51.08
C SER A 837 -22.98 4.00 52.20
N ILE A 838 -22.69 2.72 51.96
CA ILE A 838 -21.97 1.85 52.92
C ILE A 838 -20.53 2.32 53.06
N VAL A 839 -19.80 2.57 51.96
CA VAL A 839 -18.43 3.11 51.98
C VAL A 839 -18.38 4.43 52.74
N GLU A 840 -19.29 5.37 52.50
CA GLU A 840 -19.38 6.63 53.25
C GLU A 840 -19.74 6.42 54.73
N SER A 841 -20.58 5.43 55.05
CA SER A 841 -20.95 5.09 56.44
C SER A 841 -19.77 4.45 57.18
N LYS A 842 -19.06 3.50 56.54
CA LYS A 842 -17.84 2.89 57.07
C LYS A 842 -16.71 3.92 57.17
N ASN A 843 -16.56 4.85 56.22
CA ASN A 843 -15.66 6.01 56.38
C ASN A 843 -16.05 6.91 57.58
N LYS A 844 -17.33 7.04 57.93
CA LYS A 844 -17.78 7.75 59.16
C LYS A 844 -17.54 6.95 60.45
N VAL A 845 -17.58 5.62 60.41
CA VAL A 845 -17.16 4.76 61.54
C VAL A 845 -15.63 4.75 61.67
N HIS A 846 -14.93 4.76 60.54
CA HIS A 846 -13.48 4.88 60.42
C HIS A 846 -13.02 6.20 61.04
N GLN A 847 -13.57 7.33 60.61
CA GLN A 847 -13.36 8.64 61.25
C GLN A 847 -13.64 8.65 62.75
N LYS A 848 -14.59 7.85 63.28
CA LYS A 848 -14.77 7.70 64.73
C LYS A 848 -13.62 6.91 65.37
N VAL A 849 -13.19 5.81 64.77
CA VAL A 849 -12.03 5.02 65.23
C VAL A 849 -10.74 5.85 65.15
N THR A 850 -10.46 6.50 64.02
CA THR A 850 -9.33 7.42 63.85
C THR A 850 -9.43 8.65 64.78
N SER A 851 -10.63 9.12 65.15
CA SER A 851 -10.78 10.16 66.19
C SER A 851 -10.35 9.70 67.60
N THR A 852 -10.21 8.39 67.81
CA THR A 852 -9.61 7.81 69.02
C THR A 852 -8.11 7.49 68.90
N LYS A 853 -7.50 7.59 67.70
CA LYS A 853 -6.03 7.53 67.48
C LYS A 853 -5.26 8.44 68.47
N PRO A 854 -5.64 9.72 68.72
CA PRO A 854 -4.99 10.56 69.74
C PRO A 854 -5.24 10.15 71.21
N LYS A 855 -6.16 9.22 71.50
CA LYS A 855 -6.45 8.68 72.84
C LYS A 855 -5.89 7.26 73.06
N LEU A 856 -5.58 6.53 72.00
CA LEU A 856 -5.11 5.14 72.03
C LEU A 856 -3.70 5.01 71.42
N LYS A 857 -2.77 5.89 71.79
CA LYS A 857 -1.51 6.18 71.05
C LYS A 857 -0.68 4.97 70.58
N ASN A 858 -0.45 3.96 71.43
CA ASN A 858 0.32 2.73 71.10
C ASN A 858 -0.48 1.68 70.32
N VAL A 859 -1.72 1.98 69.90
CA VAL A 859 -2.43 1.12 68.93
C VAL A 859 -2.03 1.55 67.54
N ASN A 860 -1.50 0.62 66.74
CA ASN A 860 -1.22 0.88 65.34
C ASN A 860 -2.52 0.76 64.53
N PHE A 861 -3.13 1.91 64.23
CA PHE A 861 -4.37 2.03 63.44
C PHE A 861 -4.19 1.74 61.95
N ASP A 862 -2.96 1.59 61.46
CA ASP A 862 -2.68 1.39 60.04
C ASP A 862 -3.26 0.05 59.53
N ASP A 863 -3.47 -0.91 60.42
CA ASP A 863 -4.26 -2.14 60.19
C ASP A 863 -5.75 -1.93 59.86
N VAL A 864 -6.25 -0.70 60.00
CA VAL A 864 -7.62 -0.29 59.64
C VAL A 864 -7.57 0.91 58.69
N ASP A 865 -6.65 1.87 58.88
CA ASP A 865 -6.42 2.98 57.97
C ASP A 865 -6.00 2.48 56.56
N ILE A 866 -5.02 1.56 56.44
CA ILE A 866 -4.57 1.04 55.13
C ILE A 866 -5.66 0.20 54.44
N PRO A 867 -6.28 -0.83 55.06
CA PRO A 867 -7.33 -1.60 54.37
C PRO A 867 -8.56 -0.76 54.01
N MET A 868 -8.88 0.30 54.78
CA MET A 868 -9.95 1.23 54.41
C MET A 868 -9.53 2.13 53.23
N GLU A 869 -8.27 2.61 53.18
CA GLU A 869 -7.74 3.38 52.06
C GLU A 869 -7.61 2.54 50.77
N GLU A 870 -7.14 1.29 50.87
CA GLU A 870 -7.14 0.33 49.76
C GLU A 870 -8.56 0.04 49.26
N THR A 871 -9.52 -0.20 50.17
CA THR A 871 -10.92 -0.44 49.82
C THR A 871 -11.57 0.78 49.18
N ASN A 872 -11.28 1.98 49.68
CA ASN A 872 -11.69 3.24 49.05
C ASN A 872 -11.08 3.40 47.66
N THR A 873 -9.78 3.14 47.51
CA THR A 873 -9.05 3.28 46.24
C THR A 873 -9.54 2.27 45.20
N ARG A 874 -9.75 1.00 45.59
CA ARG A 874 -10.36 -0.02 44.75
C ARG A 874 -11.80 0.32 44.39
N PHE A 875 -12.60 0.85 45.32
CA PHE A 875 -13.95 1.33 45.00
C PHE A 875 -13.93 2.46 43.96
N GLN A 876 -13.10 3.49 44.12
CA GLN A 876 -12.99 4.56 43.11
C GLN A 876 -12.48 4.04 41.76
N SER A 877 -11.48 3.15 41.78
CA SER A 877 -10.90 2.53 40.57
C SER A 877 -11.92 1.67 39.84
N LEU A 878 -12.66 0.81 40.57
CA LEU A 878 -13.74 -0.01 40.04
C LEU A 878 -14.85 0.85 39.45
N ILE A 879 -15.30 1.91 40.14
CA ILE A 879 -16.37 2.77 39.64
C ILE A 879 -15.92 3.64 38.45
N SER A 880 -14.63 3.98 38.34
CA SER A 880 -14.10 4.60 37.11
C SER A 880 -14.05 3.61 35.96
N ALA A 881 -13.44 2.44 36.18
CA ALA A 881 -13.34 1.38 35.18
C ALA A 881 -14.73 0.88 34.71
N ALA A 882 -15.71 0.83 35.62
CA ALA A 882 -17.09 0.50 35.29
C ALA A 882 -17.68 1.54 34.33
N LYS A 883 -17.64 2.83 34.68
CA LYS A 883 -18.11 3.92 33.80
C LYS A 883 -17.41 3.96 32.45
N ASP A 884 -16.13 3.60 32.38
CA ASP A 884 -15.38 3.56 31.13
C ASP A 884 -15.72 2.32 30.28
N TRP A 885 -16.03 1.18 30.91
CA TRP A 885 -16.63 0.03 30.23
C TRP A 885 -18.08 0.29 29.79
N GLU A 886 -18.88 0.97 30.60
CA GLU A 886 -20.24 1.40 30.25
C GLU A 886 -20.21 2.26 28.97
N LYS A 887 -19.36 3.30 28.92
CA LYS A 887 -19.16 4.13 27.72
C LYS A 887 -18.75 3.31 26.49
N LYS A 888 -17.84 2.34 26.64
CA LYS A 888 -17.37 1.49 25.53
C LYS A 888 -18.49 0.61 25.00
N LEU A 889 -19.21 -0.09 25.88
CA LEU A 889 -20.31 -0.99 25.52
C LEU A 889 -21.54 -0.23 24.98
N ASP A 890 -21.86 0.94 25.54
CA ASP A 890 -22.93 1.81 25.06
C ASP A 890 -22.60 2.40 23.68
N ASN A 891 -21.35 2.82 23.44
CA ASN A 891 -20.88 3.23 22.12
C ASN A 891 -20.90 2.08 21.11
N LEU A 892 -20.43 0.87 21.47
CA LEU A 892 -20.44 -0.29 20.58
C LEU A 892 -21.87 -0.74 20.24
N SER A 893 -22.79 -0.77 21.23
CA SER A 893 -24.22 -1.02 21.00
C SER A 893 -24.81 0.02 20.04
N ARG A 894 -24.48 1.31 20.22
CA ARG A 894 -24.88 2.38 19.29
C ARG A 894 -24.35 2.18 17.87
N LEU A 895 -23.10 1.74 17.70
CA LEU A 895 -22.52 1.44 16.38
C LEU A 895 -23.23 0.26 15.71
N TRP A 896 -23.40 -0.87 16.42
CA TRP A 896 -24.19 -2.02 15.96
C TRP A 896 -25.60 -1.63 15.50
N LYS A 897 -26.26 -0.75 16.26
CA LYS A 897 -27.60 -0.24 15.95
C LYS A 897 -27.65 0.64 14.69
N VAL A 898 -26.56 1.36 14.37
CA VAL A 898 -26.43 2.11 13.10
C VAL A 898 -26.13 1.16 11.93
N TYR A 899 -25.22 0.20 12.13
CA TYR A 899 -24.89 -0.81 11.12
C TYR A 899 -26.12 -1.62 10.71
N SER A 900 -26.90 -2.15 11.65
CA SER A 900 -28.08 -2.96 11.30
C SER A 900 -29.18 -2.14 10.57
N GLN A 901 -29.26 -0.82 10.81
CA GLN A 901 -30.11 0.06 10.00
C GLN A 901 -29.61 0.22 8.55
N LYS A 902 -28.30 0.25 8.33
CA LYS A 902 -27.68 0.31 6.99
C LYS A 902 -27.75 -1.04 6.28
N GLU A 903 -27.55 -2.13 7.01
CA GLU A 903 -27.72 -3.51 6.57
C GLU A 903 -29.14 -3.77 6.06
N GLN A 904 -30.17 -3.42 6.84
CA GLN A 904 -31.57 -3.58 6.43
C GLN A 904 -31.91 -2.75 5.17
N ALA A 905 -31.33 -1.55 5.03
CA ALA A 905 -31.49 -0.74 3.82
C ALA A 905 -30.81 -1.38 2.58
N LEU A 906 -29.61 -1.93 2.74
CA LEU A 906 -28.87 -2.59 1.67
C LEU A 906 -29.54 -3.93 1.27
N ALA A 907 -29.89 -4.76 2.24
CA ALA A 907 -30.58 -6.03 2.02
C ALA A 907 -31.97 -5.83 1.38
N GLY A 908 -32.71 -4.81 1.82
CA GLY A 908 -33.98 -4.41 1.20
C GLY A 908 -33.82 -3.97 -0.26
N TRP A 909 -32.74 -3.24 -0.60
CA TRP A 909 -32.42 -2.92 -1.98
C TRP A 909 -32.04 -4.16 -2.80
N LEU A 910 -31.20 -5.05 -2.25
CA LEU A 910 -30.79 -6.30 -2.91
C LEU A 910 -31.98 -7.23 -3.17
N GLN A 911 -32.93 -7.32 -2.24
CA GLN A 911 -34.17 -8.08 -2.45
C GLN A 911 -35.02 -7.50 -3.59
N GLN A 912 -35.15 -6.17 -3.67
CA GLN A 912 -35.84 -5.52 -4.79
C GLN A 912 -35.09 -5.72 -6.12
N ALA A 913 -33.77 -5.58 -6.12
CA ALA A 913 -32.93 -5.82 -7.30
C ALA A 913 -33.08 -7.27 -7.82
N GLN A 914 -33.01 -8.26 -6.93
CA GLN A 914 -33.21 -9.66 -7.29
C GLN A 914 -34.63 -9.94 -7.78
N THR A 915 -35.64 -9.23 -7.24
CA THR A 915 -37.02 -9.32 -7.73
C THR A 915 -37.11 -8.82 -9.18
N VAL A 916 -36.49 -7.69 -9.52
CA VAL A 916 -36.47 -7.14 -10.90
C VAL A 916 -35.68 -8.04 -11.87
N LEU A 917 -34.64 -8.75 -11.40
CA LEU A 917 -33.93 -9.75 -12.22
C LEU A 917 -34.75 -11.02 -12.46
N ASN A 918 -35.60 -11.40 -11.50
CA ASN A 918 -36.42 -12.60 -11.55
C ASN A 918 -37.81 -12.36 -12.20
N ASP A 919 -38.22 -11.11 -12.45
CA ASP A 919 -39.44 -10.78 -13.20
C ASP A 919 -39.36 -11.31 -14.64
N ASN A 920 -40.47 -11.91 -15.10
CA ASN A 920 -40.69 -12.40 -16.46
C ASN A 920 -42.20 -12.31 -16.85
N GLU A 921 -43.04 -11.57 -16.12
CA GLU A 921 -44.52 -11.61 -16.30
C GLU A 921 -45.06 -10.55 -17.26
N ASP A 922 -44.32 -9.45 -17.46
CA ASP A 922 -44.63 -8.38 -18.42
C ASP A 922 -44.17 -8.72 -19.86
N ASP A 923 -44.57 -7.91 -20.84
CA ASP A 923 -44.02 -7.95 -22.19
C ASP A 923 -42.52 -7.60 -22.26
N SER A 924 -41.83 -8.10 -23.29
CA SER A 924 -40.37 -8.01 -23.45
C SER A 924 -39.85 -6.56 -23.41
N ASP A 925 -40.57 -5.56 -23.93
CA ASP A 925 -40.13 -4.16 -23.91
C ASP A 925 -40.44 -3.46 -22.57
N SER A 926 -41.59 -3.74 -21.92
CA SER A 926 -41.87 -3.28 -20.55
C SER A 926 -40.84 -3.81 -19.56
N LEU A 927 -40.47 -5.10 -19.64
CA LEU A 927 -39.41 -5.70 -18.81
C LEU A 927 -38.07 -4.99 -19.00
N ILE A 928 -37.67 -4.69 -20.24
CA ILE A 928 -36.44 -3.93 -20.53
C ILE A 928 -36.50 -2.51 -19.94
N ARG A 929 -37.66 -1.83 -20.03
CA ARG A 929 -37.87 -0.49 -19.42
C ARG A 929 -37.84 -0.53 -17.89
N LYS A 930 -38.50 -1.49 -17.25
CA LYS A 930 -38.44 -1.74 -15.79
C LYS A 930 -36.98 -1.94 -15.36
N HIS A 931 -36.27 -2.87 -16.00
CA HIS A 931 -34.90 -3.24 -15.68
C HIS A 931 -33.94 -2.04 -15.83
N LYS A 932 -33.96 -1.35 -16.98
CA LYS A 932 -33.15 -0.13 -17.19
C LYS A 932 -33.55 1.00 -16.24
N GLY A 933 -34.84 1.15 -15.93
CA GLY A 933 -35.36 2.19 -15.03
C GLY A 933 -34.85 2.05 -13.59
N PHE A 934 -34.68 0.82 -13.11
CA PHE A 934 -34.10 0.50 -11.80
C PHE A 934 -32.56 0.54 -11.84
N PHE A 935 -31.93 -0.27 -12.69
CA PHE A 935 -30.47 -0.47 -12.65
C PHE A 935 -29.63 0.70 -13.23
N ASN A 936 -30.22 1.63 -14.00
CA ASN A 936 -29.50 2.85 -14.40
C ASN A 936 -29.42 3.91 -13.29
N LYS A 937 -30.05 3.69 -12.12
CA LYS A 937 -30.10 4.64 -10.99
C LYS A 937 -29.54 4.05 -9.68
N ILE A 938 -28.53 3.20 -9.77
CA ILE A 938 -27.83 2.64 -8.61
C ILE A 938 -27.07 3.77 -7.88
N ASP A 939 -27.49 4.14 -6.67
CA ASP A 939 -26.66 4.94 -5.76
C ASP A 939 -25.64 4.03 -5.07
N LYS A 940 -24.38 4.15 -5.50
CA LYS A 940 -23.26 3.35 -4.99
C LYS A 940 -23.02 3.56 -3.48
N ARG A 941 -23.45 4.70 -2.92
CA ARG A 941 -23.26 5.03 -1.51
C ARG A 941 -23.97 4.09 -0.55
N LEU A 942 -25.01 3.36 -0.98
CA LEU A 942 -25.69 2.37 -0.13
C LEU A 942 -24.75 1.28 0.37
N LEU A 943 -23.89 0.77 -0.51
CA LEU A 943 -22.86 -0.21 -0.15
C LEU A 943 -21.73 0.46 0.64
N ASP A 944 -21.25 1.63 0.21
CA ASP A 944 -20.15 2.34 0.88
C ASP A 944 -20.49 2.79 2.31
N ASP A 945 -21.75 3.14 2.59
CA ASP A 945 -22.24 3.50 3.93
C ASP A 945 -22.41 2.29 4.84
N TYR A 946 -22.88 1.16 4.30
CA TYR A 946 -22.94 -0.11 5.03
C TYR A 946 -21.54 -0.63 5.36
N LEU A 947 -20.63 -0.64 4.37
CA LEU A 947 -19.25 -1.06 4.56
C LEU A 947 -18.51 -0.16 5.55
N ARG A 948 -18.73 1.15 5.54
CA ARG A 948 -18.17 2.06 6.56
C ARG A 948 -18.78 1.85 7.94
N ALA A 949 -20.10 1.69 8.07
CA ALA A 949 -20.72 1.40 9.36
C ALA A 949 -20.22 0.07 9.96
N GLY A 950 -19.90 -0.92 9.11
CA GLY A 950 -19.25 -2.17 9.52
C GLY A 950 -17.77 -1.97 9.88
N GLN A 951 -17.02 -1.18 9.12
CA GLN A 951 -15.63 -0.82 9.44
C GLN A 951 -15.52 -0.07 10.77
N ASP A 952 -16.43 0.87 11.06
CA ASP A 952 -16.51 1.59 12.34
C ASP A 952 -16.71 0.63 13.53
N ILE A 953 -17.41 -0.49 13.32
CA ILE A 953 -17.53 -1.58 14.31
C ILE A 953 -16.25 -2.41 14.37
N LEU A 954 -15.69 -2.82 13.23
CA LEU A 954 -14.46 -3.62 13.14
C LEU A 954 -13.23 -2.92 13.78
N MET A 955 -13.23 -1.58 13.84
CA MET A 955 -12.23 -0.80 14.58
C MET A 955 -12.39 -0.85 16.11
N VAL A 956 -13.54 -1.29 16.62
CA VAL A 956 -13.89 -1.32 18.06
C VAL A 956 -14.07 -2.74 18.60
N LEU A 957 -14.44 -3.71 17.74
CA LEU A 957 -14.65 -5.11 18.10
C LEU A 957 -13.33 -5.83 18.46
N ASP A 958 -13.41 -6.95 19.17
CA ASP A 958 -12.28 -7.86 19.41
C ASP A 958 -12.06 -8.85 18.24
N ASP A 959 -10.80 -9.24 17.99
CA ASP A 959 -10.34 -9.78 16.69
C ASP A 959 -11.02 -11.06 16.17
N ARG A 960 -11.60 -11.88 17.05
CA ARG A 960 -12.23 -13.15 16.65
C ARG A 960 -13.49 -12.92 15.81
N ASP A 961 -14.38 -12.07 16.32
CA ASP A 961 -15.71 -11.91 15.77
C ASP A 961 -15.72 -10.87 14.64
N LYS A 962 -14.61 -10.14 14.48
CA LYS A 962 -14.29 -9.40 13.24
C LYS A 962 -14.36 -10.30 12.02
N SER A 963 -13.92 -11.56 12.12
CA SER A 963 -13.94 -12.49 10.98
C SER A 963 -15.36 -12.88 10.57
N GLU A 964 -16.30 -12.96 11.50
CA GLU A 964 -17.71 -13.31 11.22
C GLU A 964 -18.43 -12.11 10.60
N LEU A 965 -18.28 -10.93 11.19
CA LEU A 965 -18.78 -9.67 10.62
C LEU A 965 -18.15 -9.36 9.24
N GLN A 966 -16.85 -9.61 9.05
CA GLN A 966 -16.19 -9.49 7.74
C GLN A 966 -16.73 -10.49 6.73
N GLN A 967 -17.06 -11.72 7.14
CA GLN A 967 -17.65 -12.73 6.26
C GLN A 967 -19.07 -12.33 5.82
N ASP A 968 -19.90 -11.81 6.73
CA ASP A 968 -21.23 -11.31 6.38
C ASP A 968 -21.17 -10.06 5.50
N MET A 969 -20.29 -9.10 5.82
CA MET A 969 -20.03 -7.94 4.96
C MET A 969 -19.51 -8.35 3.58
N ALA A 970 -18.63 -9.35 3.51
CA ALA A 970 -18.11 -9.88 2.24
C ALA A 970 -19.20 -10.61 1.46
N SER A 971 -20.07 -11.40 2.11
CA SER A 971 -21.21 -12.09 1.50
C SER A 971 -22.26 -11.11 0.95
N MET A 972 -22.56 -10.04 1.69
CA MET A 972 -23.45 -8.95 1.23
C MET A 972 -22.81 -8.14 0.09
N GLN A 973 -21.48 -7.96 0.11
CA GLN A 973 -20.73 -7.34 -0.99
C GLN A 973 -20.63 -8.25 -2.22
N GLU A 974 -20.49 -9.57 -2.04
CA GLU A 974 -20.42 -10.56 -3.11
C GLU A 974 -21.79 -10.75 -3.77
N THR A 975 -22.87 -10.84 -3.00
CA THR A 975 -24.23 -10.85 -3.54
C THR A 975 -24.56 -9.55 -4.28
N TRP A 976 -24.12 -8.38 -3.79
CA TRP A 976 -24.17 -7.13 -4.57
C TRP A 976 -23.39 -7.23 -5.89
N LYS A 977 -22.14 -7.71 -5.88
CA LYS A 977 -21.32 -7.91 -7.10
C LYS A 977 -22.00 -8.89 -8.07
N ASN A 978 -22.58 -9.97 -7.57
CA ASN A 978 -23.26 -11.00 -8.36
C ASN A 978 -24.57 -10.47 -8.98
N VAL A 979 -25.36 -9.68 -8.25
CA VAL A 979 -26.52 -8.94 -8.79
C VAL A 979 -26.06 -7.95 -9.88
N GLN A 980 -25.00 -7.19 -9.62
CA GLN A 980 -24.44 -6.21 -10.56
C GLN A 980 -23.86 -6.85 -11.83
N ALA A 981 -23.31 -8.06 -11.75
CA ALA A 981 -22.83 -8.85 -12.90
C ALA A 981 -23.97 -9.56 -13.64
N SER A 982 -25.00 -10.01 -12.93
CA SER A 982 -26.16 -10.70 -13.51
C SER A 982 -27.11 -9.76 -14.26
N ALA A 983 -27.19 -8.48 -13.87
CA ALA A 983 -28.08 -7.51 -14.50
C ALA A 983 -27.78 -7.24 -15.99
N PRO A 984 -26.53 -7.00 -16.44
CA PRO A 984 -26.19 -6.96 -17.87
C PRO A 984 -26.55 -8.25 -18.61
N ILE A 985 -26.30 -9.41 -18.00
CA ILE A 985 -26.57 -10.74 -18.59
C ILE A 985 -28.08 -10.95 -18.79
N LYS A 986 -28.92 -10.65 -17.78
CA LYS A 986 -30.39 -10.71 -17.88
C LYS A 986 -30.90 -9.71 -18.91
N LEU A 987 -30.32 -8.51 -18.99
CA LEU A 987 -30.73 -7.50 -19.98
C LEU A 987 -30.47 -7.96 -21.42
N VAL A 988 -29.26 -8.44 -21.75
CA VAL A 988 -28.95 -8.96 -23.10
C VAL A 988 -29.85 -10.16 -23.46
N LYS A 989 -30.17 -11.03 -22.49
CA LYS A 989 -31.11 -12.15 -22.66
C LYS A 989 -32.57 -11.73 -22.88
N LEU A 990 -32.96 -10.53 -22.47
CA LEU A 990 -34.26 -9.94 -22.80
C LEU A 990 -34.22 -9.23 -24.17
N GLU A 991 -33.16 -8.46 -24.44
CA GLU A 991 -32.97 -7.74 -25.70
C GLU A 991 -32.86 -8.68 -26.92
N PHE A 992 -32.29 -9.88 -26.74
CA PHE A 992 -32.27 -10.95 -27.76
C PHE A 992 -33.66 -11.44 -28.16
N ARG A 993 -34.66 -11.41 -27.26
CA ARG A 993 -36.00 -11.94 -27.55
C ARG A 993 -36.76 -11.11 -28.58
N LEU A 994 -36.56 -9.80 -28.61
CA LEU A 994 -37.28 -8.91 -29.53
C LEU A 994 -37.02 -9.23 -31.03
N PRO A 995 -35.77 -9.35 -31.52
CA PRO A 995 -35.52 -9.83 -32.88
C PRO A 995 -35.85 -11.31 -33.08
N GLU A 996 -35.79 -12.14 -32.03
CA GLU A 996 -36.14 -13.57 -32.11
C GLU A 996 -37.66 -13.78 -32.34
N GLU A 997 -38.51 -13.09 -31.58
CA GLU A 997 -39.97 -13.11 -31.71
C GLU A 997 -40.40 -12.67 -33.12
N ILE A 998 -39.84 -11.55 -33.61
CA ILE A 998 -40.08 -11.02 -34.97
C ILE A 998 -39.58 -12.01 -36.04
N PHE A 999 -38.40 -12.60 -35.86
CA PHE A 999 -37.85 -13.58 -36.79
C PHE A 999 -38.73 -14.83 -36.91
N ILE A 1000 -39.20 -15.37 -35.78
CA ILE A 1000 -40.07 -16.55 -35.75
C ILE A 1000 -41.40 -16.28 -36.47
N GLU A 1001 -42.06 -15.15 -36.21
CA GLU A 1001 -43.33 -14.80 -36.87
C GLU A 1001 -43.18 -14.74 -38.40
N GLN A 1002 -42.14 -14.03 -38.88
CA GLN A 1002 -41.87 -13.92 -40.31
C GLN A 1002 -41.54 -15.29 -40.94
N VAL A 1003 -40.72 -16.11 -40.27
CA VAL A 1003 -40.30 -17.44 -40.76
C VAL A 1003 -41.47 -18.43 -40.81
N ASP A 1004 -42.37 -18.43 -39.83
CA ASP A 1004 -43.54 -19.29 -39.79
C ASP A 1004 -44.51 -19.01 -40.96
N ASP A 1005 -44.75 -17.73 -41.30
CA ASP A 1005 -45.61 -17.35 -42.42
C ASP A 1005 -44.94 -17.57 -43.80
N ALA A 1006 -43.62 -17.44 -43.87
CA ALA A 1006 -42.85 -17.87 -45.04
C ALA A 1006 -42.93 -19.39 -45.27
N GLU A 1007 -42.75 -20.20 -44.22
CA GLU A 1007 -42.90 -21.67 -44.29
C GLU A 1007 -44.31 -22.08 -44.75
N LYS A 1008 -45.37 -21.47 -44.21
CA LYS A 1008 -46.76 -21.69 -44.67
C LYS A 1008 -46.93 -21.35 -46.15
N THR A 1009 -46.37 -20.22 -46.58
CA THR A 1009 -46.46 -19.75 -47.98
C THR A 1009 -45.77 -20.73 -48.92
N LEU A 1010 -44.54 -21.14 -48.62
CA LEU A 1010 -43.77 -22.07 -49.44
C LEU A 1010 -44.41 -23.47 -49.49
N GLN A 1011 -45.05 -23.93 -48.42
CA GLN A 1011 -45.85 -25.16 -48.45
C GLN A 1011 -47.09 -25.06 -49.35
N GLN A 1012 -47.68 -23.86 -49.52
CA GLN A 1012 -48.74 -23.64 -50.51
C GLN A 1012 -48.18 -23.62 -51.94
N GLU A 1013 -47.03 -22.96 -52.16
CA GLU A 1013 -46.38 -22.91 -53.48
C GLU A 1013 -45.91 -24.31 -53.92
N GLN A 1014 -45.28 -25.10 -53.06
CA GLN A 1014 -44.87 -26.49 -53.34
C GLN A 1014 -46.07 -27.37 -53.75
N LYS A 1015 -47.25 -27.17 -53.13
CA LYS A 1015 -48.50 -27.86 -53.50
C LYS A 1015 -49.09 -27.39 -54.83
N GLN A 1016 -48.78 -26.18 -55.28
CA GLN A 1016 -49.13 -25.68 -56.62
C GLN A 1016 -48.17 -26.25 -57.68
N LEU A 1017 -46.85 -26.33 -57.41
CA LEU A 1017 -45.89 -27.03 -58.28
C LEU A 1017 -46.32 -28.49 -58.53
N GLN A 1018 -46.66 -29.24 -57.47
CA GLN A 1018 -47.05 -30.65 -57.57
C GLN A 1018 -48.37 -30.90 -58.34
N ARG A 1019 -49.11 -29.84 -58.67
CA ARG A 1019 -50.29 -29.89 -59.56
C ARG A 1019 -50.06 -29.20 -60.90
N ASN A 1020 -48.86 -28.62 -61.10
CA ASN A 1020 -48.43 -27.82 -62.24
C ASN A 1020 -49.34 -26.62 -62.59
N GLU A 1021 -50.15 -26.13 -61.64
CA GLU A 1021 -51.08 -25.02 -61.85
C GLU A 1021 -50.39 -23.66 -61.64
N ASN A 1022 -50.55 -22.74 -62.60
CA ASN A 1022 -50.14 -21.31 -62.49
C ASN A 1022 -48.67 -21.01 -62.14
N VAL A 1023 -47.77 -21.99 -62.30
CA VAL A 1023 -46.30 -21.97 -62.08
C VAL A 1023 -45.63 -20.60 -62.35
N LYS A 1024 -45.97 -19.93 -63.46
CA LYS A 1024 -45.37 -18.65 -63.87
C LYS A 1024 -45.81 -17.46 -63.00
N GLN A 1025 -47.05 -17.44 -62.50
CA GLN A 1025 -47.49 -16.46 -61.50
C GLN A 1025 -46.94 -16.79 -60.11
N THR A 1026 -46.86 -18.07 -59.75
CA THR A 1026 -46.28 -18.51 -58.48
C THR A 1026 -44.80 -18.10 -58.39
N LEU A 1027 -43.99 -18.34 -59.44
CA LEU A 1027 -42.61 -17.81 -59.53
C LEU A 1027 -42.53 -16.28 -59.40
N GLN A 1028 -43.50 -15.53 -59.91
CA GLN A 1028 -43.52 -14.07 -59.78
C GLN A 1028 -43.84 -13.64 -58.34
N LYS A 1029 -44.80 -14.28 -57.67
CA LYS A 1029 -45.13 -14.01 -56.26
C LYS A 1029 -43.99 -14.41 -55.32
N HIS A 1030 -43.44 -15.61 -55.50
CA HIS A 1030 -42.24 -16.08 -54.82
C HIS A 1030 -41.09 -15.06 -54.93
N ARG A 1031 -40.83 -14.55 -56.14
CA ARG A 1031 -39.83 -13.49 -56.36
C ARG A 1031 -40.18 -12.19 -55.64
N GLN A 1032 -41.44 -11.77 -55.63
CA GLN A 1032 -41.85 -10.52 -54.95
C GLN A 1032 -41.80 -10.62 -53.42
N ILE A 1033 -42.07 -11.79 -52.83
CA ILE A 1033 -42.05 -11.99 -51.38
C ILE A 1033 -40.61 -12.24 -50.91
N PHE A 1034 -39.95 -13.25 -51.48
CA PHE A 1034 -38.67 -13.77 -50.95
C PHE A 1034 -37.44 -13.09 -51.58
N ASN A 1035 -37.43 -12.83 -52.89
CA ASN A 1035 -36.24 -12.30 -53.58
C ASN A 1035 -36.20 -10.76 -53.73
N GLN A 1036 -37.33 -10.08 -53.62
CA GLN A 1036 -37.47 -8.62 -53.81
C GLN A 1036 -38.18 -7.93 -52.65
N GLY A 1037 -38.82 -8.69 -51.76
CA GLY A 1037 -39.51 -8.17 -50.58
C GLY A 1037 -38.54 -7.93 -49.41
N PRO A 1038 -38.99 -7.22 -48.36
CA PRO A 1038 -38.18 -6.97 -47.18
C PRO A 1038 -37.92 -8.22 -46.33
N PHE A 1039 -38.61 -9.35 -46.58
CA PHE A 1039 -38.53 -10.57 -45.78
C PHE A 1039 -37.10 -11.09 -45.58
N VAL A 1040 -36.35 -11.41 -46.66
CA VAL A 1040 -34.97 -11.91 -46.54
C VAL A 1040 -34.05 -10.89 -45.86
N PRO A 1041 -34.05 -9.58 -46.22
CA PRO A 1041 -33.33 -8.55 -45.46
C PRO A 1041 -33.70 -8.47 -43.98
N THR A 1042 -34.99 -8.52 -43.62
CA THR A 1042 -35.45 -8.43 -42.23
C THR A 1042 -35.05 -9.66 -41.44
N CYS A 1043 -35.29 -10.88 -41.95
CA CYS A 1043 -34.91 -12.11 -41.28
C CYS A 1043 -33.38 -12.25 -41.15
N THR A 1044 -32.62 -11.88 -42.19
CA THR A 1044 -31.14 -11.83 -42.11
C THR A 1044 -30.70 -10.83 -41.03
N ARG A 1045 -31.28 -9.63 -41.00
CA ARG A 1045 -30.94 -8.63 -39.98
C ARG A 1045 -31.34 -9.08 -38.57
N CYS A 1046 -32.50 -9.69 -38.37
CA CYS A 1046 -32.87 -10.22 -37.06
C CYS A 1046 -31.88 -11.31 -36.61
N LEU A 1047 -31.36 -12.13 -37.53
CA LEU A 1047 -30.28 -13.08 -37.24
C LEU A 1047 -28.94 -12.38 -36.95
N GLU A 1048 -28.56 -11.32 -37.69
CA GLU A 1048 -27.35 -10.54 -37.41
C GLU A 1048 -27.41 -9.81 -36.05
N ASP A 1049 -28.55 -9.20 -35.73
CA ASP A 1049 -28.83 -8.57 -34.43
C ASP A 1049 -28.83 -9.64 -33.31
N MET A 1050 -29.44 -10.82 -33.53
CA MET A 1050 -29.34 -11.97 -32.61
C MET A 1050 -27.90 -12.46 -32.42
N GLU A 1051 -27.11 -12.65 -33.49
CA GLU A 1051 -25.70 -13.10 -33.42
C GLU A 1051 -24.82 -12.06 -32.72
N SER A 1052 -25.13 -10.77 -32.88
CA SER A 1052 -24.53 -9.69 -32.10
C SER A 1052 -24.84 -9.86 -30.60
N PHE A 1053 -26.11 -10.10 -30.25
CA PHE A 1053 -26.51 -10.34 -28.86
C PHE A 1053 -25.95 -11.65 -28.28
N THR A 1054 -25.82 -12.76 -29.03
CA THR A 1054 -25.15 -13.97 -28.53
C THR A 1054 -23.67 -13.72 -28.27
N LYS A 1055 -22.96 -13.04 -29.18
CA LYS A 1055 -21.56 -12.65 -28.98
C LYS A 1055 -21.36 -11.69 -27.81
N ASN A 1056 -22.29 -10.75 -27.60
CA ASN A 1056 -22.26 -9.84 -26.46
C ASN A 1056 -22.53 -10.58 -25.15
N LEU A 1057 -23.49 -11.52 -25.11
CA LEU A 1057 -23.64 -12.43 -23.97
C LEU A 1057 -22.36 -13.24 -23.74
N HIS A 1058 -21.76 -13.80 -24.79
CA HIS A 1058 -20.55 -14.63 -24.67
C HIS A 1058 -19.27 -13.85 -24.27
N GLN A 1059 -19.30 -12.52 -24.37
CA GLN A 1059 -18.27 -11.65 -23.77
C GLN A 1059 -18.50 -11.41 -22.27
N LEU A 1060 -19.77 -11.37 -21.83
CA LEU A 1060 -20.17 -11.18 -20.42
C LEU A 1060 -20.12 -12.49 -19.62
N ASP A 1061 -20.52 -13.61 -20.23
CA ASP A 1061 -20.47 -14.97 -19.69
C ASP A 1061 -20.10 -15.96 -20.81
N ARG A 1062 -18.87 -16.49 -20.74
CA ARG A 1062 -18.31 -17.42 -21.73
C ARG A 1062 -18.84 -18.86 -21.63
N ASN A 1063 -19.61 -19.19 -20.59
CA ASN A 1063 -20.08 -20.55 -20.36
C ASN A 1063 -21.56 -20.73 -20.73
N ASP A 1064 -22.32 -19.64 -20.87
CA ASP A 1064 -23.70 -19.72 -21.34
C ASP A 1064 -23.77 -19.81 -22.87
N HIS A 1065 -24.05 -21.01 -23.35
CA HIS A 1065 -24.29 -21.31 -24.77
C HIS A 1065 -25.79 -21.30 -25.15
N ASN A 1066 -26.73 -21.08 -24.21
CA ASN A 1066 -28.17 -21.28 -24.44
C ASN A 1066 -28.73 -20.38 -25.56
N LEU A 1067 -28.35 -19.09 -25.59
CA LEU A 1067 -28.72 -18.22 -26.71
C LEU A 1067 -27.99 -18.58 -28.00
N GLN A 1068 -26.76 -19.11 -27.92
CA GLN A 1068 -26.01 -19.55 -29.10
C GLN A 1068 -26.64 -20.80 -29.72
N ASP A 1069 -27.04 -21.79 -28.92
CA ASP A 1069 -27.77 -22.98 -29.37
C ASP A 1069 -29.12 -22.61 -30.00
N ARG A 1070 -29.84 -21.63 -29.42
CA ARG A 1070 -31.09 -21.08 -30.00
C ARG A 1070 -30.81 -20.34 -31.30
N TYR A 1071 -29.80 -19.48 -31.35
CA TYR A 1071 -29.40 -18.80 -32.57
C TYR A 1071 -29.00 -19.79 -33.67
N ASP A 1072 -28.14 -20.77 -33.37
CA ASP A 1072 -27.73 -21.80 -34.33
C ASP A 1072 -28.92 -22.68 -34.77
N HIS A 1073 -29.91 -22.93 -33.90
CA HIS A 1073 -31.17 -23.57 -34.29
C HIS A 1073 -32.02 -22.71 -35.22
N HIS A 1074 -32.17 -21.42 -34.94
CA HIS A 1074 -32.89 -20.47 -35.80
C HIS A 1074 -32.16 -20.21 -37.13
N LEU A 1075 -30.83 -20.26 -37.12
CA LEU A 1075 -29.96 -20.15 -38.29
C LEU A 1075 -29.94 -21.44 -39.12
N ASP A 1076 -30.03 -22.62 -38.50
CA ASP A 1076 -30.27 -23.89 -39.20
C ASP A 1076 -31.69 -23.96 -39.79
N ARG A 1077 -32.72 -23.49 -39.06
CA ARG A 1077 -34.07 -23.29 -39.60
C ARG A 1077 -34.05 -22.31 -40.77
N TRP A 1078 -33.31 -21.20 -40.68
CA TRP A 1078 -33.11 -20.26 -41.79
C TRP A 1078 -32.40 -20.89 -42.98
N ARG A 1079 -31.34 -21.68 -42.76
CA ARG A 1079 -30.61 -22.38 -43.83
C ARG A 1079 -31.48 -23.45 -44.50
N LYS A 1080 -32.32 -24.15 -43.74
CA LYS A 1080 -33.30 -25.12 -44.26
C LYS A 1080 -34.42 -24.41 -45.03
N LEU A 1081 -34.95 -23.31 -44.51
CA LEU A 1081 -35.98 -22.51 -45.16
C LEU A 1081 -35.44 -21.85 -46.43
N ASN A 1082 -34.27 -21.21 -46.38
CA ASN A 1082 -33.63 -20.62 -47.54
C ASN A 1082 -33.19 -21.67 -48.55
N GLY A 1083 -32.74 -22.84 -48.10
CA GLY A 1083 -32.54 -24.00 -48.97
C GLY A 1083 -33.83 -24.50 -49.64
N ALA A 1084 -34.98 -24.44 -48.95
CA ALA A 1084 -36.29 -24.76 -49.52
C ALA A 1084 -36.78 -23.64 -50.47
N MET A 1085 -36.58 -22.36 -50.14
CA MET A 1085 -36.85 -21.22 -51.01
C MET A 1085 -36.03 -21.33 -52.28
N GLU A 1086 -34.71 -21.49 -52.17
CA GLU A 1086 -33.81 -21.66 -53.30
C GLU A 1086 -34.11 -22.92 -54.11
N ASN A 1087 -34.46 -24.05 -53.48
CA ASN A 1087 -34.83 -25.27 -54.21
C ASN A 1087 -36.17 -25.12 -54.96
N ILE A 1088 -37.22 -24.57 -54.31
CA ILE A 1088 -38.50 -24.26 -54.97
C ILE A 1088 -38.29 -23.23 -56.09
N HIS A 1089 -37.50 -22.17 -55.86
CA HIS A 1089 -37.13 -21.18 -56.86
C HIS A 1089 -36.36 -21.83 -58.02
N LEU A 1090 -35.42 -22.72 -57.72
CA LEU A 1090 -34.58 -23.39 -58.71
C LEU A 1090 -35.39 -24.40 -59.52
N GLN A 1091 -36.35 -25.11 -58.92
CA GLN A 1091 -37.33 -25.94 -59.63
C GLN A 1091 -38.22 -25.07 -60.53
N LEU A 1092 -38.81 -24.00 -59.98
CA LEU A 1092 -39.60 -23.00 -60.72
C LEU A 1092 -38.81 -22.25 -61.81
N LYS A 1093 -37.48 -22.22 -61.75
CA LYS A 1093 -36.59 -21.55 -62.72
C LYS A 1093 -36.00 -22.52 -63.74
N GLN A 1094 -35.52 -23.69 -63.32
CA GLN A 1094 -34.94 -24.71 -64.20
C GLN A 1094 -35.98 -25.34 -65.11
N LEU A 1095 -37.23 -25.55 -64.67
CA LEU A 1095 -38.29 -26.00 -65.58
C LEU A 1095 -38.45 -25.02 -66.75
N PRO A 1096 -38.72 -23.72 -66.55
CA PRO A 1096 -38.76 -22.75 -67.64
C PRO A 1096 -37.45 -22.55 -68.40
N GLU A 1097 -36.28 -22.60 -67.76
CA GLU A 1097 -34.99 -22.38 -68.46
C GLU A 1097 -34.58 -23.59 -69.30
N ARG A 1098 -34.70 -24.83 -68.80
CA ARG A 1098 -34.48 -26.04 -69.61
C ARG A 1098 -35.53 -26.18 -70.70
N TRP A 1099 -36.81 -25.94 -70.41
CA TRP A 1099 -37.85 -25.89 -71.46
C TRP A 1099 -37.59 -24.78 -72.48
N LYS A 1100 -36.98 -23.65 -72.10
CA LYS A 1100 -36.59 -22.58 -73.04
C LYS A 1100 -35.40 -23.01 -73.90
N GLU A 1101 -34.39 -23.66 -73.33
CA GLU A 1101 -33.21 -24.13 -74.07
C GLU A 1101 -33.57 -25.28 -75.03
N TYR A 1102 -34.38 -26.23 -74.56
CA TYR A 1102 -35.01 -27.26 -75.39
C TYR A 1102 -35.89 -26.64 -76.49
N ASN A 1103 -36.84 -25.75 -76.16
CA ASN A 1103 -37.67 -25.10 -77.18
C ASN A 1103 -36.86 -24.22 -78.13
N GLN A 1104 -35.74 -23.64 -77.71
CA GLN A 1104 -34.87 -22.85 -78.57
C GLN A 1104 -34.18 -23.77 -79.59
N LYS A 1105 -33.48 -24.82 -79.14
CA LYS A 1105 -32.90 -25.85 -80.02
C LYS A 1105 -33.96 -26.48 -80.94
N MET A 1106 -35.12 -26.83 -80.42
CA MET A 1106 -36.26 -27.38 -81.16
C MET A 1106 -36.77 -26.42 -82.25
N ASN A 1107 -36.85 -25.11 -81.97
CA ASN A 1107 -37.24 -24.10 -82.96
C ASN A 1107 -36.13 -23.78 -83.97
N GLU A 1108 -34.86 -23.86 -83.58
CA GLU A 1108 -33.71 -23.69 -84.48
C GLU A 1108 -33.60 -24.89 -85.43
N PHE A 1109 -33.69 -26.11 -84.90
CA PHE A 1109 -33.78 -27.35 -85.66
C PHE A 1109 -35.02 -27.35 -86.58
N LYS A 1110 -36.21 -27.00 -86.08
CA LYS A 1110 -37.43 -26.84 -86.91
C LYS A 1110 -37.26 -25.86 -88.07
N LYS A 1111 -36.67 -24.70 -87.82
CA LYS A 1111 -36.43 -23.70 -88.88
C LYS A 1111 -35.42 -24.20 -89.90
N ALA A 1112 -34.39 -24.92 -89.48
CA ALA A 1112 -33.40 -25.49 -90.38
C ALA A 1112 -34.01 -26.64 -91.23
N VAL A 1113 -34.72 -27.58 -90.60
CA VAL A 1113 -35.44 -28.66 -91.29
C VAL A 1113 -36.47 -28.10 -92.28
N GLN A 1114 -37.28 -27.11 -91.89
CA GLN A 1114 -38.25 -26.47 -92.79
C GLN A 1114 -37.58 -25.70 -93.94
N ALA A 1115 -36.48 -24.96 -93.68
CA ALA A 1115 -35.77 -24.26 -94.75
C ALA A 1115 -35.14 -25.23 -95.76
N VAL A 1116 -34.70 -26.40 -95.30
CA VAL A 1116 -34.17 -27.48 -96.15
C VAL A 1116 -35.30 -28.20 -96.91
N ASP A 1117 -36.45 -28.45 -96.29
CA ASP A 1117 -37.67 -28.95 -96.92
C ASP A 1117 -38.17 -28.01 -98.04
N ASP A 1118 -38.29 -26.72 -97.73
CA ASP A 1118 -38.75 -25.68 -98.66
C ASP A 1118 -37.81 -25.55 -99.86
N LEU A 1119 -36.48 -25.60 -99.64
CA LEU A 1119 -35.49 -25.62 -100.73
C LEU A 1119 -35.56 -26.90 -101.56
N THR A 1120 -35.76 -28.06 -100.93
CA THR A 1120 -35.88 -29.36 -101.61
C THR A 1120 -37.15 -29.40 -102.48
N LYS A 1121 -38.28 -28.93 -101.95
CA LYS A 1121 -39.56 -28.81 -102.68
C LYS A 1121 -39.52 -27.75 -103.78
N ALA A 1122 -38.83 -26.62 -103.55
CA ALA A 1122 -38.64 -25.60 -104.58
C ALA A 1122 -37.83 -26.13 -105.77
N LEU A 1123 -36.79 -26.95 -105.52
CA LEU A 1123 -35.97 -27.60 -106.56
C LEU A 1123 -36.65 -28.80 -107.25
N GLN A 1124 -37.75 -29.32 -106.72
CA GLN A 1124 -38.54 -30.41 -107.30
C GLN A 1124 -39.65 -29.94 -108.27
N ARG A 1125 -39.78 -28.64 -108.49
CA ARG A 1125 -40.78 -28.06 -109.40
C ARG A 1125 -40.38 -28.28 -110.88
N GLU A 1126 -41.36 -28.66 -111.71
CA GLU A 1126 -41.15 -28.98 -113.13
C GLU A 1126 -41.34 -27.79 -114.08
N ASP A 1127 -41.86 -26.67 -113.57
CA ASP A 1127 -42.17 -25.40 -114.25
C ASP A 1127 -41.07 -24.33 -114.14
N LEU A 1128 -39.92 -24.66 -113.52
CA LEU A 1128 -38.80 -23.74 -113.31
C LEU A 1128 -38.07 -23.35 -114.61
N THR A 1129 -37.63 -22.09 -114.70
CA THR A 1129 -36.65 -21.66 -115.71
C THR A 1129 -35.20 -21.94 -115.31
N SER A 1130 -34.29 -21.88 -116.30
CA SER A 1130 -32.85 -22.15 -116.12
C SER A 1130 -32.11 -21.15 -115.21
N GLU A 1131 -32.70 -19.98 -114.92
CA GLU A 1131 -32.14 -19.01 -113.96
C GLU A 1131 -32.67 -19.26 -112.54
N GLU A 1132 -33.98 -19.48 -112.37
CA GLU A 1132 -34.59 -19.75 -111.06
C GLU A 1132 -34.02 -21.01 -110.41
N TYR A 1133 -33.83 -22.08 -111.19
CA TYR A 1133 -33.20 -23.32 -110.71
C TYR A 1133 -31.77 -23.09 -110.19
N LYS A 1134 -30.99 -22.17 -110.79
CA LYS A 1134 -29.60 -21.88 -110.38
C LYS A 1134 -29.51 -21.07 -109.08
N ASP A 1135 -30.41 -20.11 -108.86
CA ASP A 1135 -30.48 -19.37 -107.59
C ASP A 1135 -30.90 -20.31 -106.43
N LEU A 1136 -31.90 -21.16 -106.66
CA LEU A 1136 -32.29 -22.21 -105.72
C LEU A 1136 -31.15 -23.20 -105.44
N GLN A 1137 -30.41 -23.63 -106.46
CA GLN A 1137 -29.26 -24.53 -106.31
C GLN A 1137 -28.14 -23.93 -105.45
N ASN A 1138 -27.84 -22.63 -105.59
CA ASN A 1138 -26.86 -21.93 -104.76
C ASN A 1138 -27.28 -21.84 -103.29
N LYS A 1139 -28.57 -21.62 -103.02
CA LYS A 1139 -29.14 -21.61 -101.65
C LYS A 1139 -29.08 -23.01 -101.03
N TYR A 1140 -29.40 -24.05 -101.80
CA TYR A 1140 -29.31 -25.45 -101.40
C TYR A 1140 -27.86 -25.90 -101.10
N GLN A 1141 -26.88 -25.54 -101.94
CA GLN A 1141 -25.46 -25.81 -101.67
C GLN A 1141 -24.90 -25.11 -100.42
N LYS A 1142 -25.53 -24.02 -99.97
CA LYS A 1142 -25.20 -23.41 -98.67
C LYS A 1142 -25.74 -24.26 -97.52
N ALA A 1143 -27.02 -24.62 -97.54
CA ALA A 1143 -27.67 -25.43 -96.51
C ALA A 1143 -27.00 -26.81 -96.31
N LEU A 1144 -26.54 -27.44 -97.40
CA LEU A 1144 -25.80 -28.72 -97.35
C LEU A 1144 -24.52 -28.70 -96.50
N ARG A 1145 -23.89 -27.54 -96.29
CA ARG A 1145 -22.67 -27.42 -95.47
C ARG A 1145 -22.96 -27.43 -93.97
N ASP A 1146 -24.18 -27.08 -93.58
CA ASP A 1146 -24.61 -27.01 -92.19
C ASP A 1146 -25.24 -28.35 -91.70
N MET A 1147 -25.43 -29.33 -92.59
CA MET A 1147 -26.11 -30.61 -92.32
C MET A 1147 -25.49 -31.45 -91.19
N ASN A 1148 -24.15 -31.53 -91.10
CA ASN A 1148 -23.50 -32.30 -90.02
C ASN A 1148 -23.84 -31.72 -88.63
N LYS A 1149 -24.04 -30.41 -88.53
CA LYS A 1149 -24.46 -29.75 -87.29
C LYS A 1149 -25.92 -30.06 -86.95
N LEU A 1150 -26.82 -30.14 -87.95
CA LEU A 1150 -28.21 -30.53 -87.72
C LEU A 1150 -28.33 -31.94 -87.12
N ALA A 1151 -27.48 -32.89 -87.55
CA ALA A 1151 -27.49 -34.25 -87.02
C ALA A 1151 -27.12 -34.29 -85.53
N GLU A 1152 -26.09 -33.53 -85.13
CA GLU A 1152 -25.67 -33.38 -83.72
C GLU A 1152 -26.74 -32.66 -82.88
N ASP A 1153 -27.37 -31.60 -83.41
CA ASP A 1153 -28.45 -30.88 -82.75
C ASP A 1153 -29.74 -31.74 -82.60
N GLY A 1154 -30.01 -32.65 -83.54
CA GLY A 1154 -31.14 -33.59 -83.51
C GLY A 1154 -31.00 -34.67 -82.43
N GLN A 1155 -29.85 -35.34 -82.33
CA GLN A 1155 -29.61 -36.34 -81.27
C GLN A 1155 -29.70 -35.71 -79.88
N TRP A 1156 -29.17 -34.50 -79.71
CA TRP A 1156 -29.25 -33.74 -78.45
C TRP A 1156 -30.69 -33.49 -77.99
N LEU A 1157 -31.65 -33.32 -78.93
CA LEU A 1157 -33.06 -33.09 -78.60
C LEU A 1157 -33.76 -34.35 -78.08
N GLU A 1158 -33.46 -35.54 -78.63
CA GLU A 1158 -34.05 -36.79 -78.16
C GLU A 1158 -33.57 -37.15 -76.74
N GLU A 1159 -32.25 -37.05 -76.49
CA GLU A 1159 -31.66 -37.37 -75.18
C GLU A 1159 -32.15 -36.44 -74.05
N ASN A 1160 -32.41 -35.15 -74.34
CA ASN A 1160 -32.88 -34.19 -73.33
C ASN A 1160 -34.40 -34.24 -73.09
N LEU A 1161 -35.22 -34.64 -74.07
CA LEU A 1161 -36.68 -34.67 -73.89
C LEU A 1161 -37.11 -35.71 -72.84
N GLU A 1162 -36.49 -36.90 -72.84
CA GLU A 1162 -36.76 -37.97 -71.87
C GLU A 1162 -36.45 -37.55 -70.41
N GLU A 1163 -35.50 -36.64 -70.18
CA GLU A 1163 -35.21 -36.12 -68.84
C GLU A 1163 -36.25 -35.06 -68.39
N LEU A 1164 -36.79 -34.25 -69.32
CA LEU A 1164 -37.72 -33.17 -69.02
C LEU A 1164 -39.17 -33.63 -68.79
N LEU A 1165 -39.54 -34.81 -69.28
CA LEU A 1165 -40.92 -35.31 -69.21
C LEU A 1165 -41.25 -36.18 -67.98
N LYS A 1166 -40.26 -36.58 -67.17
CA LYS A 1166 -40.44 -37.52 -66.04
C LYS A 1166 -41.54 -37.14 -65.06
N ASP A 1167 -41.75 -35.85 -64.82
CA ASP A 1167 -42.71 -35.31 -63.85
C ASP A 1167 -43.77 -34.40 -64.52
N SER A 1168 -44.01 -34.57 -65.83
CA SER A 1168 -45.03 -33.81 -66.58
C SER A 1168 -46.37 -34.57 -66.70
N PRO A 1169 -47.52 -33.88 -66.85
CA PRO A 1169 -48.80 -34.54 -67.11
C PRO A 1169 -48.76 -35.38 -68.40
N GLU A 1170 -49.35 -36.58 -68.37
CA GLU A 1170 -49.29 -37.57 -69.46
C GLU A 1170 -49.73 -36.99 -70.82
N ALA A 1171 -50.78 -36.15 -70.83
CA ALA A 1171 -51.30 -35.51 -72.03
C ALA A 1171 -50.31 -34.51 -72.68
N ASP A 1172 -49.61 -33.71 -71.87
CA ASP A 1172 -48.61 -32.74 -72.36
C ASP A 1172 -47.31 -33.46 -72.76
N ALA A 1173 -46.95 -34.54 -72.05
CA ALA A 1173 -45.80 -35.38 -72.37
C ALA A 1173 -45.97 -36.11 -73.71
N ASP A 1174 -47.15 -36.66 -74.00
CA ASP A 1174 -47.47 -37.27 -75.29
C ASP A 1174 -47.58 -36.24 -76.42
N GLU A 1175 -47.98 -35.00 -76.12
CA GLU A 1175 -48.03 -33.89 -77.07
C GLU A 1175 -46.62 -33.49 -77.54
N GLU A 1176 -45.66 -33.31 -76.63
CA GLU A 1176 -44.28 -32.94 -76.97
C GLU A 1176 -43.45 -34.11 -77.53
N ARG A 1177 -43.68 -35.35 -77.05
CA ARG A 1177 -43.13 -36.57 -77.69
C ARG A 1177 -43.57 -36.73 -79.14
N ARG A 1178 -44.82 -36.37 -79.45
CA ARG A 1178 -45.34 -36.38 -80.82
C ARG A 1178 -44.67 -35.30 -81.66
N LYS A 1179 -44.58 -34.06 -81.14
CA LYS A 1179 -43.93 -32.94 -81.84
C LYS A 1179 -42.46 -33.23 -82.19
N LEU A 1180 -41.67 -33.82 -81.30
CA LEU A 1180 -40.28 -34.18 -81.63
C LEU A 1180 -40.21 -35.32 -82.67
N ARG A 1181 -41.03 -36.37 -82.49
CA ARG A 1181 -41.09 -37.51 -83.41
C ARG A 1181 -41.51 -37.10 -84.82
N ASP A 1182 -42.49 -36.22 -84.95
CA ASP A 1182 -42.95 -35.70 -86.25
C ASP A 1182 -41.86 -34.86 -86.92
N LEU A 1183 -41.04 -34.15 -86.14
CA LEU A 1183 -39.93 -33.32 -86.65
C LEU A 1183 -38.70 -34.13 -87.06
N MET A 1184 -38.31 -35.11 -86.25
CA MET A 1184 -37.26 -36.08 -86.58
C MET A 1184 -37.69 -36.93 -87.79
N GLY A 1185 -38.96 -37.32 -87.85
CA GLY A 1185 -39.57 -37.97 -89.02
C GLY A 1185 -39.51 -37.10 -90.28
N GLN A 1186 -39.76 -35.79 -90.16
CA GLN A 1186 -39.57 -34.84 -91.27
C GLN A 1186 -38.10 -34.84 -91.72
N PHE A 1187 -37.14 -34.59 -90.83
CA PHE A 1187 -35.70 -34.59 -91.14
C PHE A 1187 -35.25 -35.88 -91.84
N VAL A 1188 -35.60 -37.05 -91.30
CA VAL A 1188 -35.26 -38.37 -91.87
C VAL A 1188 -36.00 -38.64 -93.19
N SER A 1189 -37.20 -38.09 -93.42
CA SER A 1189 -37.89 -38.19 -94.72
C SER A 1189 -37.28 -37.29 -95.80
N ILE A 1190 -36.74 -36.14 -95.41
CA ILE A 1190 -36.12 -35.17 -96.31
C ILE A 1190 -34.72 -35.64 -96.71
N GLN A 1191 -33.97 -36.30 -95.82
CA GLN A 1191 -32.61 -36.78 -96.07
C GLN A 1191 -32.44 -37.60 -97.37
N PRO A 1192 -33.18 -38.70 -97.64
CA PRO A 1192 -33.06 -39.44 -98.91
C PRO A 1192 -33.57 -38.62 -100.10
N GLY A 1193 -34.48 -37.66 -99.86
CA GLY A 1193 -34.88 -36.66 -100.85
C GLY A 1193 -33.73 -35.72 -101.23
N MET A 1194 -32.92 -35.28 -100.27
CA MET A 1194 -31.73 -34.45 -100.46
C MET A 1194 -30.56 -35.22 -101.07
N GLU A 1195 -30.26 -36.44 -100.59
CA GLU A 1195 -29.23 -37.29 -101.19
C GLU A 1195 -29.59 -37.56 -102.65
N SER A 1196 -30.85 -37.93 -102.91
CA SER A 1196 -31.37 -38.05 -104.27
C SER A 1196 -31.36 -36.73 -105.05
N LEU A 1197 -31.61 -35.56 -104.45
CA LEU A 1197 -31.52 -34.27 -105.15
C LEU A 1197 -30.08 -33.85 -105.41
N THR A 1198 -29.13 -34.25 -104.57
CA THR A 1198 -27.72 -33.91 -104.72
C THR A 1198 -27.16 -34.67 -105.92
N ASP A 1199 -27.35 -35.99 -105.94
CA ASP A 1199 -27.00 -36.86 -107.06
C ASP A 1199 -27.74 -36.47 -108.34
N LYS A 1200 -29.06 -36.21 -108.24
CA LYS A 1200 -29.83 -35.78 -109.41
C LYS A 1200 -29.59 -34.33 -109.82
N SER A 1201 -29.07 -33.41 -109.00
CA SER A 1201 -28.98 -31.98 -109.38
C SER A 1201 -28.08 -31.76 -110.60
N ALA A 1202 -26.97 -32.49 -110.69
CA ALA A 1202 -26.05 -32.50 -111.82
C ALA A 1202 -26.62 -33.25 -113.05
N VAL A 1203 -27.63 -34.10 -112.85
CA VAL A 1203 -28.36 -34.81 -113.90
C VAL A 1203 -29.53 -33.95 -114.40
N PHE A 1204 -30.35 -33.37 -113.52
CA PHE A 1204 -31.47 -32.49 -113.83
C PHE A 1204 -31.02 -31.21 -114.52
N SER A 1205 -29.91 -30.57 -114.10
CA SER A 1205 -29.36 -29.43 -114.87
C SER A 1205 -29.08 -29.84 -116.32
N LYS A 1206 -28.52 -31.03 -116.54
CA LYS A 1206 -28.29 -31.59 -117.89
C LYS A 1206 -29.56 -32.13 -118.54
N ALA A 1207 -30.60 -32.50 -117.79
CA ALA A 1207 -31.84 -33.07 -118.30
C ALA A 1207 -32.84 -31.99 -118.71
N TYR A 1208 -32.83 -30.81 -118.07
CA TYR A 1208 -33.47 -29.61 -118.62
C TYR A 1208 -32.77 -29.20 -119.93
N ASP A 1209 -31.43 -29.16 -119.96
CA ASP A 1209 -30.66 -28.93 -121.20
C ASP A 1209 -30.94 -30.01 -122.28
N PHE A 1210 -31.17 -31.27 -121.88
CA PHE A 1210 -31.41 -32.39 -122.81
C PHE A 1210 -32.88 -32.52 -123.25
N ARG A 1211 -33.87 -32.18 -122.40
CA ARG A 1211 -35.31 -32.08 -122.75
C ARG A 1211 -35.49 -31.11 -123.90
N ASP A 1212 -34.80 -29.97 -123.83
CA ASP A 1212 -34.80 -28.94 -124.86
C ASP A 1212 -34.09 -29.37 -126.17
N ASN A 1213 -33.26 -30.42 -126.14
CA ASN A 1213 -32.59 -30.98 -127.32
C ASN A 1213 -33.27 -32.26 -127.87
N LEU A 1214 -34.02 -33.00 -127.05
CA LEU A 1214 -34.73 -34.21 -127.46
C LEU A 1214 -35.91 -33.90 -128.36
N HIS A 1215 -36.75 -32.92 -128.00
CA HIS A 1215 -37.85 -32.46 -128.85
C HIS A 1215 -37.34 -32.07 -130.25
N LYS A 1216 -36.27 -31.26 -130.31
CA LYS A 1216 -35.63 -30.81 -131.56
C LYS A 1216 -35.00 -31.93 -132.41
N ARG A 1217 -34.95 -33.18 -131.91
CA ARG A 1217 -34.45 -34.36 -132.65
C ARG A 1217 -35.51 -35.42 -132.95
N SER A 1218 -36.64 -35.43 -132.25
CA SER A 1218 -37.80 -36.23 -132.67
C SER A 1218 -38.48 -35.59 -133.88
N ASP A 1219 -38.49 -34.26 -133.95
CA ASP A 1219 -39.13 -33.54 -135.06
C ASP A 1219 -38.41 -33.77 -136.37
N TRP A 1220 -37.07 -33.81 -136.40
CA TRP A 1220 -36.31 -34.26 -137.58
C TRP A 1220 -36.36 -35.80 -137.75
N LEU A 1221 -37.48 -36.44 -137.35
CA LEU A 1221 -37.78 -37.86 -137.54
C LEU A 1221 -39.21 -38.26 -138.13
N ASP A 1222 -39.98 -37.45 -138.92
CA ASP A 1222 -40.84 -37.94 -140.10
C ASP A 1222 -41.07 -37.19 -141.53
N GLU A 1223 -40.09 -36.56 -142.29
CA GLU A 1223 -40.12 -35.79 -143.61
C GLU A 1223 -39.26 -36.41 -144.72
N ALA A 1224 -38.05 -36.96 -144.50
CA ALA A 1224 -37.22 -37.49 -145.62
C ALA A 1224 -37.41 -38.99 -145.92
N GLN A 1225 -38.25 -39.66 -145.12
CA GLN A 1225 -39.25 -40.70 -145.48
C GLN A 1225 -40.43 -40.08 -146.28
N ARG A 1226 -40.25 -38.82 -146.70
CA ARG A 1226 -40.96 -38.03 -147.70
C ARG A 1226 -39.97 -37.36 -148.72
N LEU A 1227 -38.69 -37.77 -148.88
CA LEU A 1227 -37.79 -37.13 -149.90
C LEU A 1227 -36.95 -37.97 -150.88
N VAL A 1228 -36.74 -39.28 -150.70
CA VAL A 1228 -35.84 -40.07 -151.60
C VAL A 1228 -36.33 -40.25 -153.07
N ASN A 1229 -37.57 -39.85 -153.40
CA ASN A 1229 -38.62 -40.87 -153.61
C ASN A 1229 -39.91 -40.30 -154.33
N GLU A 1230 -39.74 -39.13 -155.00
CA GLU A 1230 -40.60 -38.23 -155.84
C GLU A 1230 -40.49 -38.37 -157.38
N ASP A 1231 -39.40 -37.83 -157.92
CA ASP A 1231 -39.34 -37.12 -159.22
C ASP A 1231 -38.38 -37.83 -160.22
N PRO A 1232 -38.64 -37.90 -161.54
CA PRO A 1232 -39.15 -39.14 -162.12
C PRO A 1232 -38.06 -40.06 -162.72
N PHE A 1233 -36.90 -40.12 -162.05
CA PHE A 1233 -35.82 -41.09 -162.27
C PHE A 1233 -35.69 -42.03 -161.05
N ILE A 1234 -36.85 -42.46 -160.56
CA ILE A 1234 -37.12 -42.97 -159.21
C ILE A 1234 -38.01 -44.21 -159.40
N ASP A 1235 -37.53 -45.39 -158.98
CA ASP A 1235 -37.75 -46.66 -159.71
C ASP A 1235 -37.99 -47.93 -158.81
N GLY A 1236 -38.08 -47.80 -157.48
CA GLY A 1236 -38.53 -48.91 -156.60
C GLY A 1236 -38.69 -48.67 -155.08
N LEU A 1237 -39.93 -48.36 -154.63
CA LEU A 1237 -40.60 -48.55 -153.31
C LEU A 1237 -39.90 -48.23 -151.96
N GLU A 1238 -38.65 -47.77 -151.93
CA GLU A 1238 -38.44 -46.43 -151.34
C GLU A 1238 -38.42 -45.39 -152.47
N ASP A 1239 -39.34 -45.60 -153.44
CA ASP A 1239 -39.84 -44.74 -154.53
C ASP A 1239 -41.36 -44.96 -154.65
N ALA A 1240 -42.16 -44.09 -154.01
CA ALA A 1240 -43.63 -44.06 -153.77
C ALA A 1240 -44.00 -43.17 -152.54
N ARG A 1241 -43.01 -42.93 -151.69
CA ARG A 1241 -42.97 -42.26 -150.38
C ARG A 1241 -41.85 -41.19 -150.27
N ALA A 1242 -41.56 -40.41 -151.32
CA ALA A 1242 -41.36 -38.97 -151.09
C ALA A 1242 -42.71 -38.28 -151.15
N TYR A 1243 -43.43 -38.70 -152.18
CA TYR A 1243 -44.80 -38.37 -152.51
C TYR A 1243 -45.65 -37.99 -151.32
N LEU A 1244 -45.98 -38.97 -150.46
CA LEU A 1244 -47.05 -38.80 -149.48
C LEU A 1244 -46.58 -38.29 -148.12
N GLY A 1245 -45.70 -37.29 -148.15
CA GLY A 1245 -45.62 -36.26 -147.12
C GLY A 1245 -45.56 -34.82 -147.65
N GLU A 1246 -45.52 -34.58 -148.98
CA GLU A 1246 -45.57 -33.23 -149.57
C GLU A 1246 -46.84 -32.44 -149.16
N HIS A 1247 -47.86 -33.14 -148.65
CA HIS A 1247 -49.04 -32.57 -148.01
C HIS A 1247 -49.03 -32.69 -146.47
N GLU A 1248 -48.91 -31.52 -145.81
CA GLU A 1248 -49.44 -31.17 -144.47
C GLU A 1248 -48.90 -31.91 -143.21
N VAL A 1249 -48.63 -31.28 -142.05
CA VAL A 1249 -48.36 -29.86 -141.69
C VAL A 1249 -47.33 -29.91 -140.53
N GLY A 1250 -46.06 -29.55 -140.82
CA GLY A 1250 -45.02 -29.21 -139.82
C GLY A 1250 -44.28 -30.35 -139.08
N ARG A 1251 -43.02 -30.78 -139.35
CA ARG A 1251 -42.11 -30.77 -140.53
C ARG A 1251 -40.71 -31.49 -140.28
N SER A 1252 -40.61 -32.60 -139.51
CA SER A 1252 -40.26 -34.00 -139.96
C SER A 1252 -38.77 -34.49 -140.45
N VAL A 1253 -38.39 -35.83 -140.46
CA VAL A 1253 -37.24 -36.82 -140.88
C VAL A 1253 -36.00 -36.34 -141.74
N VAL A 1254 -34.82 -37.03 -141.87
CA VAL A 1254 -34.48 -38.51 -141.88
C VAL A 1254 -33.13 -39.00 -141.36
N PHE A 1255 -33.12 -40.28 -140.99
CA PHE A 1255 -31.97 -41.18 -140.91
C PHE A 1255 -31.13 -41.16 -142.22
N ASP A 1256 -29.85 -40.81 -142.11
CA ASP A 1256 -28.82 -41.32 -143.01
C ASP A 1256 -27.62 -41.80 -142.17
N VAL A 1257 -26.73 -42.58 -142.80
CA VAL A 1257 -25.49 -43.13 -142.26
C VAL A 1257 -25.72 -44.16 -141.15
N MET A 1258 -26.32 -45.27 -141.57
CA MET A 1258 -25.92 -46.57 -141.06
C MET A 1258 -24.39 -46.72 -141.19
N PHE A 1259 -23.73 -47.18 -140.11
CA PHE A 1259 -22.46 -47.94 -140.14
C PHE A 1259 -21.32 -47.52 -141.09
N ASN A 1260 -20.20 -47.08 -140.50
CA ASN A 1260 -18.94 -47.73 -140.87
C ASN A 1260 -18.88 -49.12 -140.22
N LYS A 1261 -19.44 -50.12 -140.93
CA LYS A 1261 -19.24 -51.57 -140.77
C LYS A 1261 -19.59 -52.23 -139.41
N LYS A 1262 -20.70 -52.97 -139.39
CA LYS A 1262 -20.82 -54.45 -139.19
C LYS A 1262 -22.02 -54.90 -138.31
N TRP A 1263 -22.88 -55.68 -138.99
CA TRP A 1263 -23.62 -56.88 -138.55
C TRP A 1263 -25.09 -56.72 -138.09
N CYS A 1264 -25.98 -56.84 -139.07
CA CYS A 1264 -27.18 -57.69 -138.97
C CYS A 1264 -27.53 -58.27 -140.35
N VAL A 1265 -27.24 -59.56 -140.55
CA VAL A 1265 -27.87 -60.47 -141.53
C VAL A 1265 -27.95 -61.81 -140.82
N ILE A 1266 -29.09 -62.51 -140.91
CA ILE A 1266 -29.50 -63.61 -140.00
C ILE A 1266 -29.92 -63.03 -138.62
N PHE A 1267 -31.17 -63.16 -138.17
CA PHE A 1267 -32.32 -63.89 -138.75
C PHE A 1267 -33.65 -63.21 -138.44
N ALA A 1268 -34.54 -63.17 -139.43
CA ALA A 1268 -35.97 -62.94 -139.24
C ALA A 1268 -36.74 -64.25 -139.52
N CYS A 1269 -36.54 -65.23 -138.64
CA CYS A 1269 -37.57 -66.20 -138.28
C CYS A 1269 -37.95 -65.83 -136.84
N CYS A 1270 -39.05 -65.10 -136.62
CA CYS A 1270 -40.42 -65.64 -136.55
C CYS A 1270 -40.68 -66.35 -135.20
N LEU A 1271 -41.49 -65.67 -134.36
CA LEU A 1271 -41.95 -66.05 -133.02
C LEU A 1271 -40.90 -65.93 -131.90
#